data_AF-A0AAU5EKY7-F1
#
_entry.id   AF-A0AAU5EKY7-F1
#
_cell.length_a   1.000
_cell.length_b   1.000
_cell.length_c   1.000
_cell.angle_alpha   90.00
_cell.angle_beta   90.00
_cell.angle_gamma   90.00
#
_symmetry.space_group_name_H-M   'P 1'
#
loop_
_entity.id
_entity.type
_entity.pdbx_description
1 polymer ?
#
loop_
_entity_poly.entity_id
_entity_poly.type
_entity_poly.pdbx_seq_one_letter_code
_entity_poly.pdbx_strand_id
1 'polypeptide(L)'
;MSDTTTTTTQAAAPETGAPQRTGRRLRLPGRGSSPGGSPLFRNAYALMLNTGISAVLGLGYWLIAAHYYSASAVGQGSAAIAAMKLLAGLTAVTLTGALARFIPVAGRATGRLIFRTYAGSSIVVACGAGIFLLTLNDWGPSYRFLHGPVPALGFVVAVIAWNLLTLQDGVLTGLRSAPWVPVGNTVFSAVKLALLVGLASVLATSGVFVSWVAAIAFSVVPLGLLVFRRLVPRHVEATEAHAKPPTLREIGRFLAGDYTGSLFSLAVVYLVPVIIASQVSSEDNAYFYITTTIGGTVNLLAINMGASLTVEGSHDPARIAANTRAALKRMARIMLPICGLLFIGAPYILGVFGAGYADAATPLLRWFAVGALLRVVMETYFAVLRAQSRTSGLAWLQGLLCVLVLSLTLLLLPRMGLTGAGVAEISSLAVIVTIAAPKLFRTLRAAPAAELPEDAAPDGDLADLGAREVPVAAPRRRGPAWALDSDTLALGIHVDFDHLERRPDVRPGPGTPPSGTPIVSGDRHPTWALGVKRPGIVGLPVEEREPGSEASLSPAAQPKVDAHSGSAVREEAPERAKDTETEKAAEAEVPPPAGPLSLRERLMPTRPGVVLGCLLMAALLLYWVPALRLGESDLDRMGGLGLVSVLPLPTLAGAALLIVVFASLLWLGREHRPLLLITLLVTVFSLHALPAVIETEPRFPTAWQHLGFIDYIDRTGSAVPDLDARWSWPGFFAVAAFVGRTCGITDWSEVIRWWPTAIQLAYLAPMFLLVRSLRASWRAKWTGIWIFVLSGWVGQDYFSPQGFTFLLYLAFVAILLVWFRAPHVLWTRMRPGEAEVEPTDRRQQAVLLMVLTGLFAASVPAHQLTPFVMLGVLTVLVLIGRSELRGLPILFAVLVAVWLGFMAEPYWSGHFDDLFGGVGGVGSNVSTSVSGRIQGGSSTHKLVLYTRVLLAGGIMTLACWGWLRRRIDKYRERSLLVLTFVPFLGFGMQSYGGEMALRVFMFAVPGAALLAGLALFPRTGATAREREKDRSNRLAPLAALLAGLLLMGGFLVARWGNEGFERVRPGEVSAMNYVYAHDKPTVRLLWLTDDTVNDVTPAMPWGAKDMERVNYVPTLAPADPVLVSGLVKALKDAGPNSYLMLNTSQVVSLQLDAGYATTWESRLIQNLDNRRELKKVLVNADATVYTLRQQPAGAVPKPDPGPIGPQITWTPWSVVGALAAVALILMLTAREVVRVAVRPGVRQLRWLQSSFWFSLPLLAVLLASLVQRFLTMK
;
A
#
# COMPACT_ATOMS: atom_id res chain seq x y z
N MET A 1 -36.22 -64.79 35.16
CA MET A 1 -37.62 -64.45 34.86
C MET A 1 -37.69 -63.25 33.91
N SER A 2 -37.56 -63.45 32.61
CA SER A 2 -37.23 -64.71 31.91
C SER A 2 -36.38 -64.35 30.69
N ASP A 3 -35.10 -64.74 30.65
CA ASP A 3 -34.57 -65.98 30.02
C ASP A 3 -34.50 -65.82 28.48
N THR A 4 -33.44 -66.21 27.76
CA THR A 4 -32.61 -67.41 27.94
C THR A 4 -31.13 -67.20 27.55
N THR A 5 -30.28 -68.04 28.16
CA THR A 5 -28.88 -68.46 27.89
C THR A 5 -28.47 -68.66 26.40
N THR A 6 -27.19 -68.84 26.00
CA THR A 6 -26.16 -69.70 26.64
C THR A 6 -24.69 -69.37 26.29
N THR A 7 -23.80 -69.71 27.24
CA THR A 7 -22.33 -69.89 27.24
C THR A 7 -21.70 -70.54 25.99
N THR A 8 -20.42 -70.31 25.65
CA THR A 8 -19.27 -71.03 26.28
C THR A 8 -17.98 -70.25 26.60
N THR A 9 -17.39 -70.66 27.71
CA THR A 9 -16.07 -70.34 28.30
C THR A 9 -14.88 -70.86 27.47
N GLN A 10 -13.68 -70.28 27.58
CA GLN A 10 -12.66 -70.73 28.56
C GLN A 10 -11.69 -69.60 29.00
N ALA A 11 -11.00 -69.85 30.11
CA ALA A 11 -10.36 -68.83 30.94
C ALA A 11 -8.82 -68.90 30.97
N ALA A 12 -8.19 -67.76 31.26
CA ALA A 12 -6.88 -67.69 31.90
C ALA A 12 -6.75 -66.37 32.69
N ALA A 13 -6.21 -66.47 33.90
CA ALA A 13 -5.74 -65.38 34.74
C ALA A 13 -4.33 -65.76 35.25
N PRO A 14 -3.66 -64.92 36.06
CA PRO A 14 -3.21 -63.57 35.74
C PRO A 14 -1.68 -63.45 35.85
N GLU A 15 -1.02 -62.64 35.02
CA GLU A 15 0.39 -62.29 35.24
C GLU A 15 0.61 -60.82 35.62
N THR A 16 1.35 -60.65 36.72
CA THR A 16 1.74 -59.37 37.32
C THR A 16 2.86 -58.70 36.54
N GLY A 17 2.57 -57.57 35.89
CA GLY A 17 3.56 -56.70 35.24
C GLY A 17 3.73 -55.36 35.95
N ALA A 18 4.95 -55.04 36.37
CA ALA A 18 5.27 -53.83 37.14
C ALA A 18 5.04 -52.52 36.36
N PRO A 19 4.73 -51.39 37.03
CA PRO A 19 4.48 -50.11 36.38
C PRO A 19 5.73 -49.56 35.68
N GLN A 20 5.67 -49.43 34.35
CA GLN A 20 6.77 -48.85 33.58
C GLN A 20 7.00 -47.38 33.93
N ARG A 21 8.21 -47.07 34.40
CA ARG A 21 8.71 -45.71 34.62
C ARG A 21 8.58 -44.87 33.34
N THR A 22 7.86 -43.75 33.43
CA THR A 22 7.73 -42.77 32.35
C THR A 22 9.06 -42.04 32.11
N GLY A 23 9.81 -42.52 31.11
CA GLY A 23 11.04 -41.89 30.66
C GLY A 23 10.82 -40.42 30.23
N ARG A 24 11.54 -39.51 30.88
CA ARG A 24 11.47 -38.05 30.73
C ARG A 24 11.91 -37.61 29.32
N ARG A 25 11.03 -37.68 28.31
CA ARG A 25 11.30 -37.10 26.98
C ARG A 25 11.31 -35.57 27.06
N LEU A 26 12.47 -34.94 26.84
CA LEU A 26 12.55 -33.50 26.59
C LEU A 26 11.70 -33.14 25.36
N ARG A 27 10.60 -32.41 25.56
CA ARG A 27 9.87 -31.74 24.49
C ARG A 27 10.59 -30.44 24.14
N LEU A 28 11.39 -30.44 23.08
CA LEU A 28 11.87 -29.21 22.45
C LEU A 28 10.66 -28.41 21.89
N PRO A 29 10.62 -27.07 22.05
CA PRO A 29 9.44 -26.27 21.75
C PRO A 29 9.25 -26.03 20.25
N GLY A 30 8.62 -26.98 19.56
CA GLY A 30 8.21 -26.87 18.16
C GLY A 30 6.71 -27.14 17.99
N ARG A 31 5.94 -26.12 17.57
CA ARG A 31 4.48 -26.16 17.36
C ARG A 31 3.61 -26.36 18.61
N GLY A 32 4.05 -25.86 19.77
CA GLY A 32 3.10 -25.32 20.74
C GLY A 32 2.55 -24.00 20.22
N SER A 33 1.24 -23.91 19.98
CA SER A 33 0.55 -22.62 20.07
C SER A 33 0.69 -22.11 21.51
N SER A 34 1.02 -20.84 21.71
CA SER A 34 0.96 -20.26 23.06
C SER A 34 -0.47 -20.39 23.59
N PRO A 35 -0.71 -21.04 24.75
CA PRO A 35 -2.07 -21.23 25.25
C PRO A 35 -2.74 -19.95 25.77
N GLY A 36 -1.94 -18.95 26.17
CA GLY A 36 -2.40 -17.69 26.81
C GLY A 36 -2.91 -16.62 25.85
N GLY A 37 -3.70 -17.00 24.85
CA GLY A 37 -4.38 -16.03 23.97
C GLY A 37 -5.61 -16.68 23.38
N SER A 38 -6.79 -16.34 23.90
CA SER A 38 -8.01 -17.12 23.65
C SER A 38 -8.31 -17.27 22.15
N PRO A 39 -8.52 -18.50 21.65
CA PRO A 39 -8.69 -18.81 20.22
C PRO A 39 -9.73 -17.94 19.51
N LEU A 40 -10.83 -17.63 20.21
CA LEU A 40 -11.89 -16.67 19.87
C LEU A 40 -11.35 -15.46 19.09
N PHE A 41 -10.46 -14.65 19.68
CA PHE A 41 -10.12 -13.35 19.08
C PHE A 41 -9.30 -13.47 17.80
N ARG A 42 -8.46 -14.51 17.65
CA ARG A 42 -7.65 -14.68 16.44
C ARG A 42 -8.54 -15.02 15.23
N ASN A 43 -9.61 -15.79 15.45
CA ASN A 43 -10.57 -16.12 14.41
C ASN A 43 -11.49 -14.93 14.11
N ALA A 44 -11.97 -14.22 15.14
CA ALA A 44 -12.77 -13.00 14.98
C ALA A 44 -12.04 -11.95 14.13
N TYR A 45 -10.79 -11.58 14.46
CA TYR A 45 -10.03 -10.58 13.71
C TYR A 45 -9.69 -11.04 12.28
N ALA A 46 -9.48 -12.33 12.03
CA ALA A 46 -9.26 -12.84 10.68
C ALA A 46 -10.52 -12.73 9.79
N LEU A 47 -11.69 -13.03 10.35
CA LEU A 47 -12.99 -12.86 9.67
C LEU A 47 -13.30 -11.37 9.44
N MET A 48 -13.10 -10.52 10.45
CA MET A 48 -13.28 -9.07 10.33
C MET A 48 -12.36 -8.45 9.27
N LEU A 49 -11.10 -8.90 9.16
CA LEU A 49 -10.17 -8.44 8.12
C LEU A 49 -10.62 -8.85 6.72
N ASN A 50 -11.08 -10.10 6.54
CA ASN A 50 -11.64 -10.57 5.26
C ASN A 50 -12.89 -9.76 4.87
N THR A 51 -13.81 -9.57 5.82
CA THR A 51 -14.99 -8.71 5.64
C THR A 51 -14.60 -7.27 5.29
N GLY A 52 -13.58 -6.70 5.92
CA GLY A 52 -13.07 -5.37 5.60
C GLY A 52 -12.57 -5.24 4.16
N ILE A 53 -11.83 -6.24 3.67
CA ILE A 53 -11.36 -6.28 2.27
C ILE A 53 -12.54 -6.36 1.30
N SER A 54 -13.50 -7.27 1.54
CA SER A 54 -14.71 -7.39 0.71
C SER A 54 -15.57 -6.13 0.75
N ALA A 55 -15.64 -5.45 1.89
CA ALA A 55 -16.36 -4.20 2.06
C ALA A 55 -15.72 -3.04 1.29
N VAL A 56 -14.38 -2.89 1.32
CA VAL A 56 -13.67 -1.87 0.54
C VAL A 56 -13.89 -2.07 -0.96
N LEU A 57 -13.81 -3.31 -1.46
CA LEU A 57 -14.12 -3.63 -2.87
C LEU A 57 -15.60 -3.38 -3.21
N GLY A 58 -16.52 -3.67 -2.28
CA GLY A 58 -17.95 -3.44 -2.45
C GLY A 58 -18.34 -1.97 -2.47
N LEU A 59 -17.76 -1.16 -1.58
CA LEU A 59 -17.96 0.29 -1.53
C LEU A 59 -17.31 0.97 -2.74
N GLY A 60 -16.09 0.55 -3.14
CA GLY A 60 -15.44 1.03 -4.37
C GLY A 60 -16.26 0.76 -5.63
N TYR A 61 -16.95 -0.39 -5.71
CA TYR A 61 -17.90 -0.67 -6.80
C TYR A 61 -19.06 0.34 -6.84
N TRP A 62 -19.69 0.62 -5.71
CA TRP A 62 -20.82 1.56 -5.66
C TRP A 62 -20.40 3.02 -5.84
N LEU A 63 -19.19 3.38 -5.41
CA LEU A 63 -18.60 4.68 -5.65
C LEU A 63 -18.40 4.92 -7.15
N ILE A 64 -17.81 3.95 -7.86
CA ILE A 64 -17.68 3.99 -9.32
C ILE A 64 -19.06 3.99 -9.98
N ALA A 65 -20.01 3.19 -9.50
CA ALA A 65 -21.37 3.17 -10.07
C ALA A 65 -22.04 4.56 -9.99
N ALA A 66 -21.92 5.27 -8.87
CA ALA A 66 -22.49 6.60 -8.69
C ALA A 66 -21.85 7.69 -9.57
N HIS A 67 -20.60 7.50 -10.03
CA HIS A 67 -19.92 8.45 -10.93
C HIS A 67 -20.16 8.15 -12.41
N TYR A 68 -20.30 6.88 -12.79
CA TYR A 68 -20.40 6.45 -14.20
C TYR A 68 -21.84 6.19 -14.68
N TYR A 69 -22.80 6.09 -13.78
CA TYR A 69 -24.21 5.82 -14.08
C TYR A 69 -25.10 6.84 -13.37
N SER A 70 -26.28 7.14 -13.94
CA SER A 70 -27.27 7.97 -13.26
C SER A 70 -27.75 7.31 -11.96
N ALA A 71 -28.12 8.11 -10.96
CA ALA A 71 -28.71 7.60 -9.72
C ALA A 71 -29.95 6.72 -10.00
N SER A 72 -30.75 7.04 -11.01
CA SER A 72 -31.87 6.20 -11.47
C SER A 72 -31.44 4.81 -11.99
N ALA A 73 -30.34 4.70 -12.73
CA ALA A 73 -29.79 3.42 -13.21
C ALA A 73 -29.15 2.60 -12.08
N VAL A 74 -28.42 3.26 -11.16
CA VAL A 74 -27.93 2.65 -9.91
C VAL A 74 -29.11 2.11 -9.08
N GLY A 75 -30.20 2.85 -9.04
CA GLY A 75 -31.47 2.50 -8.41
C GLY A 75 -32.13 1.24 -8.97
N GLN A 76 -32.34 1.21 -10.29
CA GLN A 76 -32.91 0.05 -10.99
C GLN A 76 -32.01 -1.19 -10.85
N GLY A 77 -30.70 -1.02 -11.05
CA GLY A 77 -29.74 -2.13 -10.91
C GLY A 77 -29.71 -2.69 -9.49
N SER A 78 -29.68 -1.84 -8.47
CA SER A 78 -29.69 -2.27 -7.07
C SER A 78 -31.02 -2.90 -6.63
N ALA A 79 -32.17 -2.42 -7.12
CA ALA A 79 -33.49 -3.02 -6.92
C ALA A 79 -33.54 -4.46 -7.46
N ALA A 80 -33.06 -4.69 -8.69
CA ALA A 80 -32.99 -6.03 -9.29
C ALA A 80 -31.98 -6.93 -8.58
N ILE A 81 -30.83 -6.40 -8.12
CA ILE A 81 -29.88 -7.16 -7.29
C ILE A 81 -30.54 -7.58 -5.95
N ALA A 82 -31.35 -6.72 -5.33
CA ALA A 82 -32.08 -7.06 -4.10
C ALA A 82 -33.11 -8.17 -4.33
N ALA A 83 -33.94 -8.06 -5.37
CA ALA A 83 -34.92 -9.09 -5.73
C ALA A 83 -34.24 -10.43 -6.09
N MET A 84 -33.16 -10.39 -6.86
CA MET A 84 -32.34 -11.58 -7.18
C MET A 84 -31.81 -12.28 -5.92
N LYS A 85 -31.29 -11.52 -4.95
CA LYS A 85 -30.79 -12.04 -3.66
C LYS A 85 -31.91 -12.61 -2.79
N LEU A 86 -33.07 -11.96 -2.75
CA LEU A 86 -34.26 -12.43 -2.02
C LEU A 86 -34.71 -13.79 -2.56
N LEU A 87 -34.96 -13.87 -3.87
CA LEU A 87 -35.50 -15.07 -4.54
C LEU A 87 -34.55 -16.27 -4.40
N ALA A 88 -33.25 -16.06 -4.65
CA ALA A 88 -32.24 -17.09 -4.46
C ALA A 88 -32.01 -17.46 -2.99
N GLY A 89 -32.27 -16.53 -2.07
CA GLY A 89 -32.13 -16.75 -0.63
C GLY A 89 -33.14 -17.75 -0.04
N LEU A 90 -34.33 -17.88 -0.66
CA LEU A 90 -35.38 -18.81 -0.25
C LEU A 90 -34.89 -20.27 -0.18
N THR A 91 -34.00 -20.65 -1.10
CA THR A 91 -33.32 -21.95 -1.14
C THR A 91 -31.96 -21.90 -0.46
N ALA A 92 -31.17 -20.85 -0.70
CA ALA A 92 -29.76 -20.83 -0.29
C ALA A 92 -29.55 -20.88 1.22
N VAL A 93 -30.33 -20.16 2.04
CA VAL A 93 -30.03 -20.04 3.48
C VAL A 93 -30.09 -21.40 4.19
N THR A 94 -31.05 -22.25 3.82
CA THR A 94 -31.27 -23.54 4.49
C THR A 94 -30.50 -24.68 3.84
N LEU A 95 -30.37 -24.66 2.50
CA LEU A 95 -29.59 -25.67 1.78
C LEU A 95 -28.09 -25.52 1.99
N THR A 96 -27.54 -24.31 2.18
CA THR A 96 -26.11 -24.09 2.45
C THR A 96 -25.66 -24.76 3.75
N GLY A 97 -26.45 -24.61 4.83
CA GLY A 97 -26.22 -25.31 6.11
C GLY A 97 -26.36 -26.82 5.98
N ALA A 98 -27.37 -27.30 5.24
CA ALA A 98 -27.57 -28.72 4.98
C ALA A 98 -26.41 -29.33 4.15
N LEU A 99 -25.94 -28.65 3.10
CA LEU A 99 -24.81 -29.10 2.28
C LEU A 99 -23.52 -29.20 3.11
N ALA A 100 -23.21 -28.18 3.92
CA ALA A 100 -22.05 -28.19 4.81
C ALA A 100 -22.09 -29.34 5.84
N ARG A 101 -23.30 -29.73 6.31
CA ARG A 101 -23.51 -30.84 7.26
C ARG A 101 -23.48 -32.22 6.59
N PHE A 102 -24.14 -32.39 5.45
CA PHE A 102 -24.43 -33.70 4.86
C PHE A 102 -23.43 -34.15 3.81
N ILE A 103 -22.71 -33.24 3.14
CA ILE A 103 -21.63 -33.62 2.21
C ILE A 103 -20.54 -34.47 2.90
N PRO A 104 -20.00 -34.11 4.09
CA PRO A 104 -18.97 -34.91 4.78
C PRO A 104 -19.31 -36.37 5.04
N VAL A 105 -20.60 -36.75 4.99
CA VAL A 105 -21.09 -38.12 5.25
C VAL A 105 -21.75 -38.76 4.02
N ALA A 106 -21.82 -38.06 2.88
CA ALA A 106 -22.53 -38.54 1.69
C ALA A 106 -21.79 -39.64 0.92
N GLY A 107 -20.46 -39.77 1.07
CA GLY A 107 -19.67 -40.84 0.45
C GLY A 107 -19.84 -40.90 -1.07
N ARG A 108 -20.05 -42.11 -1.61
CA ARG A 108 -20.36 -42.34 -3.05
C ARG A 108 -21.54 -41.50 -3.57
N ALA A 109 -22.49 -41.08 -2.73
CA ALA A 109 -23.64 -40.28 -3.16
C ALA A 109 -23.32 -38.78 -3.34
N THR A 110 -22.14 -38.29 -2.93
CA THR A 110 -21.78 -36.86 -2.87
C THR A 110 -22.07 -36.10 -4.18
N GLY A 111 -21.58 -36.58 -5.32
CA GLY A 111 -21.82 -35.91 -6.61
C GLY A 111 -23.30 -35.84 -7.00
N ARG A 112 -24.06 -36.90 -6.70
CA ARG A 112 -25.51 -36.98 -6.96
C ARG A 112 -26.30 -36.08 -6.02
N LEU A 113 -25.87 -35.94 -4.76
CA LEU A 113 -26.45 -35.02 -3.78
C LEU A 113 -26.27 -33.56 -4.24
N ILE A 114 -25.02 -33.16 -4.55
CA ILE A 114 -24.71 -31.80 -5.04
C ILE A 114 -25.52 -31.47 -6.29
N PHE A 115 -25.52 -32.35 -7.30
CA PHE A 115 -26.27 -32.14 -8.55
C PHE A 115 -27.78 -32.02 -8.31
N ARG A 116 -28.38 -32.91 -7.51
CA ARG A 116 -29.81 -32.85 -7.18
C ARG A 116 -30.17 -31.58 -6.41
N THR A 117 -29.33 -31.13 -5.49
CA THR A 117 -29.56 -29.87 -4.76
C THR A 117 -29.45 -28.66 -5.67
N TYR A 118 -28.46 -28.60 -6.58
CA TYR A 118 -28.34 -27.54 -7.58
C TYR A 118 -29.53 -27.51 -8.53
N ALA A 119 -29.93 -28.65 -9.11
CA ALA A 119 -31.06 -28.72 -10.03
C ALA A 119 -32.39 -28.38 -9.34
N GLY A 120 -32.66 -28.99 -8.19
CA GLY A 120 -33.90 -28.79 -7.44
C GLY A 120 -34.07 -27.35 -6.93
N SER A 121 -33.01 -26.76 -6.38
CA SER A 121 -33.04 -25.34 -5.98
C SER A 121 -33.19 -24.41 -7.18
N SER A 122 -32.50 -24.68 -8.30
CA SER A 122 -32.61 -23.86 -9.52
C SER A 122 -34.05 -23.83 -10.06
N ILE A 123 -34.77 -24.96 -10.03
CA ILE A 123 -36.19 -25.02 -10.40
C ILE A 123 -37.03 -24.15 -9.44
N VAL A 124 -36.86 -24.30 -8.12
CA VAL A 124 -37.63 -23.54 -7.13
C VAL A 124 -37.41 -22.03 -7.28
N VAL A 125 -36.17 -21.57 -7.44
CA VAL A 125 -35.89 -20.13 -7.60
C VAL A 125 -36.29 -19.60 -8.99
N ALA A 126 -36.28 -20.44 -10.03
CA ALA A 126 -36.82 -20.09 -11.35
C ALA A 126 -38.34 -19.92 -11.32
N CYS A 127 -39.07 -20.80 -10.61
CA CYS A 127 -40.50 -20.63 -10.36
C CYS A 127 -40.78 -19.36 -9.55
N GLY A 128 -40.00 -19.09 -8.49
CA GLY A 128 -40.10 -17.85 -7.72
C GLY A 128 -39.84 -16.58 -8.55
N ALA A 129 -38.82 -16.60 -9.42
CA ALA A 129 -38.54 -15.53 -10.37
C ALA A 129 -39.66 -15.37 -11.41
N GLY A 130 -40.26 -16.47 -11.88
CA GLY A 130 -41.44 -16.44 -12.74
C GLY A 130 -42.64 -15.75 -12.08
N ILE A 131 -42.95 -16.08 -10.82
CA ILE A 131 -44.02 -15.44 -10.05
C ILE A 131 -43.73 -13.94 -9.84
N PHE A 132 -42.49 -13.57 -9.54
CA PHE A 132 -42.06 -12.17 -9.42
C PHE A 132 -42.23 -11.40 -10.75
N LEU A 133 -41.85 -12.01 -11.87
CA LEU A 133 -42.00 -11.41 -13.21
C LEU A 133 -43.47 -11.33 -13.68
N LEU A 134 -44.33 -12.26 -13.25
CA LEU A 134 -45.77 -12.20 -13.51
C LEU A 134 -46.47 -11.10 -12.70
N THR A 135 -45.93 -10.73 -11.54
CA THR A 135 -46.44 -9.65 -10.66
C THR A 135 -45.70 -8.32 -10.85
N LEU A 136 -44.84 -8.20 -11.88
CA LEU A 136 -43.90 -7.07 -12.05
C LEU A 136 -44.56 -5.69 -12.02
N ASN A 137 -45.81 -5.59 -12.51
CA ASN A 137 -46.60 -4.34 -12.51
C ASN A 137 -46.85 -3.80 -11.09
N ASP A 138 -46.95 -4.69 -10.10
CA ASP A 138 -47.27 -4.36 -8.71
C ASP A 138 -46.03 -3.91 -7.92
N TRP A 139 -44.82 -4.15 -8.44
CA TRP A 139 -43.55 -3.84 -7.78
C TRP A 139 -42.98 -2.45 -8.12
N GLY A 140 -43.72 -1.58 -8.81
CA GLY A 140 -43.34 -0.18 -8.98
C GLY A 140 -42.25 0.11 -10.05
N PRO A 141 -41.84 1.38 -10.21
CA PRO A 141 -41.08 1.84 -11.38
C PRO A 141 -39.66 1.27 -11.46
N SER A 142 -39.02 0.95 -10.33
CA SER A 142 -37.64 0.46 -10.26
C SER A 142 -37.41 -0.89 -10.97
N TYR A 143 -38.48 -1.66 -11.21
CA TYR A 143 -38.40 -2.97 -11.88
C TYR A 143 -38.86 -2.95 -13.34
N ARG A 144 -39.36 -1.83 -13.86
CA ARG A 144 -39.91 -1.74 -15.23
C ARG A 144 -38.91 -2.12 -16.33
N PHE A 145 -37.61 -1.95 -16.10
CA PHE A 145 -36.58 -2.34 -17.07
C PHE A 145 -36.45 -3.86 -17.26
N LEU A 146 -37.14 -4.67 -16.44
CA LEU A 146 -37.24 -6.13 -16.59
C LEU A 146 -38.41 -6.55 -17.50
N HIS A 147 -39.22 -5.63 -18.02
CA HIS A 147 -40.26 -5.95 -19.00
C HIS A 147 -39.67 -6.46 -20.33
N GLY A 148 -40.42 -7.35 -20.98
CA GLY A 148 -40.06 -7.97 -22.25
C GLY A 148 -39.36 -9.33 -22.07
N PRO A 149 -39.38 -10.19 -23.11
CA PRO A 149 -38.94 -11.58 -22.98
C PRO A 149 -37.44 -11.72 -22.70
N VAL A 150 -36.60 -10.84 -23.26
CA VAL A 150 -35.14 -10.91 -23.10
C VAL A 150 -34.69 -10.48 -21.69
N PRO A 151 -35.12 -9.31 -21.14
CA PRO A 151 -34.79 -8.96 -19.75
C PRO A 151 -35.38 -9.93 -18.73
N ALA A 152 -36.61 -10.43 -18.94
CA ALA A 152 -37.23 -11.45 -18.09
C ALA A 152 -36.41 -12.75 -18.04
N LEU A 153 -36.02 -13.29 -19.21
CA LEU A 153 -35.16 -14.48 -19.29
C LEU A 153 -33.80 -14.23 -18.63
N GLY A 154 -33.20 -13.06 -18.88
CA GLY A 154 -31.94 -12.64 -18.25
C GLY A 154 -32.03 -12.58 -16.72
N PHE A 155 -33.16 -12.12 -16.17
CA PHE A 155 -33.41 -12.09 -14.73
C PHE A 155 -33.57 -13.49 -14.13
N VAL A 156 -34.29 -14.40 -14.80
CA VAL A 156 -34.38 -15.82 -14.37
C VAL A 156 -32.99 -16.47 -14.34
N VAL A 157 -32.18 -16.27 -15.38
CA VAL A 157 -30.79 -16.76 -15.43
C VAL A 157 -29.94 -16.15 -14.31
N ALA A 158 -30.11 -14.86 -14.01
CA ALA A 158 -29.41 -14.18 -12.92
C ALA A 158 -29.75 -14.77 -11.54
N VAL A 159 -31.04 -15.02 -11.27
CA VAL A 159 -31.53 -15.64 -10.02
C VAL A 159 -30.96 -17.05 -9.86
N ILE A 160 -30.98 -17.87 -10.92
CA ILE A 160 -30.36 -19.20 -10.94
C ILE A 160 -28.85 -19.10 -10.68
N ALA A 161 -28.15 -18.21 -11.37
CA ALA A 161 -26.70 -18.05 -11.24
C ALA A 161 -26.29 -17.63 -9.82
N TRP A 162 -27.03 -16.71 -9.19
CA TRP A 162 -26.79 -16.30 -7.81
C TRP A 162 -27.12 -17.41 -6.79
N ASN A 163 -28.19 -18.18 -7.00
CA ASN A 163 -28.48 -19.38 -6.21
C ASN A 163 -27.32 -20.41 -6.31
N LEU A 164 -26.79 -20.67 -7.52
CA LEU A 164 -25.65 -21.56 -7.69
C LEU A 164 -24.37 -21.05 -7.01
N LEU A 165 -24.07 -19.76 -7.12
CA LEU A 165 -22.92 -19.13 -6.44
C LEU A 165 -23.00 -19.30 -4.92
N THR A 166 -24.15 -19.01 -4.33
CA THR A 166 -24.33 -19.10 -2.87
C THR A 166 -24.31 -20.55 -2.35
N LEU A 167 -24.92 -21.50 -3.06
CA LEU A 167 -24.86 -22.92 -2.69
C LEU A 167 -23.45 -23.51 -2.84
N GLN A 168 -22.67 -23.01 -3.79
CA GLN A 168 -21.29 -23.47 -4.04
C GLN A 168 -20.35 -23.20 -2.87
N ASP A 169 -20.53 -22.10 -2.14
CA ASP A 169 -19.78 -21.85 -0.90
C ASP A 169 -20.10 -22.90 0.18
N GLY A 170 -21.36 -23.34 0.28
CA GLY A 170 -21.77 -24.47 1.11
C GLY A 170 -21.14 -25.80 0.69
N VAL A 171 -21.08 -26.06 -0.62
CA VAL A 171 -20.45 -27.26 -1.19
C VAL A 171 -18.94 -27.30 -0.93
N LEU A 172 -18.23 -26.19 -1.18
CA LEU A 172 -16.80 -26.09 -0.92
C LEU A 172 -16.47 -26.23 0.57
N THR A 173 -17.34 -25.70 1.44
CA THR A 173 -17.23 -25.86 2.89
C THR A 173 -17.42 -27.33 3.31
N GLY A 174 -18.48 -28.00 2.83
CA GLY A 174 -18.74 -29.42 3.08
C GLY A 174 -17.62 -30.35 2.57
N LEU A 175 -17.04 -30.04 1.41
CA LEU A 175 -15.86 -30.74 0.84
C LEU A 175 -14.53 -30.38 1.53
N ARG A 176 -14.56 -29.70 2.69
CA ARG A 176 -13.38 -29.21 3.45
C ARG A 176 -12.39 -28.40 2.60
N SER A 177 -12.91 -27.74 1.56
CA SER A 177 -12.17 -26.99 0.54
C SER A 177 -12.43 -25.48 0.63
N ALA A 178 -12.80 -25.01 1.84
CA ALA A 178 -13.12 -23.62 2.18
C ALA A 178 -12.12 -22.55 1.68
N PRO A 179 -10.80 -22.78 1.53
CA PRO A 179 -9.89 -21.78 0.95
C PRO A 179 -10.22 -21.33 -0.48
N TRP A 180 -11.05 -22.07 -1.23
CA TRP A 180 -11.52 -21.66 -2.56
C TRP A 180 -12.66 -20.63 -2.53
N VAL A 181 -13.42 -20.55 -1.43
CA VAL A 181 -14.52 -19.58 -1.23
C VAL A 181 -14.04 -18.12 -1.33
N PRO A 182 -13.01 -17.66 -0.60
CA PRO A 182 -12.51 -16.29 -0.75
C PRO A 182 -11.87 -16.04 -2.12
N VAL A 183 -11.33 -17.08 -2.79
CA VAL A 183 -10.79 -16.94 -4.16
C VAL A 183 -11.93 -16.64 -5.15
N GLY A 184 -13.00 -17.42 -5.15
CA GLY A 184 -14.18 -17.18 -5.99
C GLY A 184 -14.80 -15.81 -5.75
N ASN A 185 -15.04 -15.46 -4.49
CA ASN A 185 -15.62 -14.18 -4.11
C ASN A 185 -14.72 -12.97 -4.43
N THR A 186 -13.39 -13.13 -4.41
CA THR A 186 -12.44 -12.10 -4.87
C THR A 186 -12.46 -11.94 -6.39
N VAL A 187 -12.43 -13.05 -7.13
CA VAL A 187 -12.52 -13.04 -8.61
C VAL A 187 -13.83 -12.41 -9.06
N PHE A 188 -14.96 -12.83 -8.48
CA PHE A 188 -16.28 -12.23 -8.70
C PHE A 188 -16.23 -10.71 -8.47
N SER A 189 -15.73 -10.26 -7.32
CA SER A 189 -15.70 -8.83 -6.96
C SER A 189 -14.83 -8.00 -7.91
N ALA A 190 -13.66 -8.52 -8.31
CA ALA A 190 -12.74 -7.82 -9.20
C ALA A 190 -13.25 -7.76 -10.65
N VAL A 191 -13.75 -8.89 -11.19
CA VAL A 191 -14.32 -8.94 -12.54
C VAL A 191 -15.55 -8.03 -12.65
N LYS A 192 -16.43 -8.05 -11.64
CA LYS A 192 -17.61 -7.18 -11.56
C LYS A 192 -17.24 -5.69 -11.61
N LEU A 193 -16.16 -5.30 -10.94
CA LEU A 193 -15.65 -3.93 -10.94
C LEU A 193 -15.14 -3.50 -12.32
N ALA A 194 -14.36 -4.37 -12.98
CA ALA A 194 -13.87 -4.12 -14.33
C ALA A 194 -15.01 -4.05 -15.37
N LEU A 195 -15.99 -4.95 -15.26
CA LEU A 195 -17.17 -4.96 -16.13
C LEU A 195 -18.06 -3.74 -15.94
N LEU A 196 -18.20 -3.21 -14.72
CA LEU A 196 -19.00 -1.99 -14.49
C LEU A 196 -18.46 -0.80 -15.30
N VAL A 197 -17.14 -0.60 -15.29
CA VAL A 197 -16.47 0.48 -16.03
C VAL A 197 -16.56 0.21 -17.54
N GLY A 198 -16.27 -1.02 -17.98
CA GLY A 198 -16.31 -1.38 -19.40
C GLY A 198 -17.72 -1.33 -20.03
N LEU A 199 -18.77 -1.52 -19.23
CA LEU A 199 -20.16 -1.46 -19.69
C LEU A 199 -20.79 -0.07 -19.58
N ALA A 200 -20.16 0.90 -18.90
CA ALA A 200 -20.76 2.21 -18.64
C ALA A 200 -21.14 2.98 -19.91
N SER A 201 -20.31 2.89 -20.96
CA SER A 201 -20.58 3.51 -22.26
C SER A 201 -21.49 2.70 -23.19
N VAL A 202 -21.79 1.43 -22.85
CA VAL A 202 -22.51 0.49 -23.73
C VAL A 202 -23.93 0.19 -23.22
N LEU A 203 -24.12 0.14 -21.90
CA LEU A 203 -25.37 -0.25 -21.24
C LEU A 203 -25.72 0.74 -20.12
N ALA A 204 -26.01 1.99 -20.49
CA ALA A 204 -26.21 3.11 -19.55
C ALA A 204 -27.27 2.89 -18.45
N THR A 205 -28.26 2.02 -18.66
CA THR A 205 -29.30 1.70 -17.65
C THR A 205 -29.07 0.36 -16.96
N SER A 206 -28.80 -0.71 -17.73
CA SER A 206 -28.71 -2.08 -17.21
C SER A 206 -27.29 -2.52 -16.80
N GLY A 207 -26.24 -1.75 -17.11
CA GLY A 207 -24.83 -2.13 -16.89
C GLY A 207 -24.48 -2.43 -15.43
N VAL A 208 -25.12 -1.77 -14.46
CA VAL A 208 -25.00 -2.09 -13.03
C VAL A 208 -25.47 -3.53 -12.75
N PHE A 209 -26.65 -3.92 -13.23
CA PHE A 209 -27.16 -5.29 -13.05
C PHE A 209 -26.35 -6.31 -13.87
N VAL A 210 -26.09 -6.01 -15.15
CA VAL A 210 -25.37 -6.92 -16.06
C VAL A 210 -23.94 -7.19 -15.59
N SER A 211 -23.23 -6.19 -15.04
CA SER A 211 -21.89 -6.39 -14.47
C SER A 211 -21.88 -7.38 -13.31
N TRP A 212 -22.92 -7.39 -12.45
CA TRP A 212 -23.09 -8.45 -11.44
C TRP A 212 -23.29 -9.81 -12.10
N VAL A 213 -24.29 -9.95 -12.98
CA VAL A 213 -24.68 -11.25 -13.55
C VAL A 213 -23.54 -11.88 -14.35
N ALA A 214 -22.88 -11.11 -15.21
CA ALA A 214 -21.75 -11.58 -16.00
C ALA A 214 -20.57 -12.02 -15.11
N ALA A 215 -20.27 -11.29 -14.04
CA ALA A 215 -19.19 -11.66 -13.12
C ALA A 215 -19.45 -12.97 -12.36
N ILE A 216 -20.72 -13.35 -12.13
CA ILE A 216 -21.05 -14.64 -11.48
C ILE A 216 -20.47 -15.82 -12.28
N ALA A 217 -20.54 -15.77 -13.62
CA ALA A 217 -20.06 -16.84 -14.48
C ALA A 217 -18.55 -17.13 -14.29
N PHE A 218 -17.74 -16.08 -14.08
CA PHE A 218 -16.30 -16.18 -13.84
C PHE A 218 -15.94 -16.82 -12.49
N SER A 219 -16.88 -16.91 -11.54
CA SER A 219 -16.72 -17.66 -10.30
C SER A 219 -17.34 -19.06 -10.39
N VAL A 220 -18.62 -19.13 -10.78
CA VAL A 220 -19.42 -20.37 -10.74
C VAL A 220 -18.91 -21.43 -11.69
N VAL A 221 -18.53 -21.07 -12.93
CA VAL A 221 -18.12 -22.06 -13.93
C VAL A 221 -16.77 -22.70 -13.58
N PRO A 222 -15.68 -21.95 -13.27
CA PRO A 222 -14.41 -22.56 -12.91
C PRO A 222 -14.48 -23.37 -11.61
N LEU A 223 -15.17 -22.86 -10.58
CA LEU A 223 -15.35 -23.60 -9.33
C LEU A 223 -16.27 -24.80 -9.49
N GLY A 224 -17.28 -24.74 -10.37
CA GLY A 224 -18.18 -25.86 -10.65
C GLY A 224 -17.43 -27.01 -11.32
N LEU A 225 -16.61 -26.69 -12.32
CA LEU A 225 -15.70 -27.64 -12.95
C LEU A 225 -14.71 -28.24 -11.95
N LEU A 226 -14.12 -27.43 -11.05
CA LEU A 226 -13.22 -27.90 -10.00
C LEU A 226 -13.92 -28.86 -9.02
N VAL A 227 -15.15 -28.54 -8.59
CA VAL A 227 -15.97 -29.37 -7.71
C VAL A 227 -16.23 -30.73 -8.35
N PHE A 228 -16.85 -30.76 -9.53
CA PHE A 228 -17.26 -32.03 -10.16
C PHE A 228 -16.11 -32.85 -10.73
N ARG A 229 -15.07 -32.22 -11.31
CA ARG A 229 -13.94 -32.96 -11.93
C ARG A 229 -12.85 -33.40 -10.95
N ARG A 230 -12.73 -32.77 -9.77
CA ARG A 230 -11.56 -33.00 -8.89
C ARG A 230 -11.88 -33.13 -7.40
N LEU A 231 -12.75 -32.29 -6.85
CA LEU A 231 -13.02 -32.32 -5.40
C LEU A 231 -13.99 -33.45 -5.03
N VAL A 232 -15.02 -33.68 -5.84
CA VAL A 232 -15.99 -34.77 -5.61
C VAL A 232 -15.35 -36.16 -5.76
N PRO A 233 -14.63 -36.51 -6.85
CA PRO A 233 -13.98 -37.82 -6.96
C PRO A 233 -13.04 -38.12 -5.79
N ARG A 234 -12.17 -37.16 -5.46
CA ARG A 234 -11.23 -37.26 -4.34
C ARG A 234 -11.93 -37.41 -2.97
N HIS A 235 -13.09 -36.80 -2.79
CA HIS A 235 -13.88 -36.96 -1.56
C HIS A 235 -14.52 -38.35 -1.49
N VAL A 236 -15.02 -38.88 -2.61
CA VAL A 236 -15.57 -40.24 -2.68
C VAL A 236 -14.48 -41.26 -2.31
N GLU A 237 -13.32 -41.23 -2.98
CA GLU A 237 -12.17 -42.10 -2.68
C GLU A 237 -11.78 -42.08 -1.19
N ALA A 238 -11.78 -40.89 -0.57
CA ALA A 238 -11.37 -40.71 0.82
C ALA A 238 -12.42 -41.13 1.87
N THR A 239 -13.68 -41.35 1.49
CA THR A 239 -14.79 -41.62 2.43
C THR A 239 -15.55 -42.92 2.17
N GLU A 240 -15.28 -43.57 1.04
CA GLU A 240 -15.96 -44.78 0.55
C GLU A 240 -16.05 -45.92 1.59
N ALA A 241 -15.02 -46.12 2.40
CA ALA A 241 -14.96 -47.20 3.38
C ALA A 241 -15.77 -46.96 4.68
N HIS A 242 -16.22 -45.72 4.96
CA HIS A 242 -16.80 -45.36 6.27
C HIS A 242 -18.09 -44.53 6.20
N ALA A 243 -18.48 -44.02 5.03
CA ALA A 243 -19.63 -43.12 4.88
C ALA A 243 -20.97 -43.87 4.71
N LYS A 244 -21.97 -43.50 5.52
CA LYS A 244 -23.38 -43.89 5.32
C LYS A 244 -24.15 -42.69 4.73
N PRO A 245 -24.67 -42.77 3.50
CA PRO A 245 -25.35 -41.65 2.88
C PRO A 245 -26.64 -41.29 3.66
N PRO A 246 -26.89 -39.99 3.92
CA PRO A 246 -28.04 -39.55 4.70
C PRO A 246 -29.35 -39.79 3.96
N THR A 247 -30.40 -40.14 4.70
CA THR A 247 -31.75 -40.32 4.15
C THR A 247 -32.43 -38.97 3.91
N LEU A 248 -33.35 -38.93 2.94
CA LEU A 248 -34.17 -37.74 2.67
C LEU A 248 -34.99 -37.29 3.90
N ARG A 249 -35.36 -38.23 4.79
CA ARG A 249 -36.09 -37.94 6.03
C ARG A 249 -35.22 -37.21 7.06
N GLU A 250 -33.94 -37.56 7.17
CA GLU A 250 -32.98 -36.87 8.03
C GLU A 250 -32.65 -35.47 7.51
N ILE A 251 -32.47 -35.34 6.18
CA ILE A 251 -32.26 -34.05 5.52
C ILE A 251 -33.49 -33.14 5.73
N GLY A 252 -34.70 -33.66 5.50
CA GLY A 252 -35.95 -32.92 5.69
C GLY A 252 -36.18 -32.49 7.15
N ARG A 253 -35.92 -33.37 8.13
CA ARG A 253 -36.03 -33.04 9.56
C ARG A 253 -35.00 -31.99 9.99
N PHE A 254 -33.79 -32.02 9.43
CA PHE A 254 -32.77 -31.00 9.68
C PHE A 254 -33.20 -29.64 9.09
N LEU A 255 -33.62 -29.62 7.82
CA LEU A 255 -34.08 -28.40 7.15
C LEU A 255 -35.24 -27.75 7.90
N ALA A 256 -36.26 -28.52 8.31
CA ALA A 256 -37.43 -28.00 9.02
C ALA A 256 -37.11 -27.31 10.35
N GLY A 257 -36.05 -27.73 11.06
CA GLY A 257 -35.64 -27.13 12.34
C GLY A 257 -34.87 -25.81 12.21
N ASP A 258 -34.18 -25.59 11.08
CA ASP A 258 -33.37 -24.39 10.82
C ASP A 258 -34.12 -23.35 9.95
N TYR A 259 -35.27 -23.74 9.37
CA TYR A 259 -36.04 -22.97 8.40
C TYR A 259 -36.59 -21.65 8.93
N THR A 260 -37.24 -21.67 10.11
CA THR A 260 -38.11 -20.57 10.56
C THR A 260 -37.35 -19.30 10.92
N GLY A 261 -36.30 -19.38 11.75
CA GLY A 261 -35.48 -18.22 12.11
C GLY A 261 -34.70 -17.67 10.92
N SER A 262 -34.22 -18.58 10.06
CA SER A 262 -33.54 -18.27 8.81
C SER A 262 -34.41 -17.47 7.83
N LEU A 263 -35.69 -17.83 7.66
CA LEU A 263 -36.63 -17.09 6.82
C LEU A 263 -36.92 -15.68 7.35
N PHE A 264 -37.12 -15.51 8.66
CA PHE A 264 -37.31 -14.18 9.24
C PHE A 264 -36.07 -13.29 9.05
N SER A 265 -34.87 -13.86 9.20
CA SER A 265 -33.62 -13.16 8.90
C SER A 265 -33.49 -12.81 7.40
N LEU A 266 -33.89 -13.73 6.50
CA LEU A 266 -33.90 -13.51 5.05
C LEU A 266 -34.82 -12.33 4.67
N ALA A 267 -36.04 -12.30 5.22
CA ALA A 267 -37.00 -11.24 4.97
C ALA A 267 -36.47 -9.87 5.42
N VAL A 268 -35.96 -9.75 6.65
CA VAL A 268 -35.36 -8.47 7.12
C VAL A 268 -34.21 -8.01 6.22
N VAL A 269 -33.34 -8.92 5.78
CA VAL A 269 -32.13 -8.57 5.02
C VAL A 269 -32.40 -8.25 3.54
N TYR A 270 -33.33 -8.94 2.88
CA TYR A 270 -33.54 -8.80 1.43
C TYR A 270 -34.96 -8.42 1.00
N LEU A 271 -36.00 -8.63 1.80
CA LEU A 271 -37.35 -8.17 1.44
C LEU A 271 -37.51 -6.67 1.72
N VAL A 272 -36.90 -6.14 2.79
CA VAL A 272 -36.97 -4.70 3.11
C VAL A 272 -36.45 -3.81 1.96
N PRO A 273 -35.27 -4.06 1.35
CA PRO A 273 -34.83 -3.30 0.17
C PRO A 273 -35.75 -3.45 -1.05
N VAL A 274 -36.43 -4.59 -1.23
CA VAL A 274 -37.37 -4.81 -2.34
C VAL A 274 -38.68 -4.02 -2.12
N ILE A 275 -39.20 -3.99 -0.89
CA ILE A 275 -40.35 -3.17 -0.49
C ILE A 275 -40.06 -1.68 -0.64
N ILE A 276 -38.85 -1.24 -0.30
CA ILE A 276 -38.46 0.16 -0.47
C ILE A 276 -38.36 0.49 -1.95
N ALA A 277 -37.67 -0.34 -2.75
CA ALA A 277 -37.54 -0.17 -4.19
C ALA A 277 -38.87 -0.13 -4.96
N SER A 278 -39.95 -0.71 -4.42
CA SER A 278 -41.29 -0.65 -5.02
C SER A 278 -42.13 0.57 -4.61
N GLN A 279 -41.81 1.22 -3.48
CA GLN A 279 -42.56 2.37 -2.97
C GLN A 279 -41.88 3.73 -3.20
N VAL A 280 -40.56 3.77 -3.39
CA VAL A 280 -39.82 5.02 -3.66
C VAL A 280 -39.38 5.11 -5.12
N SER A 281 -38.91 6.29 -5.54
CA SER A 281 -38.34 6.45 -6.88
C SER A 281 -37.08 5.60 -7.05
N SER A 282 -36.68 5.30 -8.30
CA SER A 282 -35.43 4.57 -8.51
C SER A 282 -34.22 5.32 -7.94
N GLU A 283 -34.24 6.65 -8.02
CA GLU A 283 -33.20 7.52 -7.47
C GLU A 283 -33.12 7.43 -5.93
N ASP A 284 -34.26 7.55 -5.24
CA ASP A 284 -34.34 7.34 -3.78
C ASP A 284 -33.89 5.94 -3.37
N ASN A 285 -34.18 4.91 -4.19
CA ASN A 285 -33.70 3.56 -3.94
C ASN A 285 -32.17 3.46 -4.06
N ALA A 286 -31.53 4.23 -4.95
CA ALA A 286 -30.07 4.30 -5.00
C ALA A 286 -29.49 4.95 -3.73
N TYR A 287 -30.09 6.05 -3.28
CA TYR A 287 -29.75 6.74 -2.03
C TYR A 287 -29.91 5.81 -0.82
N PHE A 288 -31.00 5.06 -0.74
CA PHE A 288 -31.24 4.03 0.27
C PHE A 288 -30.21 2.89 0.20
N TYR A 289 -29.96 2.33 -0.98
CA TYR A 289 -29.17 1.11 -1.14
C TYR A 289 -27.68 1.34 -0.85
N ILE A 290 -27.09 2.45 -1.29
CA ILE A 290 -25.71 2.79 -0.95
C ILE A 290 -25.59 3.01 0.57
N THR A 291 -26.51 3.76 1.16
CA THR A 291 -26.51 4.04 2.60
C THR A 291 -26.67 2.78 3.46
N THR A 292 -27.58 1.88 3.05
CA THR A 292 -27.77 0.56 3.67
C THR A 292 -26.56 -0.36 3.45
N THR A 293 -25.83 -0.22 2.33
CA THR A 293 -24.59 -0.95 2.10
C THR A 293 -23.49 -0.49 3.05
N ILE A 294 -23.35 0.82 3.29
CA ILE A 294 -22.40 1.39 4.27
C ILE A 294 -22.75 0.90 5.69
N GLY A 295 -24.02 1.04 6.12
CA GLY A 295 -24.47 0.57 7.44
C GLY A 295 -24.36 -0.95 7.61
N GLY A 296 -24.73 -1.72 6.58
CA GLY A 296 -24.66 -3.18 6.53
C GLY A 296 -23.22 -3.69 6.66
N THR A 297 -22.25 -3.05 5.99
CA THR A 297 -20.82 -3.32 6.16
C THR A 297 -20.39 -3.22 7.62
N VAL A 298 -20.85 -2.21 8.34
CA VAL A 298 -20.52 -1.97 9.76
C VAL A 298 -21.19 -3.02 10.65
N ASN A 299 -22.44 -3.39 10.36
CA ASN A 299 -23.16 -4.46 11.05
C ASN A 299 -22.46 -5.84 10.95
N LEU A 300 -21.74 -6.13 9.86
CA LEU A 300 -20.98 -7.38 9.73
C LEU A 300 -19.89 -7.54 10.79
N LEU A 301 -19.35 -6.46 11.38
CA LEU A 301 -18.38 -6.55 12.48
C LEU A 301 -19.02 -7.17 13.72
N ALA A 302 -20.26 -6.78 14.04
CA ALA A 302 -21.02 -7.35 15.15
C ALA A 302 -21.40 -8.82 14.90
N ILE A 303 -21.82 -9.15 13.67
CA ILE A 303 -22.17 -10.53 13.26
C ILE A 303 -20.95 -11.45 13.34
N ASN A 304 -19.78 -11.01 12.85
CA ASN A 304 -18.53 -11.76 12.93
C ASN A 304 -18.08 -12.02 14.38
N MET A 305 -18.21 -11.04 15.27
CA MET A 305 -17.93 -11.22 16.69
C MET A 305 -18.90 -12.22 17.32
N GLY A 306 -20.20 -12.11 17.01
CA GLY A 306 -21.23 -13.04 17.48
C GLY A 306 -20.99 -14.49 17.02
N ALA A 307 -20.58 -14.69 15.76
CA ALA A 307 -20.18 -16.01 15.25
C ALA A 307 -19.00 -16.59 16.04
N SER A 308 -17.97 -15.78 16.32
CA SER A 308 -16.82 -16.24 17.11
C SER A 308 -17.15 -16.54 18.57
N LEU A 309 -18.00 -15.71 19.21
CA LEU A 309 -18.48 -15.95 20.57
C LEU A 309 -19.35 -17.22 20.65
N THR A 310 -20.13 -17.51 19.60
CA THR A 310 -20.93 -18.74 19.50
C THR A 310 -20.04 -19.99 19.54
N VAL A 311 -18.97 -20.01 18.74
CA VAL A 311 -18.04 -21.15 18.65
C VAL A 311 -17.29 -21.38 19.97
N GLU A 312 -16.71 -20.33 20.55
CA GLU A 312 -15.97 -20.48 21.82
C GLU A 312 -16.91 -20.85 22.97
N GLY A 313 -18.07 -20.19 23.05
CA GLY A 313 -19.07 -20.45 24.10
C GLY A 313 -19.72 -21.84 24.03
N SER A 314 -19.69 -22.51 22.87
CA SER A 314 -20.11 -23.91 22.75
C SER A 314 -19.01 -24.90 23.16
N HIS A 315 -17.75 -24.48 23.20
CA HIS A 315 -16.62 -25.31 23.61
C HIS A 315 -16.31 -25.18 25.11
N ASP A 316 -16.42 -23.97 25.68
CA ASP A 316 -16.30 -23.72 27.12
C ASP A 316 -17.53 -22.93 27.64
N PRO A 317 -18.61 -23.63 28.03
CA PRO A 317 -19.79 -23.02 28.59
C PRO A 317 -19.55 -22.31 29.94
N ALA A 318 -18.52 -22.72 30.71
CA ALA A 318 -18.22 -22.11 32.01
C ALA A 318 -17.64 -20.70 31.85
N ARG A 319 -16.83 -20.46 30.79
CA ARG A 319 -16.28 -19.14 30.47
C ARG A 319 -17.25 -18.22 29.71
N ILE A 320 -18.50 -18.64 29.42
CA ILE A 320 -19.41 -17.87 28.55
C ILE A 320 -19.67 -16.44 29.06
N ALA A 321 -19.76 -16.22 30.38
CA ALA A 321 -19.96 -14.89 30.98
C ALA A 321 -18.73 -13.98 30.79
N ALA A 322 -17.51 -14.53 30.96
CA ALA A 322 -16.26 -13.81 30.74
C ALA A 322 -16.06 -13.48 29.25
N ASN A 323 -16.23 -14.47 28.36
CA ASN A 323 -16.13 -14.30 26.91
C ASN A 323 -17.13 -13.25 26.38
N THR A 324 -18.37 -13.26 26.90
CA THR A 324 -19.40 -12.26 26.57
C THR A 324 -18.98 -10.85 27.02
N ARG A 325 -18.44 -10.71 28.24
CA ARG A 325 -17.96 -9.43 28.78
C ARG A 325 -16.79 -8.87 27.97
N ALA A 326 -15.85 -9.73 27.58
CA ALA A 326 -14.70 -9.37 26.75
C ALA A 326 -15.13 -8.97 25.32
N ALA A 327 -16.07 -9.70 24.72
CA ALA A 327 -16.64 -9.37 23.41
C ALA A 327 -17.33 -8.00 23.42
N LEU A 328 -18.20 -7.71 24.39
CA LEU A 328 -18.88 -6.41 24.53
C LEU A 328 -17.88 -5.25 24.71
N LYS A 329 -16.91 -5.37 25.63
CA LYS A 329 -15.88 -4.33 25.84
C LYS A 329 -15.09 -4.03 24.56
N ARG A 330 -14.74 -5.06 23.78
CA ARG A 330 -13.97 -4.92 22.53
C ARG A 330 -14.82 -4.35 21.40
N MET A 331 -16.06 -4.80 21.25
CA MET A 331 -16.99 -4.23 20.27
C MET A 331 -17.35 -2.78 20.58
N ALA A 332 -17.52 -2.39 21.85
CA ALA A 332 -17.72 -0.99 22.21
C ALA A 332 -16.52 -0.11 21.79
N ARG A 333 -15.28 -0.54 22.07
CA ARG A 333 -14.05 0.17 21.66
C ARG A 333 -13.90 0.34 20.14
N ILE A 334 -14.45 -0.58 19.34
CA ILE A 334 -14.37 -0.54 17.87
C ILE A 334 -15.55 0.22 17.27
N MET A 335 -16.77 -0.05 17.73
CA MET A 335 -18.00 0.47 17.12
C MET A 335 -18.31 1.90 17.55
N LEU A 336 -17.97 2.32 18.78
CA LEU A 336 -18.18 3.72 19.20
C LEU A 336 -17.46 4.73 18.29
N PRO A 337 -16.15 4.63 18.00
CA PRO A 337 -15.50 5.56 17.09
C PRO A 337 -15.98 5.43 15.64
N ILE A 338 -16.27 4.21 15.16
CA ILE A 338 -16.81 4.01 13.80
C ILE A 338 -18.20 4.65 13.66
N CYS A 339 -19.11 4.43 14.61
CA CYS A 339 -20.46 5.00 14.59
C CYS A 339 -20.43 6.52 14.82
N GLY A 340 -19.53 7.03 15.67
CA GLY A 340 -19.29 8.47 15.82
C GLY A 340 -18.83 9.12 14.52
N LEU A 341 -17.86 8.51 13.83
CA LEU A 341 -17.39 8.94 12.51
C LEU A 341 -18.52 8.90 11.46
N LEU A 342 -19.32 7.84 11.43
CA LEU A 342 -20.45 7.73 10.49
C LEU A 342 -21.57 8.74 10.79
N PHE A 343 -21.83 9.05 12.07
CA PHE A 343 -22.90 9.96 12.46
C PHE A 343 -22.54 11.43 12.19
N ILE A 344 -21.32 11.84 12.59
CA ILE A 344 -20.81 13.20 12.37
C ILE A 344 -20.44 13.39 10.90
N GLY A 345 -19.73 12.41 10.33
CA GLY A 345 -19.23 12.43 8.95
C GLY A 345 -20.26 12.09 7.89
N ALA A 346 -21.50 11.72 8.24
CA ALA A 346 -22.55 11.33 7.30
C ALA A 346 -22.65 12.17 6.01
N PRO A 347 -22.76 13.53 6.07
CA PRO A 347 -22.88 14.35 4.85
C PRO A 347 -21.61 14.30 4.00
N TYR A 348 -20.42 14.31 4.61
CA TYR A 348 -19.16 14.21 3.88
C TYR A 348 -18.98 12.85 3.22
N ILE A 349 -19.27 11.76 3.96
CA ILE A 349 -19.13 10.37 3.48
C ILE A 349 -20.07 10.10 2.30
N LEU A 350 -21.31 10.60 2.36
CA LEU A 350 -22.28 10.48 1.27
C LEU A 350 -21.99 11.44 0.12
N GLY A 351 -21.45 12.63 0.40
CA GLY A 351 -21.04 13.62 -0.60
C GLY A 351 -20.00 13.09 -1.58
N VAL A 352 -19.14 12.14 -1.16
CA VAL A 352 -18.21 11.43 -2.06
C VAL A 352 -18.93 10.64 -3.16
N PHE A 353 -20.21 10.27 -2.98
CA PHE A 353 -21.04 9.61 -4.01
C PHE A 353 -21.85 10.62 -4.85
N GLY A 354 -21.87 11.89 -4.48
CA GLY A 354 -22.61 12.98 -5.15
C GLY A 354 -23.54 13.74 -4.19
N ALA A 355 -23.85 15.01 -4.52
CA ALA A 355 -24.65 15.89 -3.66
C ALA A 355 -26.02 15.30 -3.27
N GLY A 356 -26.77 14.75 -4.24
CA GLY A 356 -28.07 14.12 -3.99
C GLY A 356 -28.03 12.97 -2.98
N TYR A 357 -26.92 12.21 -2.90
CA TYR A 357 -26.73 11.18 -1.87
C TYR A 357 -26.59 11.80 -0.47
N ALA A 358 -25.86 12.91 -0.36
CA ALA A 358 -25.69 13.63 0.91
C ALA A 358 -27.01 14.23 1.40
N ASP A 359 -27.73 14.94 0.51
CA ASP A 359 -28.95 15.66 0.85
C ASP A 359 -30.08 14.70 1.26
N ALA A 360 -30.32 13.64 0.48
CA ALA A 360 -31.42 12.71 0.72
C ALA A 360 -31.14 11.71 1.86
N ALA A 361 -29.90 11.21 2.01
CA ALA A 361 -29.62 10.06 2.85
C ALA A 361 -28.79 10.32 4.13
N THR A 362 -28.34 11.56 4.38
CA THR A 362 -27.64 11.89 5.64
C THR A 362 -28.42 11.50 6.92
N PRO A 363 -29.75 11.77 7.04
CA PRO A 363 -30.52 11.34 8.21
C PRO A 363 -30.58 9.82 8.35
N LEU A 364 -30.71 9.10 7.23
CA LEU A 364 -30.76 7.63 7.19
C LEU A 364 -29.43 7.01 7.66
N LEU A 365 -28.28 7.54 7.21
CA LEU A 365 -26.97 7.05 7.64
C LEU A 365 -26.74 7.27 9.14
N ARG A 366 -27.18 8.41 9.68
CA ARG A 366 -27.16 8.70 11.12
C ARG A 366 -27.99 7.69 11.93
N TRP A 367 -29.18 7.34 11.45
CA TRP A 367 -29.98 6.27 12.05
C TRP A 367 -29.23 4.93 12.02
N PHE A 368 -28.67 4.52 10.87
CA PHE A 368 -27.89 3.28 10.81
C PHE A 368 -26.66 3.27 11.73
N ALA A 369 -26.00 4.41 11.95
CA ALA A 369 -24.89 4.51 12.90
C ALA A 369 -25.34 4.23 14.36
N VAL A 370 -26.51 4.74 14.77
CA VAL A 370 -27.13 4.40 16.08
C VAL A 370 -27.55 2.93 16.11
N GLY A 371 -28.16 2.45 15.02
CA GLY A 371 -28.58 1.06 14.84
C GLY A 371 -27.44 0.06 15.00
N ALA A 372 -26.26 0.36 14.45
CA ALA A 372 -25.09 -0.48 14.53
C ALA A 372 -24.59 -0.67 15.97
N LEU A 373 -24.74 0.32 16.85
CA LEU A 373 -24.46 0.18 18.29
C LEU A 373 -25.46 -0.75 18.98
N LEU A 374 -26.76 -0.61 18.68
CA LEU A 374 -27.81 -1.52 19.18
C LEU A 374 -27.60 -2.96 18.68
N ARG A 375 -27.17 -3.12 17.42
CA ARG A 375 -26.84 -4.40 16.77
C ARG A 375 -25.79 -5.18 17.55
N VAL A 376 -24.79 -4.52 18.15
CA VAL A 376 -23.77 -5.18 18.99
C VAL A 376 -24.41 -5.93 20.16
N VAL A 377 -25.34 -5.29 20.87
CA VAL A 377 -26.01 -5.89 22.04
C VAL A 377 -26.89 -7.07 21.61
N MET A 378 -27.65 -6.89 20.52
CA MET A 378 -28.50 -7.94 19.94
C MET A 378 -27.68 -9.15 19.47
N GLU A 379 -26.67 -8.97 18.62
CA GLU A 379 -25.86 -10.07 18.08
C GLU A 379 -25.07 -10.80 19.16
N THR A 380 -24.59 -10.09 20.19
CA THR A 380 -23.94 -10.71 21.34
C THR A 380 -24.91 -11.62 22.10
N TYR A 381 -26.15 -11.17 22.35
CA TYR A 381 -27.15 -11.99 23.02
C TYR A 381 -27.61 -13.17 22.13
N PHE A 382 -27.75 -12.96 20.82
CA PHE A 382 -28.02 -14.03 19.86
C PHE A 382 -26.88 -15.06 19.80
N ALA A 383 -25.63 -14.66 19.98
CA ALA A 383 -24.49 -15.56 20.08
C ALA A 383 -24.51 -16.39 21.37
N VAL A 384 -24.89 -15.78 22.51
CA VAL A 384 -25.10 -16.49 23.77
C VAL A 384 -26.23 -17.54 23.63
N LEU A 385 -27.36 -17.18 23.01
CA LEU A 385 -28.45 -18.12 22.77
C LEU A 385 -28.04 -19.29 21.86
N ARG A 386 -27.24 -19.02 20.82
CA ARG A 386 -26.68 -20.06 19.93
C ARG A 386 -25.70 -20.98 20.67
N ALA A 387 -24.77 -20.42 21.46
CA ALA A 387 -23.83 -21.20 22.27
C ALA A 387 -24.54 -22.09 23.30
N GLN A 388 -25.65 -21.62 23.90
CA GLN A 388 -26.48 -22.38 24.84
C GLN A 388 -27.47 -23.34 24.15
N SER A 389 -27.43 -23.49 22.81
CA SER A 389 -28.38 -24.28 22.02
C SER A 389 -29.86 -23.91 22.21
N ARG A 390 -30.17 -22.67 22.63
CA ARG A 390 -31.54 -22.17 22.88
C ARG A 390 -32.17 -21.55 21.61
N THR A 391 -32.27 -22.36 20.56
CA THR A 391 -32.69 -21.91 19.21
C THR A 391 -34.12 -21.37 19.13
N SER A 392 -35.06 -21.89 19.94
CA SER A 392 -36.46 -21.42 19.96
C SER A 392 -36.59 -19.96 20.42
N GLY A 393 -35.85 -19.56 21.46
CA GLY A 393 -35.82 -18.18 21.95
C GLY A 393 -35.16 -17.20 20.96
N LEU A 394 -34.21 -17.68 20.16
CA LEU A 394 -33.62 -16.92 19.07
C LEU A 394 -34.63 -16.71 17.93
N ALA A 395 -35.29 -17.78 17.49
CA ALA A 395 -36.27 -17.72 16.41
C ALA A 395 -37.46 -16.78 16.75
N TRP A 396 -37.90 -16.76 18.01
CA TRP A 396 -38.93 -15.81 18.47
C TRP A 396 -38.46 -14.34 18.38
N LEU A 397 -37.23 -14.03 18.81
CA LEU A 397 -36.68 -12.67 18.71
C LEU A 397 -36.47 -12.23 17.25
N GLN A 398 -36.04 -13.15 16.38
CA GLN A 398 -35.91 -12.88 14.94
C GLN A 398 -37.28 -12.68 14.27
N GLY A 399 -38.29 -13.47 14.65
CA GLY A 399 -39.67 -13.30 14.17
C GLY A 399 -40.28 -11.97 14.61
N LEU A 400 -40.12 -11.60 15.89
CA LEU A 400 -40.55 -10.30 16.41
C LEU A 400 -39.85 -9.14 15.69
N LEU A 401 -38.52 -9.22 15.49
CA LEU A 401 -37.78 -8.23 14.71
C LEU A 401 -38.32 -8.12 13.28
N CYS A 402 -38.57 -9.24 12.62
CA CYS A 402 -39.10 -9.28 11.25
C CYS A 402 -40.49 -8.61 11.15
N VAL A 403 -41.41 -8.94 12.05
CA VAL A 403 -42.75 -8.33 12.07
C VAL A 403 -42.67 -6.83 12.33
N LEU A 404 -41.87 -6.39 13.31
CA LEU A 404 -41.71 -4.98 13.64
C LEU A 404 -41.07 -4.19 12.49
N VAL A 405 -39.96 -4.67 11.90
CA VAL A 405 -39.26 -3.97 10.81
C VAL A 405 -40.18 -3.86 9.59
N LEU A 406 -40.84 -4.94 9.16
CA LEU A 406 -41.73 -4.90 7.99
C LEU A 406 -42.94 -3.98 8.23
N SER A 407 -43.63 -4.13 9.36
CA SER A 407 -44.83 -3.34 9.67
C SER A 407 -44.51 -1.84 9.83
N LEU A 408 -43.42 -1.50 10.51
CA LEU A 408 -42.99 -0.10 10.66
C LEU A 408 -42.44 0.48 9.36
N THR A 409 -41.76 -0.31 8.51
CA THR A 409 -41.30 0.19 7.20
C THR A 409 -42.49 0.56 6.33
N LEU A 410 -43.49 -0.33 6.20
CA LEU A 410 -44.72 -0.06 5.44
C LEU A 410 -45.51 1.15 5.99
N LEU A 411 -45.41 1.42 7.29
CA LEU A 411 -46.17 2.47 7.98
C LEU A 411 -45.44 3.85 7.99
N LEU A 412 -44.11 3.87 8.04
CA LEU A 412 -43.31 5.08 8.17
C LEU A 412 -42.71 5.55 6.83
N LEU A 413 -42.37 4.63 5.91
CA LEU A 413 -41.79 4.99 4.60
C LEU A 413 -42.67 5.98 3.81
N PRO A 414 -44.01 5.82 3.71
CA PRO A 414 -44.86 6.78 2.99
C PRO A 414 -45.01 8.15 3.68
N ARG A 415 -44.62 8.26 4.97
CA ARG A 415 -44.81 9.48 5.78
C ARG A 415 -43.52 10.28 6.03
N MET A 416 -42.38 9.60 6.03
CA MET A 416 -41.07 10.17 6.41
C MET A 416 -39.99 9.93 5.33
N GLY A 417 -40.37 9.41 4.16
CA GLY A 417 -39.45 9.02 3.10
C GLY A 417 -38.39 8.04 3.58
N LEU A 418 -37.17 8.14 3.03
CA LEU A 418 -36.05 7.27 3.37
C LEU A 418 -35.71 7.25 4.87
N THR A 419 -35.89 8.38 5.57
CA THR A 419 -35.71 8.45 7.03
C THR A 419 -36.67 7.52 7.77
N GLY A 420 -37.88 7.31 7.26
CA GLY A 420 -38.87 6.39 7.81
C GLY A 420 -38.40 4.94 7.85
N ALA A 421 -37.67 4.47 6.82
CA ALA A 421 -37.06 3.14 6.82
C ALA A 421 -35.98 3.00 7.91
N GLY A 422 -35.13 4.03 8.08
CA GLY A 422 -34.15 4.07 9.15
C GLY A 422 -34.80 4.01 10.54
N VAL A 423 -35.79 4.88 10.79
CA VAL A 423 -36.56 4.90 12.05
C VAL A 423 -37.24 3.55 12.30
N ALA A 424 -37.81 2.91 11.27
CA ALA A 424 -38.44 1.60 11.38
C ALA A 424 -37.46 0.50 11.82
N GLU A 425 -36.28 0.39 11.18
CA GLU A 425 -35.28 -0.62 11.58
C GLU A 425 -34.73 -0.32 12.98
N ILE A 426 -34.37 0.93 13.29
CA ILE A 426 -33.72 1.24 14.56
C ILE A 426 -34.69 1.14 15.75
N SER A 427 -35.95 1.55 15.58
CA SER A 427 -36.97 1.38 16.62
C SER A 427 -37.24 -0.10 16.90
N SER A 428 -37.28 -0.93 15.85
CA SER A 428 -37.41 -2.38 15.98
C SER A 428 -36.21 -3.00 16.71
N LEU A 429 -34.99 -2.61 16.34
CA LEU A 429 -33.76 -3.03 17.03
C LEU A 429 -33.75 -2.58 18.49
N ALA A 430 -34.21 -1.36 18.80
CA ALA A 430 -34.31 -0.85 20.16
C ALA A 430 -35.27 -1.71 21.01
N VAL A 431 -36.44 -2.06 20.49
CA VAL A 431 -37.38 -2.98 21.18
C VAL A 431 -36.70 -4.33 21.47
N ILE A 432 -36.05 -4.96 20.49
CA ILE A 432 -35.33 -6.22 20.70
C ILE A 432 -34.21 -6.06 21.73
N VAL A 433 -33.47 -4.95 21.71
CA VAL A 433 -32.40 -4.67 22.69
C VAL A 433 -32.96 -4.44 24.09
N THR A 434 -34.10 -3.78 24.28
CA THR A 434 -34.73 -3.66 25.62
C THR A 434 -35.13 -5.01 26.21
N ILE A 435 -35.51 -5.99 25.37
CA ILE A 435 -35.82 -7.37 25.80
C ILE A 435 -34.53 -8.18 26.04
N ALA A 436 -33.50 -7.98 25.22
CA ALA A 436 -32.25 -8.73 25.25
C ALA A 436 -31.28 -8.26 26.35
N ALA A 437 -31.13 -6.95 26.55
CA ALA A 437 -30.13 -6.37 27.44
C ALA A 437 -30.28 -6.82 28.92
N PRO A 438 -31.49 -6.88 29.53
CA PRO A 438 -31.64 -7.39 30.89
C PRO A 438 -31.28 -8.88 31.01
N LYS A 439 -31.55 -9.68 29.97
CA LYS A 439 -31.23 -11.10 29.92
C LYS A 439 -29.72 -11.31 29.74
N LEU A 440 -29.09 -10.55 28.85
CA LEU A 440 -27.64 -10.50 28.66
C LEU A 440 -26.92 -10.07 29.95
N PHE A 441 -27.46 -9.08 30.67
CA PHE A 441 -26.93 -8.62 31.95
C PHE A 441 -27.02 -9.68 33.06
N ARG A 442 -28.09 -10.48 33.09
CA ARG A 442 -28.18 -11.67 33.96
C ARG A 442 -27.09 -12.69 33.61
N THR A 443 -26.87 -13.00 32.33
CA THR A 443 -25.76 -13.88 31.89
C THR A 443 -24.40 -13.33 32.30
N LEU A 444 -24.18 -12.01 32.24
CA LEU A 444 -22.94 -11.36 32.68
C LEU A 444 -22.72 -11.43 34.20
N ARG A 445 -23.76 -11.62 35.01
CA ARG A 445 -23.70 -11.80 36.48
C ARG A 445 -23.64 -13.25 36.92
N ALA A 446 -23.98 -14.21 36.06
CA ALA A 446 -24.14 -15.62 36.41
C ALA A 446 -22.81 -16.40 36.45
N ALA A 447 -21.85 -15.94 37.27
CA ALA A 447 -20.72 -16.72 37.81
C ALA A 447 -19.89 -15.82 38.75
N PRO A 448 -19.53 -16.26 39.98
CA PRO A 448 -18.30 -15.80 40.62
C PRO A 448 -17.11 -16.26 39.75
N ALA A 449 -16.02 -15.51 39.73
CA ALA A 449 -14.79 -16.02 39.14
C ALA A 449 -14.36 -17.28 39.92
N ALA A 450 -14.26 -18.43 39.25
CA ALA A 450 -13.57 -19.56 39.83
C ALA A 450 -12.12 -19.14 40.06
N GLU A 451 -11.63 -19.27 41.29
CA GLU A 451 -10.27 -18.88 41.64
C GLU A 451 -9.27 -19.56 40.70
N LEU A 452 -8.43 -18.75 40.07
CA LEU A 452 -7.33 -19.26 39.26
C LEU A 452 -6.39 -20.04 40.18
N PRO A 453 -5.99 -21.28 39.85
CA PRO A 453 -4.91 -21.96 40.56
C PRO A 453 -3.67 -21.07 40.57
N GLU A 454 -2.93 -21.00 41.68
CA GLU A 454 -1.79 -20.07 41.81
C GLU A 454 -0.69 -20.27 40.76
N ASP A 455 -0.62 -21.45 40.15
CA ASP A 455 0.30 -21.82 39.06
C ASP A 455 -0.23 -21.53 37.63
N ALA A 456 -1.43 -20.96 37.48
CA ALA A 456 -2.01 -20.63 36.18
C ALA A 456 -1.33 -19.38 35.58
N ALA A 457 -0.51 -19.59 34.54
CA ALA A 457 0.16 -18.49 33.84
C ALA A 457 -0.86 -17.46 33.29
N PRO A 458 -0.64 -16.15 33.49
CA PRO A 458 -1.63 -15.12 33.13
C PRO A 458 -1.92 -15.14 31.62
N ASP A 459 -3.20 -15.21 31.27
CA ASP A 459 -3.73 -15.33 29.91
C ASP A 459 -3.79 -14.00 29.13
N GLY A 460 -3.00 -13.01 29.58
CA GLY A 460 -2.63 -11.82 28.83
C GLY A 460 -3.75 -10.78 28.64
N ASP A 461 -4.83 -10.84 29.41
CA ASP A 461 -5.89 -9.82 29.36
C ASP A 461 -5.61 -8.66 30.33
N LEU A 462 -5.95 -7.44 29.89
CA LEU A 462 -5.73 -6.22 30.67
C LEU A 462 -6.75 -6.03 31.81
N ALA A 463 -7.54 -7.06 32.11
CA ALA A 463 -8.60 -7.03 33.13
C ALA A 463 -8.11 -7.55 34.50
N ASP A 464 -7.14 -8.48 34.51
CA ASP A 464 -6.67 -9.15 35.72
C ASP A 464 -5.72 -8.28 36.56
N LEU A 465 -5.24 -7.17 35.98
CA LEU A 465 -4.40 -6.16 36.62
C LEU A 465 -5.18 -5.16 37.50
N GLY A 466 -6.51 -5.30 37.62
CA GLY A 466 -7.37 -4.31 38.28
C GLY A 466 -8.25 -4.82 39.43
N ALA A 467 -8.17 -6.11 39.80
CA ALA A 467 -9.08 -6.71 40.78
C ALA A 467 -8.38 -7.72 41.70
N ARG A 468 -7.63 -7.22 42.68
CA ARG A 468 -7.35 -7.94 43.93
C ARG A 468 -7.93 -7.13 45.08
N GLU A 469 -9.15 -7.46 45.50
CA GLU A 469 -9.68 -7.02 46.78
C GLU A 469 -8.88 -7.73 47.88
N VAL A 470 -8.11 -6.95 48.66
CA VAL A 470 -7.39 -7.47 49.82
C VAL A 470 -8.38 -7.57 50.99
N PRO A 471 -8.56 -8.74 51.63
CA PRO A 471 -9.46 -8.88 52.77
C PRO A 471 -8.99 -8.02 53.96
N VAL A 472 -9.91 -7.25 54.54
CA VAL A 472 -9.64 -6.33 55.65
C VAL A 472 -9.52 -7.07 56.98
N ALA A 473 -8.47 -6.81 57.75
CA ALA A 473 -8.34 -7.29 59.14
C ALA A 473 -7.73 -6.24 60.10
N ALA A 474 -8.59 -5.68 60.96
CA ALA A 474 -8.28 -5.09 62.28
C ALA A 474 -7.45 -3.77 62.31
N PRO A 475 -7.29 -3.07 63.46
CA PRO A 475 -7.81 -1.70 63.55
C PRO A 475 -6.79 -0.58 63.77
N ARG A 476 -7.23 0.66 63.48
CA ARG A 476 -6.49 1.93 63.54
C ARG A 476 -5.82 2.24 64.90
N ARG A 477 -4.63 2.85 64.84
CA ARG A 477 -4.16 3.85 65.84
C ARG A 477 -4.12 5.26 65.22
N ARG A 478 -4.28 6.29 66.05
CA ARG A 478 -4.42 7.71 65.67
C ARG A 478 -3.06 8.41 65.54
N GLY A 479 -2.94 9.33 64.57
CA GLY A 479 -1.88 10.34 64.44
C GLY A 479 -2.37 11.51 63.57
N PRO A 480 -1.91 12.77 63.78
CA PRO A 480 -2.51 13.95 63.16
C PRO A 480 -2.08 14.20 61.71
N ALA A 481 -2.91 14.96 60.99
CA ALA A 481 -2.86 15.09 59.53
C ALA A 481 -1.92 16.20 59.03
N TRP A 482 -0.69 15.84 58.65
CA TRP A 482 0.11 16.55 57.62
C TRP A 482 1.33 15.75 57.07
N ALA A 483 1.44 14.45 57.34
CA ALA A 483 2.43 13.60 56.67
C ALA A 483 1.91 13.17 55.28
N LEU A 484 2.53 13.71 54.21
CA LEU A 484 2.26 13.33 52.83
C LEU A 484 3.00 12.03 52.48
N ASP A 485 2.40 10.89 52.84
CA ASP A 485 2.87 9.59 52.37
C ASP A 485 2.67 9.44 50.85
N SER A 486 3.71 8.93 50.20
CA SER A 486 3.97 9.17 48.77
C SER A 486 3.53 8.01 47.87
N ASP A 487 2.23 7.65 47.87
CA ASP A 487 1.76 6.46 47.12
C ASP A 487 0.34 6.58 46.49
N THR A 488 0.01 7.71 45.86
CA THR A 488 -1.26 7.88 45.09
C THR A 488 -1.11 8.55 43.71
N LEU A 489 -0.12 8.13 42.91
CA LEU A 489 0.00 8.52 41.49
C LEU A 489 0.42 7.35 40.57
N ALA A 490 -0.44 6.32 40.46
CA ALA A 490 -0.21 5.20 39.54
C ALA A 490 -1.51 4.53 39.01
N LEU A 491 -2.45 5.32 38.47
CA LEU A 491 -3.62 4.82 37.75
C LEU A 491 -3.70 5.41 36.33
N GLY A 492 -2.59 5.26 35.60
CA GLY A 492 -2.46 5.56 34.18
C GLY A 492 -2.32 4.28 33.36
N ILE A 493 -2.96 4.24 32.19
CA ILE A 493 -3.01 3.06 31.31
C ILE A 493 -1.59 2.66 30.86
N HIS A 494 -1.06 1.59 31.45
CA HIS A 494 0.18 0.96 30.96
C HIS A 494 -0.15 0.12 29.71
N VAL A 495 -0.15 0.78 28.55
CA VAL A 495 -0.03 0.09 27.27
C VAL A 495 1.33 -0.59 27.27
N ASP A 496 1.37 -1.92 27.33
CA ASP A 496 2.62 -2.68 27.49
C ASP A 496 3.50 -2.63 26.22
N PHE A 497 4.21 -1.52 26.08
CA PHE A 497 5.34 -1.35 25.19
C PHE A 497 6.65 -1.91 25.79
N ASP A 498 6.65 -2.11 27.12
CA ASP A 498 7.83 -2.31 27.98
C ASP A 498 8.39 -3.74 27.90
N HIS A 499 7.56 -4.75 27.56
CA HIS A 499 7.99 -6.16 27.61
C HIS A 499 9.12 -6.54 26.62
N LEU A 500 9.40 -5.68 25.63
CA LEU A 500 10.56 -5.80 24.72
C LEU A 500 11.79 -5.02 25.20
N GLU A 501 11.63 -4.01 26.05
CA GLU A 501 12.70 -3.12 26.52
C GLU A 501 13.53 -3.75 27.65
N ARG A 502 13.05 -4.87 28.23
CA ARG A 502 13.71 -5.64 29.29
C ARG A 502 14.65 -6.75 28.80
N ARG A 503 14.90 -6.88 27.49
CA ARG A 503 15.89 -7.85 27.00
C ARG A 503 17.32 -7.31 27.19
N PRO A 504 18.29 -8.12 27.63
CA PRO A 504 19.69 -7.77 27.48
C PRO A 504 20.01 -7.57 25.99
N ASP A 505 20.81 -6.55 25.70
CA ASP A 505 21.12 -6.08 24.34
C ASP A 505 22.12 -7.03 23.66
N VAL A 506 21.63 -8.12 23.06
CA VAL A 506 22.47 -9.17 22.42
C VAL A 506 22.99 -8.74 21.03
N ARG A 507 23.32 -7.46 20.83
CA ARG A 507 23.92 -6.97 19.58
C ARG A 507 25.40 -7.38 19.55
N PRO A 508 25.91 -7.99 18.45
CA PRO A 508 27.31 -8.41 18.39
C PRO A 508 28.26 -7.21 18.45
N GLY A 509 29.36 -7.35 19.18
CA GLY A 509 30.43 -6.35 19.23
C GLY A 509 31.27 -6.28 17.95
N PRO A 510 32.12 -5.25 17.80
CA PRO A 510 33.08 -5.16 16.70
C PRO A 510 33.99 -6.41 16.69
N GLY A 511 34.11 -7.07 15.54
CA GLY A 511 34.92 -8.28 15.36
C GLY A 511 34.13 -9.56 15.00
N THR A 512 32.79 -9.52 15.07
CA THR A 512 31.95 -10.66 14.67
C THR A 512 31.84 -10.75 13.13
N PRO A 513 32.11 -11.90 12.47
CA PRO A 513 32.13 -11.98 11.00
C PRO A 513 30.77 -11.65 10.34
N PRO A 514 30.72 -10.82 9.27
CA PRO A 514 29.48 -10.28 8.69
C PRO A 514 28.74 -11.26 7.74
N SER A 515 28.98 -12.56 7.84
CA SER A 515 28.32 -13.57 7.01
C SER A 515 27.86 -14.76 7.84
N GLY A 516 26.54 -14.97 7.90
CA GLY A 516 25.88 -16.12 8.55
C GLY A 516 26.09 -17.47 7.85
N THR A 517 27.32 -17.77 7.45
CA THR A 517 27.81 -19.14 7.28
C THR A 517 28.14 -19.68 8.67
N PRO A 518 27.60 -20.84 9.09
CA PRO A 518 28.08 -21.48 10.31
C PRO A 518 29.56 -21.82 10.14
N ILE A 519 30.39 -21.43 11.10
CA ILE A 519 31.71 -22.05 11.25
C ILE A 519 31.45 -23.50 11.62
N VAL A 520 31.83 -24.42 10.74
CA VAL A 520 31.91 -25.84 11.11
C VAL A 520 33.15 -25.98 11.98
N SER A 521 32.97 -25.80 13.28
CA SER A 521 33.92 -26.36 14.25
C SER A 521 33.86 -27.87 14.11
N GLY A 522 34.99 -28.50 13.84
CA GLY A 522 35.15 -29.92 14.07
C GLY A 522 34.86 -30.28 15.52
N ASP A 523 34.63 -31.57 15.74
CA ASP A 523 34.78 -32.26 17.03
C ASP A 523 33.92 -31.78 18.20
N ARG A 524 32.59 -31.85 18.03
CA ARG A 524 31.68 -32.21 19.14
C ARG A 524 30.61 -33.20 18.70
N HIS A 525 30.84 -34.48 18.95
CA HIS A 525 29.80 -35.51 18.88
C HIS A 525 28.68 -35.20 19.90
N PRO A 526 27.40 -35.19 19.50
CA PRO A 526 26.30 -34.93 20.43
C PRO A 526 26.05 -36.15 21.34
N THR A 527 26.03 -35.92 22.65
CA THR A 527 26.04 -36.92 23.73
C THR A 527 24.69 -37.61 23.96
N TRP A 528 24.13 -38.28 22.93
CA TRP A 528 22.96 -39.15 23.05
C TRP A 528 23.20 -40.58 22.54
N ALA A 529 24.40 -40.88 22.03
CA ALA A 529 24.78 -42.18 21.48
C ALA A 529 25.59 -43.09 22.44
N LEU A 530 25.43 -42.92 23.76
CA LEU A 530 26.04 -43.81 24.76
C LEU A 530 24.98 -44.35 25.73
N GLY A 531 24.64 -45.63 25.53
CA GLY A 531 23.76 -46.39 26.40
C GLY A 531 24.47 -46.81 27.69
N VAL A 532 23.76 -46.62 28.80
CA VAL A 532 24.15 -46.91 30.18
C VAL A 532 24.89 -48.24 30.40
N LYS A 533 26.11 -48.15 30.96
CA LYS A 533 26.52 -48.99 32.10
C LYS A 533 26.86 -48.08 33.28
N ARG A 534 26.44 -48.49 34.48
CA ARG A 534 26.80 -47.99 35.82
C ARG A 534 27.19 -49.21 36.66
N PRO A 535 27.83 -49.10 37.85
CA PRO A 535 28.16 -47.88 38.60
C PRO A 535 29.64 -47.72 38.99
N GLY A 536 29.98 -46.54 39.51
CA GLY A 536 31.25 -46.24 40.20
C GLY A 536 31.12 -44.90 40.94
N ILE A 537 31.22 -44.93 42.26
CA ILE A 537 31.20 -43.79 43.21
C ILE A 537 32.67 -43.27 43.27
N VAL A 538 33.09 -42.02 43.52
CA VAL A 538 32.76 -40.96 44.50
C VAL A 538 33.37 -39.62 44.00
N GLY A 539 32.93 -38.46 44.50
CA GLY A 539 33.81 -37.27 44.62
C GLY A 539 33.35 -35.99 43.93
N LEU A 540 33.14 -34.93 44.71
CA LEU A 540 32.92 -33.53 44.30
C LEU A 540 34.19 -32.69 44.63
N PRO A 541 34.22 -31.33 44.64
CA PRO A 541 34.69 -30.49 43.53
C PRO A 541 35.69 -29.39 43.98
N VAL A 542 35.79 -28.26 43.24
CA VAL A 542 36.01 -26.83 43.67
C VAL A 542 37.14 -26.06 42.96
N GLU A 543 36.78 -24.82 42.54
CA GLU A 543 37.50 -23.57 42.18
C GLU A 543 38.78 -23.59 41.31
N GLU A 544 38.91 -22.79 40.22
CA GLU A 544 38.84 -21.32 40.04
C GLU A 544 40.02 -20.52 40.65
N ARG A 545 40.89 -19.98 39.77
CA ARG A 545 41.30 -18.57 39.84
C ARG A 545 41.99 -18.02 38.59
N GLU A 546 41.60 -16.79 38.25
CA GLU A 546 42.32 -15.77 37.46
C GLU A 546 43.71 -15.43 38.07
N PRO A 547 44.68 -14.76 37.37
CA PRO A 547 44.46 -13.51 36.61
C PRO A 547 45.31 -13.31 35.32
N GLY A 548 45.24 -12.12 34.74
CA GLY A 548 45.98 -11.70 33.54
C GLY A 548 47.06 -10.64 33.79
N SER A 549 47.20 -9.72 32.81
CA SER A 549 48.10 -8.56 32.68
C SER A 549 49.45 -8.73 31.96
N GLU A 550 49.51 -8.07 30.79
CA GLU A 550 50.57 -7.18 30.29
C GLU A 550 51.88 -7.66 29.60
N ALA A 551 52.11 -6.97 28.47
CA ALA A 551 53.37 -6.38 27.97
C ALA A 551 54.51 -7.25 27.39
N SER A 552 54.51 -7.31 26.05
CA SER A 552 55.64 -6.94 25.14
C SER A 552 57.04 -7.58 25.32
N LEU A 553 57.49 -8.32 24.30
CA LEU A 553 58.59 -7.96 23.36
C LEU A 553 59.02 -9.17 22.49
N SER A 554 59.42 -8.89 21.25
CA SER A 554 60.13 -9.81 20.33
C SER A 554 61.65 -9.46 20.34
N PRO A 555 62.56 -10.03 19.51
CA PRO A 555 62.47 -11.13 18.52
C PRO A 555 63.66 -12.15 18.55
N ALA A 556 63.69 -13.15 17.65
CA ALA A 556 64.89 -13.51 16.82
C ALA A 556 64.75 -14.79 15.92
N ALA A 557 65.35 -14.69 14.72
CA ALA A 557 66.07 -15.71 13.93
C ALA A 557 65.39 -16.96 13.28
N GLN A 558 65.94 -17.34 12.11
CA GLN A 558 65.69 -18.51 11.22
C GLN A 558 66.82 -19.58 11.42
N PRO A 559 67.21 -20.54 10.52
CA PRO A 559 66.65 -21.01 9.20
C PRO A 559 66.75 -22.53 8.80
N LYS A 560 66.10 -22.93 7.67
CA LYS A 560 66.50 -23.96 6.63
C LYS A 560 66.57 -25.48 7.04
N VAL A 561 66.58 -26.55 6.19
CA VAL A 561 66.70 -26.80 4.71
C VAL A 561 66.28 -28.27 4.29
N ASP A 562 65.85 -28.52 3.02
CA ASP A 562 65.93 -29.72 2.09
C ASP A 562 65.59 -31.20 2.51
N ALA A 563 65.37 -32.26 1.65
CA ALA A 563 64.91 -32.48 0.23
C ALA A 563 64.70 -34.02 -0.12
N HIS A 564 64.26 -34.35 -1.37
CA HIS A 564 64.35 -35.64 -2.16
C HIS A 564 63.48 -36.90 -1.78
N SER A 565 62.61 -37.52 -2.63
CA SER A 565 62.76 -38.51 -3.76
C SER A 565 62.33 -39.97 -3.39
N GLY A 566 61.88 -40.94 -4.24
CA GLY A 566 61.46 -41.01 -5.67
C GLY A 566 61.36 -42.46 -6.27
N SER A 567 60.55 -42.70 -7.34
CA SER A 567 60.39 -43.97 -8.16
C SER A 567 59.66 -45.19 -7.48
N ALA A 568 59.12 -46.26 -8.12
CA ALA A 568 58.61 -46.59 -9.49
C ALA A 568 57.97 -48.04 -9.54
N VAL A 569 57.50 -48.48 -10.73
CA VAL A 569 57.20 -49.90 -11.19
C VAL A 569 55.75 -50.45 -11.02
N ARG A 570 55.40 -51.48 -11.84
CA ARG A 570 54.08 -51.91 -12.36
C ARG A 570 54.02 -53.47 -12.53
N GLU A 571 52.83 -54.01 -12.86
CA GLU A 571 52.48 -55.43 -13.21
C GLU A 571 52.34 -56.38 -12.00
N GLU A 572 51.45 -57.38 -11.94
CA GLU A 572 50.63 -58.09 -12.97
C GLU A 572 49.27 -58.62 -12.39
N ALA A 573 48.46 -59.36 -13.15
CA ALA A 573 47.12 -59.93 -12.78
C ALA A 573 47.05 -61.45 -13.15
N PRO A 574 45.91 -62.23 -13.17
CA PRO A 574 44.51 -61.99 -12.75
C PRO A 574 43.79 -63.19 -12.03
N GLU A 575 42.52 -63.04 -11.59
CA GLU A 575 41.32 -63.87 -11.97
C GLU A 575 40.08 -63.69 -11.04
N ARG A 576 38.88 -63.65 -11.68
CA ARG A 576 37.52 -64.15 -11.31
C ARG A 576 37.04 -64.22 -9.83
N ALA A 577 35.76 -63.95 -9.48
CA ALA A 577 34.56 -63.59 -10.27
C ALA A 577 33.42 -62.96 -9.44
N LYS A 578 32.65 -62.08 -10.12
CA LYS A 578 31.19 -61.79 -10.03
C LYS A 578 30.50 -61.34 -8.73
N ASP A 579 29.96 -60.11 -8.83
CA ASP A 579 28.56 -59.69 -8.61
C ASP A 579 27.90 -60.04 -7.24
N THR A 580 27.53 -59.07 -6.40
CA THR A 580 26.33 -58.20 -6.60
C THR A 580 26.41 -56.92 -5.75
N GLU A 581 25.65 -55.90 -6.13
CA GLU A 581 25.74 -54.49 -5.73
C GLU A 581 25.51 -54.19 -4.23
N THR A 582 26.32 -53.28 -3.67
CA THR A 582 25.88 -52.39 -2.57
C THR A 582 26.63 -51.07 -2.65
N GLU A 583 26.04 -50.09 -3.33
CA GLU A 583 26.66 -48.78 -3.61
C GLU A 583 26.80 -47.92 -2.34
N LYS A 584 27.90 -48.10 -1.61
CA LYS A 584 28.32 -47.17 -0.54
C LYS A 584 28.84 -45.88 -1.17
N ALA A 585 28.19 -44.77 -0.87
CA ALA A 585 28.66 -43.45 -1.26
C ALA A 585 30.07 -43.19 -0.70
N ALA A 586 31.05 -43.01 -1.58
CA ALA A 586 32.39 -42.58 -1.21
C ALA A 586 32.37 -41.12 -0.74
N GLU A 587 33.05 -40.83 0.36
CA GLU A 587 33.28 -39.46 0.81
C GLU A 587 34.20 -38.74 -0.18
N ALA A 588 33.66 -37.71 -0.84
CA ALA A 588 34.47 -36.83 -1.67
C ALA A 588 35.30 -35.92 -0.75
N GLU A 589 36.60 -36.22 -0.67
CA GLU A 589 37.60 -35.44 0.04
C GLU A 589 37.54 -33.97 -0.38
N VAL A 590 37.29 -33.07 0.58
CA VAL A 590 37.13 -31.64 0.30
C VAL A 590 38.52 -31.01 0.16
N PRO A 591 38.89 -30.44 -1.00
CA PRO A 591 40.19 -29.81 -1.15
C PRO A 591 40.30 -28.59 -0.20
N PRO A 592 41.49 -28.34 0.38
CA PRO A 592 41.67 -27.29 1.37
C PRO A 592 41.28 -25.91 0.79
N PRO A 593 40.75 -24.99 1.62
CA PRO A 593 40.29 -23.69 1.15
C PRO A 593 41.46 -22.89 0.56
N ALA A 594 41.38 -22.59 -0.73
CA ALA A 594 42.40 -21.81 -1.43
C ALA A 594 42.63 -20.46 -0.74
N GLY A 595 43.91 -20.14 -0.51
CA GLY A 595 44.33 -18.91 0.17
C GLY A 595 43.85 -17.62 -0.55
N PRO A 596 43.85 -16.48 0.15
CA PRO A 596 43.40 -15.22 -0.43
C PRO A 596 44.32 -14.77 -1.57
N LEU A 597 43.83 -14.89 -2.82
CA LEU A 597 44.50 -14.40 -4.04
C LEU A 597 45.08 -13.00 -3.86
N SER A 598 46.32 -12.82 -4.32
CA SER A 598 47.06 -11.57 -4.22
C SER A 598 46.38 -10.43 -4.98
N LEU A 599 46.73 -9.19 -4.63
CA LEU A 599 46.12 -8.00 -5.27
C LEU A 599 46.43 -7.95 -6.78
N ARG A 600 47.62 -8.44 -7.21
CA ARG A 600 47.97 -8.60 -8.64
C ARG A 600 47.09 -9.63 -9.35
N GLU A 601 46.83 -10.80 -8.76
CA GLU A 601 45.99 -11.84 -9.38
C GLU A 601 44.52 -11.41 -9.48
N ARG A 602 44.05 -10.53 -8.59
CA ARG A 602 42.71 -9.91 -8.70
C ARG A 602 42.60 -8.85 -9.79
N LEU A 603 43.73 -8.27 -10.21
CA LEU A 603 43.83 -7.25 -11.26
C LEU A 603 44.09 -7.83 -12.65
N MET A 604 44.52 -9.09 -12.75
CA MET A 604 44.67 -9.79 -14.03
C MET A 604 43.31 -9.95 -14.73
N PRO A 605 43.12 -9.39 -15.94
CA PRO A 605 41.81 -9.38 -16.58
C PRO A 605 41.45 -10.78 -17.12
N THR A 606 40.27 -11.27 -16.75
CA THR A 606 39.77 -12.54 -17.30
C THR A 606 39.39 -12.37 -18.77
N ARG A 607 39.64 -13.39 -19.62
CA ARG A 607 39.22 -13.39 -21.04
C ARG A 607 37.78 -12.89 -21.28
N PRO A 608 36.72 -13.38 -20.57
CA PRO A 608 35.37 -12.83 -20.73
C PRO A 608 35.22 -11.38 -20.25
N GLY A 609 36.01 -10.94 -19.26
CA GLY A 609 36.03 -9.55 -18.81
C GLY A 609 36.60 -8.61 -19.87
N VAL A 610 37.67 -9.01 -20.58
CA VAL A 610 38.23 -8.24 -21.71
C VAL A 610 37.20 -8.13 -22.83
N VAL A 611 36.60 -9.25 -23.27
CA VAL A 611 35.60 -9.26 -24.35
C VAL A 611 34.39 -8.37 -24.02
N LEU A 612 33.86 -8.46 -22.80
CA LEU A 612 32.75 -7.61 -22.37
C LEU A 612 33.15 -6.14 -22.18
N GLY A 613 34.41 -5.85 -21.82
CA GLY A 613 34.97 -4.49 -21.83
C GLY A 613 35.06 -3.90 -23.24
N CYS A 614 35.54 -4.68 -24.22
CA CYS A 614 35.56 -4.25 -25.63
C CYS A 614 34.14 -4.04 -26.18
N LEU A 615 33.18 -4.90 -25.83
CA LEU A 615 31.77 -4.72 -26.21
C LEU A 615 31.14 -3.48 -25.54
N LEU A 616 31.52 -3.16 -24.30
CA LEU A 616 31.09 -1.92 -23.62
C LEU A 616 31.66 -0.68 -24.33
N MET A 617 32.92 -0.71 -24.74
CA MET A 617 33.52 0.36 -25.54
C MET A 617 32.86 0.49 -26.91
N ALA A 618 32.54 -0.61 -27.59
CA ALA A 618 31.78 -0.59 -28.83
C ALA A 618 30.38 0.00 -28.64
N ALA A 619 29.68 -0.35 -27.55
CA ALA A 619 28.37 0.21 -27.21
C ALA A 619 28.45 1.73 -26.98
N LEU A 620 29.47 2.20 -26.26
CA LEU A 620 29.73 3.62 -26.03
C LEU A 620 30.03 4.39 -27.33
N LEU A 621 30.87 3.83 -28.20
CA LEU A 621 31.20 4.44 -29.49
C LEU A 621 29.98 4.50 -30.41
N LEU A 622 29.20 3.42 -30.49
CA LEU A 622 27.94 3.38 -31.23
C LEU A 622 26.90 4.36 -30.66
N TYR A 623 26.86 4.55 -29.34
CA TYR A 623 25.95 5.48 -28.68
C TYR A 623 26.32 6.93 -28.96
N TRP A 624 27.54 7.33 -28.57
CA TRP A 624 27.93 8.75 -28.48
C TRP A 624 28.48 9.33 -29.78
N VAL A 625 29.25 8.60 -30.58
CA VAL A 625 29.87 9.18 -31.80
C VAL A 625 28.84 9.67 -32.83
N PRO A 626 27.69 9.01 -33.05
CA PRO A 626 26.63 9.56 -33.89
C PRO A 626 25.80 10.63 -33.18
N ALA A 627 25.53 10.48 -31.87
CA ALA A 627 24.72 11.44 -31.11
C ALA A 627 25.39 12.82 -31.02
N LEU A 628 26.72 12.86 -30.84
CA LEU A 628 27.55 14.08 -30.84
C LEU A 628 27.61 14.81 -32.21
N ARG A 629 26.98 14.27 -33.25
CA ARG A 629 26.88 14.90 -34.59
C ARG A 629 25.51 15.51 -34.85
N LEU A 630 24.54 15.35 -33.94
CA LEU A 630 23.24 16.00 -34.03
C LEU A 630 23.41 17.50 -33.78
N GLY A 631 22.89 18.33 -34.68
CA GLY A 631 22.75 19.76 -34.47
C GLY A 631 21.31 20.17 -34.12
N GLU A 632 21.13 21.42 -33.70
CA GLU A 632 19.80 22.01 -33.42
C GLU A 632 18.82 21.77 -34.59
N SER A 633 19.27 21.92 -35.84
CA SER A 633 18.46 21.69 -37.06
C SER A 633 18.03 20.24 -37.33
N ASP A 634 18.64 19.27 -36.66
CA ASP A 634 18.18 17.87 -36.66
C ASP A 634 17.11 17.67 -35.58
N LEU A 635 17.33 18.26 -34.39
CA LEU A 635 16.39 18.24 -33.27
C LEU A 635 15.07 18.95 -33.60
N ASP A 636 15.09 19.95 -34.49
CA ASP A 636 13.87 20.62 -34.99
C ASP A 636 12.99 19.70 -35.87
N ARG A 637 13.48 18.51 -36.23
CA ARG A 637 12.72 17.47 -36.95
C ARG A 637 12.08 16.44 -36.02
N MET A 638 12.08 16.67 -34.71
CA MET A 638 11.40 15.79 -33.75
C MET A 638 9.90 15.70 -34.04
N GLY A 639 9.40 14.47 -34.18
CA GLY A 639 7.98 14.18 -34.31
C GLY A 639 7.32 13.89 -32.96
N GLY A 640 6.06 13.45 -32.96
CA GLY A 640 5.32 13.11 -31.73
C GLY A 640 5.78 11.88 -30.94
N LEU A 641 6.97 11.34 -31.25
CA LEU A 641 7.71 10.39 -30.40
C LEU A 641 8.91 11.06 -29.70
N GLY A 642 9.05 12.38 -29.84
CA GLY A 642 10.14 13.21 -29.35
C GLY A 642 11.51 12.72 -29.82
N LEU A 643 12.52 12.81 -28.95
CA LEU A 643 13.93 12.64 -29.32
C LEU A 643 14.22 11.33 -30.08
N VAL A 644 13.50 10.24 -29.75
CA VAL A 644 13.66 8.93 -30.39
C VAL A 644 13.45 8.97 -31.91
N SER A 645 12.66 9.91 -32.45
CA SER A 645 12.44 10.01 -33.89
C SER A 645 13.62 10.57 -34.67
N VAL A 646 14.59 11.20 -33.99
CA VAL A 646 15.78 11.85 -34.59
C VAL A 646 17.06 11.06 -34.28
N LEU A 647 17.09 10.26 -33.22
CA LEU A 647 18.29 9.52 -32.83
C LEU A 647 18.78 8.56 -33.93
N PRO A 648 20.08 8.61 -34.30
CA PRO A 648 20.65 7.70 -35.28
C PRO A 648 20.46 6.22 -34.90
N LEU A 649 20.15 5.37 -35.88
CA LEU A 649 20.06 3.91 -35.67
C LEU A 649 21.27 3.30 -34.95
N PRO A 650 22.54 3.73 -35.20
CA PRO A 650 23.68 3.23 -34.43
C PRO A 650 23.63 3.63 -32.94
N THR A 651 23.06 4.79 -32.58
CA THR A 651 22.87 5.20 -31.18
C THR A 651 21.86 4.29 -30.47
N LEU A 652 20.76 3.93 -31.15
CA LEU A 652 19.79 2.95 -30.64
C LEU A 652 20.41 1.53 -30.53
N ALA A 653 21.26 1.14 -31.48
CA ALA A 653 22.01 -0.12 -31.40
C ALA A 653 23.02 -0.13 -30.23
N GLY A 654 23.70 1.00 -29.98
CA GLY A 654 24.56 1.20 -28.80
C GLY A 654 23.77 1.06 -27.50
N ALA A 655 22.58 1.67 -27.43
CA ALA A 655 21.68 1.56 -26.29
C ALA A 655 21.28 0.10 -26.00
N ALA A 656 20.89 -0.65 -27.03
CA ALA A 656 20.60 -2.08 -26.90
C ALA A 656 21.85 -2.90 -26.50
N LEU A 657 23.03 -2.55 -27.01
CA LEU A 657 24.28 -3.26 -26.70
C LEU A 657 24.71 -3.04 -25.24
N LEU A 658 24.45 -1.87 -24.63
CA LEU A 658 24.64 -1.65 -23.18
C LEU A 658 23.82 -2.64 -22.35
N ILE A 659 22.56 -2.89 -22.74
CA ILE A 659 21.68 -3.86 -22.09
C ILE A 659 22.22 -5.30 -22.28
N VAL A 660 22.69 -5.64 -23.48
CA VAL A 660 23.31 -6.95 -23.78
C VAL A 660 24.57 -7.17 -22.94
N VAL A 661 25.43 -6.16 -22.78
CA VAL A 661 26.62 -6.24 -21.94
C VAL A 661 26.24 -6.44 -20.47
N PHE A 662 25.30 -5.66 -19.93
CA PHE A 662 24.86 -5.81 -18.54
C PHE A 662 24.27 -7.20 -18.28
N ALA A 663 23.38 -7.69 -19.15
CA ALA A 663 22.81 -9.02 -19.04
C ALA A 663 23.89 -10.12 -19.15
N SER A 664 24.85 -9.98 -20.07
CA SER A 664 25.97 -10.91 -20.25
C SER A 664 26.84 -11.04 -18.99
N LEU A 665 27.04 -9.95 -18.24
CA LEU A 665 27.72 -9.98 -16.95
C LEU A 665 26.97 -10.82 -15.90
N LEU A 666 25.64 -10.91 -15.98
CA LEU A 666 24.83 -11.77 -15.10
C LEU A 666 24.99 -13.27 -15.43
N TRP A 667 25.33 -13.64 -16.67
CA TRP A 667 25.64 -15.04 -17.02
C TRP A 667 26.94 -15.55 -16.41
N LEU A 668 27.89 -14.67 -16.08
CA LEU A 668 29.18 -15.06 -15.52
C LEU A 668 29.02 -15.77 -14.17
N GLY A 669 29.84 -16.80 -13.94
CA GLY A 669 29.78 -17.62 -12.72
C GLY A 669 30.21 -16.90 -11.43
N ARG A 670 30.83 -15.72 -11.54
CA ARG A 670 31.35 -14.89 -10.45
C ARG A 670 30.96 -13.41 -10.70
N GLU A 671 30.88 -12.64 -9.63
CA GLU A 671 30.52 -11.22 -9.67
C GLU A 671 31.70 -10.36 -10.17
N HIS A 672 31.55 -9.71 -11.33
CA HIS A 672 32.52 -8.78 -11.90
C HIS A 672 32.18 -7.33 -11.52
N ARG A 673 32.37 -6.97 -10.23
CA ARG A 673 31.95 -5.68 -9.66
C ARG A 673 32.38 -4.43 -10.45
N PRO A 674 33.64 -4.26 -10.89
CA PRO A 674 34.04 -3.04 -11.58
C PRO A 674 33.29 -2.85 -12.90
N LEU A 675 33.17 -3.92 -13.69
CA LEU A 675 32.52 -3.85 -14.99
C LEU A 675 30.99 -3.71 -14.87
N LEU A 676 30.36 -4.36 -13.89
CA LEU A 676 28.94 -4.12 -13.54
C LEU A 676 28.69 -2.67 -13.12
N LEU A 677 29.58 -2.09 -12.30
CA LEU A 677 29.48 -0.69 -11.87
C LEU A 677 29.66 0.27 -13.05
N ILE A 678 30.69 0.09 -13.87
CA ILE A 678 30.95 0.95 -15.03
C ILE A 678 29.79 0.87 -16.02
N THR A 679 29.30 -0.34 -16.37
CA THR A 679 28.13 -0.48 -17.26
C THR A 679 26.88 0.19 -16.68
N LEU A 680 26.64 0.11 -15.37
CA LEU A 680 25.52 0.79 -14.71
C LEU A 680 25.67 2.32 -14.77
N LEU A 681 26.84 2.86 -14.42
CA LEU A 681 27.13 4.29 -14.47
C LEU A 681 27.02 4.84 -15.89
N VAL A 682 27.55 4.12 -16.88
CA VAL A 682 27.41 4.42 -18.30
C VAL A 682 25.95 4.38 -18.74
N THR A 683 25.15 3.42 -18.25
CA THR A 683 23.70 3.37 -18.55
C THR A 683 22.98 4.61 -18.02
N VAL A 684 23.25 5.04 -16.78
CA VAL A 684 22.69 6.29 -16.22
C VAL A 684 23.14 7.50 -17.04
N PHE A 685 24.44 7.59 -17.34
CA PHE A 685 25.01 8.71 -18.09
C PHE A 685 24.40 8.81 -19.50
N SER A 686 24.36 7.72 -20.26
CA SER A 686 23.69 7.69 -21.58
C SER A 686 22.21 8.10 -21.49
N LEU A 687 21.45 7.59 -20.51
CA LEU A 687 20.01 7.89 -20.43
C LEU A 687 19.66 9.31 -19.99
N HIS A 688 20.46 9.93 -19.13
CA HIS A 688 20.12 11.24 -18.53
C HIS A 688 20.99 12.40 -19.01
N ALA A 689 22.22 12.15 -19.49
CA ALA A 689 23.12 13.19 -20.00
C ALA A 689 22.95 13.48 -21.49
N LEU A 690 22.24 12.64 -22.25
CA LEU A 690 22.10 12.83 -23.69
C LEU A 690 21.49 14.21 -24.06
N PRO A 691 20.34 14.65 -23.49
CA PRO A 691 19.84 16.02 -23.67
C PRO A 691 20.87 17.08 -23.30
N ALA A 692 21.57 16.90 -22.18
CA ALA A 692 22.58 17.84 -21.68
C ALA A 692 23.84 17.99 -22.56
N VAL A 693 23.98 17.16 -23.58
CA VAL A 693 25.11 17.13 -24.53
C VAL A 693 24.68 17.59 -25.93
N ILE A 694 23.42 17.38 -26.33
CA ILE A 694 22.93 17.70 -27.69
C ILE A 694 22.05 18.96 -27.74
N GLU A 695 21.47 19.38 -26.62
CA GLU A 695 20.65 20.59 -26.52
C GLU A 695 21.47 21.72 -25.89
N THR A 696 21.43 22.91 -26.49
CA THR A 696 22.18 24.07 -25.99
C THR A 696 21.67 24.53 -24.61
N GLU A 697 20.35 24.60 -24.44
CA GLU A 697 19.68 25.26 -23.31
C GLU A 697 19.04 24.29 -22.29
N PRO A 698 18.80 24.73 -21.03
CA PRO A 698 18.02 23.98 -20.04
C PRO A 698 16.58 23.61 -20.46
N ARG A 699 16.34 22.32 -20.68
CA ARG A 699 15.11 21.71 -21.23
C ARG A 699 13.90 21.50 -20.30
N PHE A 700 13.75 22.28 -19.23
CA PHE A 700 12.54 22.21 -18.39
C PHE A 700 12.02 23.61 -18.10
N PRO A 701 10.86 24.01 -18.68
CA PRO A 701 10.24 25.31 -18.42
C PRO A 701 10.13 25.65 -16.92
N THR A 702 9.70 24.70 -16.08
CA THR A 702 9.60 24.88 -14.62
C THR A 702 10.96 25.06 -13.93
N ALA A 703 12.06 24.56 -14.50
CA ALA A 703 13.40 24.77 -13.95
C ALA A 703 13.89 26.21 -14.13
N TRP A 704 13.47 26.89 -15.21
CA TRP A 704 13.72 28.32 -15.39
C TRP A 704 13.01 29.14 -14.32
N GLN A 705 11.76 28.82 -13.99
CA GLN A 705 11.04 29.52 -12.92
C GLN A 705 11.73 29.36 -11.55
N HIS A 706 12.36 28.21 -11.28
CA HIS A 706 13.17 28.01 -10.08
C HIS A 706 14.43 28.90 -10.04
N LEU A 707 14.92 29.41 -11.18
CA LEU A 707 15.97 30.44 -11.20
C LEU A 707 15.45 31.79 -10.70
N GLY A 708 14.23 32.20 -11.06
CA GLY A 708 13.66 33.46 -10.53
C GLY A 708 13.45 33.41 -9.02
N PHE A 709 13.16 32.23 -8.46
CA PHE A 709 13.08 32.05 -7.01
C PHE A 709 14.46 32.23 -6.36
N ILE A 710 15.51 31.67 -6.96
CA ILE A 710 16.89 31.84 -6.49
C ILE A 710 17.38 33.28 -6.65
N ASP A 711 17.13 33.92 -7.80
CA ASP A 711 17.43 35.33 -8.08
C ASP A 711 16.75 36.26 -7.06
N TYR A 712 15.47 36.03 -6.74
CA TYR A 712 14.76 36.83 -5.75
C TYR A 712 15.32 36.65 -4.34
N ILE A 713 15.63 35.40 -3.92
CA ILE A 713 16.30 35.15 -2.63
C ILE A 713 17.68 35.80 -2.61
N ASP A 714 18.44 35.74 -3.70
CA ASP A 714 19.78 36.31 -3.76
C ASP A 714 19.74 37.85 -3.67
N ARG A 715 18.84 38.50 -4.41
CA ARG A 715 18.66 39.96 -4.39
C ARG A 715 18.09 40.49 -3.07
N THR A 716 17.13 39.80 -2.46
CA THR A 716 16.34 40.33 -1.32
C THR A 716 16.64 39.67 0.03
N GLY A 717 17.26 38.50 0.03
CA GLY A 717 17.43 37.66 1.23
C GLY A 717 16.13 37.02 1.73
N SER A 718 15.05 37.04 0.93
CA SER A 718 13.70 36.78 1.43
C SER A 718 12.83 35.92 0.49
N ALA A 719 11.71 35.43 1.02
CA ALA A 719 10.73 34.61 0.32
C ALA A 719 9.37 35.32 0.25
N VAL A 720 8.54 35.00 -0.75
CA VAL A 720 7.27 35.70 -0.99
C VAL A 720 6.15 34.70 -1.32
N PRO A 721 5.42 34.20 -0.32
CA PRO A 721 4.37 33.20 -0.49
C PRO A 721 3.29 33.55 -1.52
N ASP A 722 2.92 34.83 -1.61
CA ASP A 722 1.79 35.31 -2.42
C ASP A 722 2.09 35.30 -3.93
N LEU A 723 3.36 35.24 -4.36
CA LEU A 723 3.75 35.13 -5.77
C LEU A 723 3.61 33.71 -6.34
N ASP A 724 3.86 32.68 -5.53
CA ASP A 724 3.77 31.27 -5.93
C ASP A 724 3.70 30.36 -4.70
N ALA A 725 2.76 29.41 -4.70
CA ALA A 725 2.55 28.45 -3.62
C ALA A 725 3.83 27.75 -3.11
N ARG A 726 4.82 27.49 -3.98
CA ARG A 726 6.09 26.84 -3.62
C ARG A 726 6.93 27.67 -2.64
N TRP A 727 6.72 28.98 -2.54
CA TRP A 727 7.41 29.83 -1.57
C TRP A 727 7.04 29.53 -0.11
N SER A 728 5.93 28.81 0.15
CA SER A 728 5.63 28.23 1.47
C SER A 728 6.54 27.03 1.84
N TRP A 729 7.39 26.59 0.89
CA TRP A 729 8.45 25.59 1.07
C TRP A 729 9.79 26.09 0.48
N PRO A 730 10.36 27.19 1.01
CA PRO A 730 11.50 27.86 0.40
C PRO A 730 12.83 27.12 0.61
N GLY A 731 12.87 26.03 1.38
CA GLY A 731 14.09 25.42 1.88
C GLY A 731 15.07 24.93 0.80
N PHE A 732 14.56 24.41 -0.32
CA PHE A 732 15.42 24.02 -1.45
C PHE A 732 16.04 25.25 -2.14
N PHE A 733 15.24 26.27 -2.42
CA PHE A 733 15.69 27.50 -3.11
C PHE A 733 16.67 28.30 -2.24
N ALA A 734 16.42 28.39 -0.93
CA ALA A 734 17.31 29.06 0.01
C ALA A 734 18.69 28.37 0.11
N VAL A 735 18.72 27.04 0.16
CA VAL A 735 19.98 26.28 0.14
C VAL A 735 20.69 26.41 -1.20
N ALA A 736 19.95 26.39 -2.32
CA ALA A 736 20.52 26.60 -3.65
C ALA A 736 21.14 27.99 -3.80
N ALA A 737 20.43 29.06 -3.43
CA ALA A 737 20.94 30.43 -3.45
C ALA A 737 22.18 30.59 -2.56
N PHE A 738 22.16 30.05 -1.34
CA PHE A 738 23.32 30.04 -0.44
C PHE A 738 24.53 29.34 -1.08
N VAL A 739 24.35 28.10 -1.57
CA VAL A 739 25.45 27.33 -2.19
C VAL A 739 25.98 28.05 -3.43
N GLY A 740 25.11 28.57 -4.30
CA GLY A 740 25.50 29.33 -5.49
C GLY A 740 26.35 30.54 -5.14
N ARG A 741 25.90 31.36 -4.18
CA ARG A 741 26.66 32.52 -3.69
C ARG A 741 28.00 32.10 -3.10
N THR A 742 28.07 31.04 -2.28
CA THR A 742 29.35 30.56 -1.71
C THR A 742 30.31 29.99 -2.75
N CYS A 743 29.80 29.44 -3.85
CA CYS A 743 30.59 28.90 -4.96
C CYS A 743 30.88 29.92 -6.07
N GLY A 744 30.39 31.16 -5.96
CA GLY A 744 30.55 32.19 -6.98
C GLY A 744 29.76 31.93 -8.28
N ILE A 745 28.67 31.17 -8.22
CA ILE A 745 27.84 30.80 -9.38
C ILE A 745 26.94 31.99 -9.77
N THR A 746 27.31 32.68 -10.84
CA THR A 746 26.51 33.78 -11.43
C THR A 746 25.58 33.31 -12.56
N ASP A 747 25.90 32.18 -13.20
CA ASP A 747 25.07 31.53 -14.20
C ASP A 747 24.82 30.07 -13.81
N TRP A 748 23.55 29.70 -13.77
CA TRP A 748 23.06 28.38 -13.36
C TRP A 748 22.73 27.46 -14.54
N SER A 749 22.84 27.95 -15.79
CA SER A 749 22.39 27.23 -16.98
C SER A 749 23.06 25.85 -17.11
N GLU A 750 24.38 25.78 -16.98
CA GLU A 750 25.13 24.51 -16.96
C GLU A 750 24.76 23.62 -15.76
N VAL A 751 24.53 24.21 -14.58
CA VAL A 751 24.14 23.46 -13.37
C VAL A 751 22.80 22.76 -13.59
N ILE A 752 21.80 23.47 -14.13
CA ILE A 752 20.48 22.89 -14.44
C ILE A 752 20.58 21.89 -15.59
N ARG A 753 21.35 22.17 -16.65
CA ARG A 753 21.52 21.26 -17.79
C ARG A 753 22.07 19.90 -17.35
N TRP A 754 23.08 19.88 -16.47
CA TRP A 754 23.68 18.64 -15.95
C TRP A 754 22.99 18.03 -14.72
N TRP A 755 22.08 18.75 -14.06
CA TRP A 755 21.43 18.30 -12.82
C TRP A 755 20.75 16.92 -12.90
N PRO A 756 19.95 16.58 -13.95
CA PRO A 756 19.31 15.26 -14.04
C PRO A 756 20.31 14.11 -13.96
N THR A 757 21.44 14.23 -14.65
CA THR A 757 22.53 13.25 -14.59
C THR A 757 23.15 13.18 -13.20
N ALA A 758 23.46 14.33 -12.60
CA ALA A 758 24.08 14.41 -11.29
C ALA A 758 23.20 13.79 -10.19
N ILE A 759 21.90 14.10 -10.18
CA ILE A 759 20.97 13.61 -9.15
C ILE A 759 20.66 12.11 -9.32
N GLN A 760 20.57 11.60 -10.55
CA GLN A 760 20.38 10.17 -10.82
C GLN A 760 21.60 9.34 -10.41
N LEU A 761 22.82 9.85 -10.64
CA LEU A 761 24.05 9.26 -10.11
C LEU A 761 24.06 9.30 -8.57
N ALA A 762 23.61 10.39 -7.96
CA ALA A 762 23.49 10.50 -6.50
C ALA A 762 22.49 9.49 -5.90
N TYR A 763 21.37 9.18 -6.57
CA TYR A 763 20.41 8.16 -6.13
C TYR A 763 21.02 6.74 -6.04
N LEU A 764 22.07 6.44 -6.81
CA LEU A 764 22.72 5.12 -6.75
C LEU A 764 23.34 4.84 -5.37
N ALA A 765 23.91 5.83 -4.69
CA ALA A 765 24.55 5.66 -3.39
C ALA A 765 23.60 5.11 -2.30
N PRO A 766 22.43 5.73 -2.03
CA PRO A 766 21.45 5.17 -1.10
C PRO A 766 20.80 3.88 -1.63
N MET A 767 20.70 3.65 -2.95
CA MET A 767 20.23 2.37 -3.49
C MET A 767 21.21 1.21 -3.24
N PHE A 768 22.53 1.44 -3.40
CA PHE A 768 23.56 0.47 -3.03
C PHE A 768 23.59 0.21 -1.51
N LEU A 769 23.30 1.22 -0.70
CA LEU A 769 23.11 1.06 0.74
C LEU A 769 21.84 0.23 1.05
N LEU A 770 20.72 0.55 0.42
CA LEU A 770 19.43 -0.13 0.61
C LEU A 770 19.52 -1.64 0.31
N VAL A 771 20.24 -2.05 -0.74
CA VAL A 771 20.42 -3.50 -1.05
C VAL A 771 21.27 -4.25 -0.02
N ARG A 772 21.99 -3.58 0.91
CA ARG A 772 22.61 -4.26 2.07
C ARG A 772 21.54 -4.81 3.02
N SER A 773 20.39 -4.15 3.13
CA SER A 773 19.27 -4.62 3.96
C SER A 773 18.61 -5.91 3.44
N LEU A 774 18.92 -6.35 2.20
CA LEU A 774 18.28 -7.49 1.53
C LEU A 774 19.10 -8.79 1.58
N ARG A 775 18.43 -9.90 1.92
CA ARG A 775 18.95 -11.27 1.81
C ARG A 775 18.63 -11.79 0.40
N ALA A 776 19.50 -11.42 -0.54
CA ALA A 776 19.36 -11.67 -1.98
C ALA A 776 20.74 -11.99 -2.61
N SER A 777 20.76 -12.70 -3.74
CA SER A 777 21.99 -12.95 -4.50
C SER A 777 22.55 -11.67 -5.13
N TRP A 778 23.85 -11.63 -5.47
CA TRP A 778 24.45 -10.46 -6.12
C TRP A 778 23.71 -10.10 -7.42
N ARG A 779 23.31 -11.10 -8.22
CA ARG A 779 22.50 -10.89 -9.44
C ARG A 779 21.20 -10.15 -9.15
N ALA A 780 20.44 -10.60 -8.14
CA ALA A 780 19.20 -9.93 -7.75
C ALA A 780 19.42 -8.47 -7.32
N LYS A 781 20.51 -8.17 -6.59
CA LYS A 781 20.86 -6.80 -6.15
C LYS A 781 21.22 -5.91 -7.34
N TRP A 782 22.10 -6.37 -8.22
CA TRP A 782 22.52 -5.62 -9.42
C TRP A 782 21.36 -5.43 -10.40
N THR A 783 20.58 -6.47 -10.70
CA THR A 783 19.39 -6.37 -11.56
C THR A 783 18.32 -5.46 -10.94
N GLY A 784 18.14 -5.46 -9.62
CA GLY A 784 17.19 -4.55 -8.96
C GLY A 784 17.58 -3.07 -9.05
N ILE A 785 18.85 -2.74 -8.85
CA ILE A 785 19.37 -1.36 -9.03
C ILE A 785 19.31 -0.93 -10.51
N TRP A 786 19.60 -1.86 -11.43
CA TRP A 786 19.53 -1.59 -12.86
C TRP A 786 18.09 -1.38 -13.36
N ILE A 787 17.12 -2.18 -12.88
CA ILE A 787 15.69 -1.93 -13.14
C ILE A 787 15.27 -0.58 -12.57
N PHE A 788 15.77 -0.17 -11.39
CA PHE A 788 15.49 1.16 -10.82
C PHE A 788 15.95 2.27 -11.79
N VAL A 789 17.17 2.20 -12.34
CA VAL A 789 17.68 3.14 -13.35
C VAL A 789 16.80 3.15 -14.60
N LEU A 790 16.50 1.98 -15.18
CA LEU A 790 15.66 1.88 -16.39
C LEU A 790 14.19 2.27 -16.14
N SER A 791 13.77 2.46 -14.88
CA SER A 791 12.44 2.94 -14.49
C SER A 791 12.38 4.46 -14.29
N GLY A 792 13.51 5.17 -14.41
CA GLY A 792 13.66 6.61 -14.13
C GLY A 792 13.01 7.56 -15.15
N TRP A 793 12.02 7.11 -15.92
CA TRP A 793 11.42 7.89 -17.02
C TRP A 793 10.49 9.03 -16.57
N VAL A 794 10.14 9.10 -15.28
CA VAL A 794 9.10 9.97 -14.70
C VAL A 794 9.36 11.47 -14.87
N GLY A 795 10.62 11.87 -15.03
CA GLY A 795 11.01 13.25 -15.34
C GLY A 795 11.02 14.25 -14.20
N GLN A 796 10.78 13.82 -12.95
CA GLN A 796 10.90 14.67 -11.75
C GLN A 796 12.36 14.77 -11.23
N ASP A 797 13.34 14.46 -12.09
CA ASP A 797 14.79 14.55 -11.84
C ASP A 797 15.41 15.87 -12.31
N TYR A 798 14.60 16.81 -12.81
CA TYR A 798 15.03 18.19 -13.08
C TYR A 798 15.42 18.95 -11.80
N PHE A 799 16.06 20.11 -11.98
CA PHE A 799 16.47 21.00 -10.88
C PHE A 799 15.25 21.48 -10.09
N SER A 800 14.94 20.76 -9.02
CA SER A 800 13.64 20.81 -8.36
C SER A 800 13.72 20.36 -6.89
N PRO A 801 12.80 20.85 -6.04
CA PRO A 801 12.69 20.33 -4.68
C PRO A 801 12.19 18.87 -4.63
N GLN A 802 11.47 18.39 -5.66
CA GLN A 802 10.99 17.00 -5.71
C GLN A 802 12.14 16.01 -5.91
N GLY A 803 13.04 16.26 -6.86
CA GLY A 803 14.23 15.44 -7.09
C GLY A 803 15.19 15.48 -5.90
N PHE A 804 15.46 16.68 -5.37
CA PHE A 804 16.28 16.84 -4.17
C PHE A 804 15.72 16.06 -2.97
N THR A 805 14.43 16.23 -2.65
CA THR A 805 13.84 15.50 -1.50
C THR A 805 13.67 14.01 -1.76
N PHE A 806 13.62 13.55 -3.03
CA PHE A 806 13.66 12.12 -3.34
C PHE A 806 15.03 11.49 -2.99
N LEU A 807 16.14 12.20 -3.19
CA LEU A 807 17.45 11.76 -2.68
C LEU A 807 17.43 11.60 -1.15
N LEU A 808 16.85 12.57 -0.44
CA LEU A 808 16.70 12.50 1.03
C LEU A 808 15.82 11.32 1.46
N TYR A 809 14.72 11.05 0.75
CA TYR A 809 13.86 9.89 0.97
C TYR A 809 14.60 8.55 0.77
N LEU A 810 15.37 8.41 -0.31
CA LEU A 810 16.17 7.20 -0.54
C LEU A 810 17.21 6.98 0.57
N ALA A 811 17.93 8.03 0.97
CA ALA A 811 18.88 7.97 2.07
C ALA A 811 18.20 7.61 3.41
N PHE A 812 17.08 8.26 3.72
CA PHE A 812 16.27 8.02 4.92
C PHE A 812 15.79 6.57 5.01
N VAL A 813 15.20 6.05 3.93
CA VAL A 813 14.75 4.65 3.84
C VAL A 813 15.91 3.67 3.94
N ALA A 814 17.03 3.95 3.27
CA ALA A 814 18.23 3.12 3.35
C ALA A 814 18.78 3.07 4.79
N ILE A 815 18.87 4.21 5.48
CA ILE A 815 19.34 4.27 6.88
C ILE A 815 18.38 3.49 7.81
N LEU A 816 17.08 3.73 7.70
CA LEU A 816 16.05 3.01 8.46
C LEU A 816 16.17 1.49 8.30
N LEU A 817 16.28 1.02 7.06
CA LEU A 817 16.25 -0.41 6.75
C LEU A 817 17.61 -1.10 6.88
N VAL A 818 18.73 -0.39 6.97
CA VAL A 818 20.03 -1.03 7.23
C VAL A 818 20.27 -1.17 8.74
N TRP A 819 20.01 -0.12 9.53
CA TRP A 819 20.43 -0.06 10.94
C TRP A 819 19.30 -0.10 11.99
N PHE A 820 18.08 0.37 11.69
CA PHE A 820 17.03 0.57 12.70
C PHE A 820 15.89 -0.46 12.64
N ARG A 821 16.24 -1.74 12.44
CA ARG A 821 15.29 -2.87 12.47
C ARG A 821 15.50 -3.74 13.71
N ALA A 822 14.47 -4.52 14.07
CA ALA A 822 14.55 -5.44 15.20
C ALA A 822 15.64 -6.52 14.98
N PRO A 823 16.61 -6.68 15.90
CA PRO A 823 17.66 -7.68 15.78
C PRO A 823 17.11 -9.11 15.98
N HIS A 824 17.74 -10.09 15.33
CA HIS A 824 17.44 -11.52 15.44
C HIS A 824 16.01 -11.95 15.01
N VAL A 825 15.75 -11.96 13.70
CA VAL A 825 14.59 -12.71 13.17
C VAL A 825 14.93 -14.21 13.16
N LEU A 826 14.52 -14.91 14.22
CA LEU A 826 14.69 -16.37 14.37
C LEU A 826 14.27 -17.12 13.10
N TRP A 827 15.09 -18.08 12.68
CA TRP A 827 14.80 -18.93 11.52
C TRP A 827 13.61 -19.84 11.83
N THR A 828 12.45 -19.50 11.27
CA THR A 828 11.26 -20.35 11.31
C THR A 828 11.17 -21.20 10.03
N ARG A 829 10.01 -21.82 9.76
CA ARG A 829 9.76 -22.52 8.48
C ARG A 829 9.86 -21.62 7.24
N MET A 830 9.82 -20.30 7.41
CA MET A 830 10.13 -19.33 6.36
C MET A 830 11.34 -18.49 6.76
N ARG A 831 12.23 -18.25 5.80
CA ARG A 831 13.40 -17.39 5.94
C ARG A 831 12.99 -15.92 5.86
N PRO A 832 13.62 -15.01 6.63
CA PRO A 832 13.47 -13.57 6.41
C PRO A 832 13.97 -13.21 5.01
N GLY A 833 13.23 -12.38 4.27
CA GLY A 833 13.72 -11.79 3.02
C GLY A 833 14.79 -10.71 3.23
N GLU A 834 14.78 -10.16 4.43
CA GLU A 834 15.70 -9.15 4.95
C GLU A 834 17.01 -9.79 5.47
N ALA A 835 18.13 -9.11 5.24
CA ALA A 835 19.41 -9.41 5.89
C ALA A 835 19.37 -9.02 7.37
N GLU A 836 20.34 -9.49 8.15
CA GLU A 836 20.50 -9.01 9.53
C GLU A 836 20.90 -7.53 9.57
N VAL A 837 20.77 -6.92 10.75
CA VAL A 837 21.09 -5.51 10.99
C VAL A 837 22.61 -5.35 11.01
N GLU A 838 23.13 -4.32 10.35
CA GLU A 838 24.57 -4.04 10.37
C GLU A 838 25.00 -3.66 11.80
N PRO A 839 26.08 -4.29 12.34
CA PRO A 839 26.53 -4.02 13.70
C PRO A 839 26.96 -2.56 13.85
N THR A 840 26.44 -1.91 14.89
CA THR A 840 26.70 -0.50 15.19
C THR A 840 26.76 -0.29 16.70
N ASP A 841 27.67 0.56 17.13
CA ASP A 841 27.70 1.03 18.52
C ASP A 841 26.62 2.11 18.77
N ARG A 842 26.45 2.47 20.04
CA ARG A 842 25.41 3.42 20.49
C ARG A 842 25.67 4.87 20.04
N ARG A 843 26.94 5.26 19.89
CA ARG A 843 27.32 6.59 19.40
C ARG A 843 27.04 6.69 17.91
N GLN A 844 27.37 5.65 17.14
CA GLN A 844 27.01 5.50 15.74
C GLN A 844 25.49 5.52 15.55
N GLN A 845 24.73 4.78 16.35
CA GLN A 845 23.26 4.80 16.29
C GLN A 845 22.68 6.19 16.65
N ALA A 846 23.25 6.90 17.63
CA ALA A 846 22.84 8.27 17.95
C ALA A 846 23.13 9.24 16.78
N VAL A 847 24.30 9.13 16.13
CA VAL A 847 24.62 9.91 14.92
C VAL A 847 23.68 9.58 13.77
N LEU A 848 23.41 8.29 13.51
CA LEU A 848 22.47 7.86 12.47
C LEU A 848 21.04 8.35 12.75
N LEU A 849 20.62 8.41 14.02
CA LEU A 849 19.33 8.98 14.43
C LEU A 849 19.28 10.49 14.17
N MET A 850 20.36 11.23 14.49
CA MET A 850 20.46 12.66 14.20
C MET A 850 20.44 12.93 12.69
N VAL A 851 21.18 12.15 11.89
CA VAL A 851 21.15 12.23 10.41
C VAL A 851 19.75 11.96 9.89
N LEU A 852 19.09 10.90 10.34
CA LEU A 852 17.74 10.51 9.91
C LEU A 852 16.69 11.58 10.29
N THR A 853 16.82 12.18 11.48
CA THR A 853 16.00 13.31 11.94
C THR A 853 16.27 14.56 11.10
N GLY A 854 17.53 14.86 10.79
CA GLY A 854 17.94 15.97 9.93
C GLY A 854 17.46 15.83 8.48
N LEU A 855 17.52 14.63 7.89
CA LEU A 855 16.98 14.35 6.55
C LEU A 855 15.48 14.61 6.47
N PHE A 856 14.73 14.29 7.54
CA PHE A 856 13.30 14.58 7.61
C PHE A 856 13.04 16.08 7.87
N ALA A 857 13.74 16.68 8.84
CA ALA A 857 13.60 18.10 9.15
C ALA A 857 13.99 19.01 7.98
N ALA A 858 14.91 18.58 7.10
CA ALA A 858 15.28 19.29 5.87
C ALA A 858 14.29 19.06 4.72
N SER A 859 13.55 17.94 4.68
CA SER A 859 12.54 17.72 3.64
C SER A 859 11.24 18.49 3.91
N VAL A 860 10.88 18.68 5.18
CA VAL A 860 9.68 19.44 5.62
C VAL A 860 9.59 20.85 5.01
N PRO A 861 10.60 21.74 5.10
CA PRO A 861 10.56 23.07 4.49
C PRO A 861 10.94 23.09 3.01
N ALA A 862 11.35 21.95 2.43
CA ALA A 862 11.84 21.88 1.06
C ALA A 862 10.79 21.36 0.07
N HIS A 863 9.83 20.52 0.48
CA HIS A 863 8.81 20.01 -0.44
C HIS A 863 7.52 19.60 0.28
N GLN A 864 6.37 19.99 -0.27
CA GLN A 864 5.05 19.70 0.29
C GLN A 864 4.72 18.19 0.45
N LEU A 865 4.93 17.36 -0.60
CA LEU A 865 4.50 15.94 -0.58
C LEU A 865 5.47 14.96 0.12
N THR A 866 6.78 15.05 -0.14
CA THR A 866 7.78 14.05 0.28
C THR A 866 7.77 13.71 1.79
N PRO A 867 7.62 14.67 2.73
CA PRO A 867 7.55 14.40 4.16
C PRO A 867 6.40 13.45 4.55
N PHE A 868 5.25 13.55 3.89
CA PHE A 868 4.11 12.64 4.12
C PHE A 868 4.42 11.21 3.69
N VAL A 869 5.13 11.03 2.57
CA VAL A 869 5.54 9.70 2.09
C VAL A 869 6.59 9.09 3.04
N MET A 870 7.57 9.89 3.47
CA MET A 870 8.57 9.49 4.49
C MET A 870 7.89 9.07 5.80
N LEU A 871 6.95 9.88 6.30
CA LEU A 871 6.18 9.61 7.52
C LEU A 871 5.30 8.38 7.39
N GLY A 872 4.60 8.21 6.26
CA GLY A 872 3.75 7.05 5.99
C GLY A 872 4.55 5.74 5.95
N VAL A 873 5.69 5.74 5.23
CA VAL A 873 6.59 4.57 5.15
C VAL A 873 7.13 4.22 6.53
N LEU A 874 7.62 5.19 7.29
CA LEU A 874 8.10 4.98 8.66
C LEU A 874 6.99 4.44 9.57
N THR A 875 5.81 5.04 9.54
CA THR A 875 4.66 4.65 10.38
C THR A 875 4.26 3.20 10.10
N VAL A 876 4.13 2.81 8.82
CA VAL A 876 3.80 1.44 8.47
C VAL A 876 4.92 0.47 8.87
N LEU A 877 6.21 0.82 8.68
CA LEU A 877 7.34 0.02 9.15
C LEU A 877 7.33 -0.19 10.67
N VAL A 878 6.95 0.82 11.46
CA VAL A 878 6.77 0.70 12.92
C VAL A 878 5.59 -0.22 13.24
N LEU A 879 4.42 0.00 12.63
CA LEU A 879 3.19 -0.79 12.88
C LEU A 879 3.35 -2.28 12.57
N ILE A 880 4.11 -2.65 11.52
CA ILE A 880 4.37 -4.06 11.20
C ILE A 880 5.54 -4.68 11.98
N GLY A 881 6.11 -3.95 12.95
CA GLY A 881 7.24 -4.39 13.79
C GLY A 881 8.53 -4.59 12.99
N ARG A 882 8.83 -3.66 12.07
CA ARG A 882 10.05 -3.66 11.24
C ARG A 882 11.03 -2.55 11.59
N SER A 883 10.57 -1.41 12.10
CA SER A 883 11.44 -0.39 12.70
C SER A 883 11.33 -0.38 14.23
N GLU A 884 12.47 -0.15 14.92
CA GLU A 884 12.50 0.03 16.38
C GLU A 884 12.14 1.45 16.83
N LEU A 885 12.16 2.43 15.92
CA LEU A 885 12.03 3.87 16.21
C LEU A 885 10.56 4.30 16.37
N ARG A 886 9.88 3.72 17.37
CA ARG A 886 8.46 3.90 17.67
C ARG A 886 8.03 5.34 17.94
N GLY A 887 8.90 6.19 18.47
CA GLY A 887 8.58 7.60 18.77
C GLY A 887 8.74 8.55 17.58
N LEU A 888 9.58 8.20 16.59
CA LEU A 888 9.81 9.05 15.43
C LEU A 888 8.55 9.39 14.60
N PRO A 889 7.59 8.47 14.35
CA PRO A 889 6.32 8.84 13.70
C PRO A 889 5.61 10.02 14.38
N ILE A 890 5.66 10.11 15.71
CA ILE A 890 5.02 11.19 16.47
C ILE A 890 5.83 12.49 16.32
N LEU A 891 7.16 12.44 16.49
CA LEU A 891 8.03 13.60 16.28
C LEU A 891 7.90 14.18 14.86
N PHE A 892 7.88 13.31 13.85
CA PHE A 892 7.80 13.69 12.44
C PHE A 892 6.40 14.19 12.06
N ALA A 893 5.33 13.62 12.61
CA ALA A 893 3.99 14.16 12.48
C ALA A 893 3.87 15.56 13.12
N VAL A 894 4.48 15.78 14.29
CA VAL A 894 4.55 17.10 14.94
C VAL A 894 5.31 18.10 14.08
N LEU A 895 6.49 17.75 13.54
CA LEU A 895 7.27 18.64 12.66
C LEU A 895 6.46 19.08 11.41
N VAL A 896 5.78 18.14 10.75
CA VAL A 896 4.93 18.45 9.58
C VAL A 896 3.72 19.30 9.97
N ALA A 897 3.03 18.95 11.06
CA ALA A 897 1.85 19.70 11.53
C ALA A 897 2.20 21.13 11.97
N VAL A 898 3.37 21.33 12.57
CA VAL A 898 3.89 22.66 12.94
C VAL A 898 4.28 23.46 11.70
N TRP A 899 4.96 22.86 10.72
CA TRP A 899 5.28 23.55 9.46
C TRP A 899 4.01 23.99 8.73
N LEU A 900 3.05 23.08 8.53
CA LEU A 900 1.78 23.41 7.89
C LEU A 900 1.00 24.47 8.67
N GLY A 901 0.79 24.26 9.97
CA GLY A 901 -0.08 25.10 10.77
C GLY A 901 0.45 26.50 11.07
N PHE A 902 1.75 26.76 10.86
CA PHE A 902 2.39 28.04 11.11
C PHE A 902 3.10 28.59 9.85
N MET A 903 4.08 27.86 9.30
CA MET A 903 4.96 28.39 8.24
C MET A 903 4.32 28.37 6.85
N ALA A 904 3.47 27.38 6.55
CA ALA A 904 2.73 27.31 5.29
C ALA A 904 1.32 27.94 5.37
N GLU A 905 1.07 28.81 6.36
CA GLU A 905 -0.20 29.52 6.52
C GLU A 905 -0.67 30.23 5.23
N PRO A 906 0.16 31.03 4.53
CA PRO A 906 -0.29 31.76 3.34
C PRO A 906 -0.77 30.85 2.20
N TYR A 907 -0.26 29.62 2.13
CA TYR A 907 -0.75 28.65 1.15
C TYR A 907 -2.14 28.11 1.53
N TRP A 908 -2.31 27.58 2.75
CA TRP A 908 -3.54 26.87 3.09
C TRP A 908 -4.73 27.77 3.42
N SER A 909 -4.51 29.03 3.84
CA SER A 909 -5.59 29.98 4.10
C SER A 909 -6.37 30.35 2.84
N GLY A 910 -5.74 30.32 1.66
CA GLY A 910 -6.40 30.52 0.36
C GLY A 910 -6.78 29.24 -0.38
N HIS A 911 -6.11 28.12 -0.12
CA HIS A 911 -6.20 26.89 -0.92
C HIS A 911 -6.72 25.67 -0.12
N PHE A 912 -7.66 25.89 0.81
CA PHE A 912 -8.16 24.85 1.70
C PHE A 912 -8.81 23.68 0.91
N ASP A 913 -9.59 23.98 -0.13
CA ASP A 913 -10.25 22.95 -0.95
C ASP A 913 -9.26 22.22 -1.86
N ASP A 914 -8.17 22.84 -2.32
CA ASP A 914 -7.11 22.14 -3.08
C ASP A 914 -6.34 21.15 -2.20
N LEU A 915 -6.14 21.50 -0.92
CA LEU A 915 -5.46 20.67 0.07
C LEU A 915 -6.32 19.50 0.58
N PHE A 916 -7.61 19.75 0.85
CA PHE A 916 -8.48 18.81 1.56
C PHE A 916 -9.64 18.25 0.72
N GLY A 917 -10.06 18.92 -0.36
CA GLY A 917 -11.14 18.46 -1.25
C GLY A 917 -10.79 17.19 -2.03
N GLY A 918 -9.51 16.92 -2.25
CA GLY A 918 -9.02 15.66 -2.83
C GLY A 918 -8.99 14.47 -1.87
N VAL A 919 -9.21 14.67 -0.57
CA VAL A 919 -9.08 13.63 0.46
C VAL A 919 -10.23 12.63 0.35
N GLY A 920 -9.90 11.34 0.23
CA GLY A 920 -10.86 10.27 -0.02
C GLY A 920 -11.31 10.13 -1.48
N GLY A 921 -11.02 11.11 -2.34
CA GLY A 921 -11.37 11.15 -3.77
C GLY A 921 -10.56 10.21 -4.68
N VAL A 922 -10.21 9.00 -4.22
CA VAL A 922 -9.29 8.07 -4.89
C VAL A 922 -9.65 7.83 -6.36
N GLY A 923 -10.95 7.66 -6.66
CA GLY A 923 -11.42 7.45 -8.04
C GLY A 923 -11.17 8.66 -8.95
N SER A 924 -11.47 9.86 -8.47
CA SER A 924 -11.23 11.12 -9.20
C SER A 924 -9.73 11.37 -9.38
N ASN A 925 -8.92 11.22 -8.33
CA ASN A 925 -7.47 11.42 -8.35
C ASN A 925 -6.76 10.45 -9.32
N VAL A 926 -7.25 9.20 -9.44
CA VAL A 926 -6.75 8.23 -10.44
C VAL A 926 -7.26 8.57 -11.85
N SER A 927 -8.52 8.97 -11.99
CA SER A 927 -9.11 9.32 -13.29
C SER A 927 -8.41 10.53 -13.93
N THR A 928 -8.25 11.63 -13.17
CA THR A 928 -7.53 12.84 -13.62
C THR A 928 -6.06 12.56 -13.92
N SER A 929 -5.38 11.75 -13.10
CA SER A 929 -3.96 11.45 -13.29
C SER A 929 -3.64 10.45 -14.41
N VAL A 930 -4.62 9.67 -14.89
CA VAL A 930 -4.39 8.60 -15.88
C VAL A 930 -5.35 8.68 -17.06
N SER A 931 -6.66 8.69 -16.82
CA SER A 931 -7.65 8.67 -17.91
C SER A 931 -7.77 10.02 -18.60
N GLY A 932 -7.83 11.12 -17.85
CA GLY A 932 -7.97 12.48 -18.40
C GLY A 932 -6.84 12.82 -19.36
N ARG A 933 -5.59 12.56 -18.96
CA ARG A 933 -4.40 12.80 -19.79
C ARG A 933 -4.35 11.98 -21.09
N ILE A 934 -5.05 10.84 -21.18
CA ILE A 934 -5.03 9.95 -22.37
C ILE A 934 -6.13 10.33 -23.40
N GLN A 935 -7.15 11.10 -23.02
CA GLN A 935 -8.26 11.43 -23.90
C GLN A 935 -7.89 12.47 -24.97
N GLY A 936 -7.14 13.52 -24.59
CA GLY A 936 -6.59 14.54 -25.49
C GLY A 936 -5.39 14.06 -26.33
N GLY A 937 -5.03 14.83 -27.35
CA GLY A 937 -3.76 14.70 -28.07
C GLY A 937 -3.73 13.83 -29.33
N SER A 938 -2.62 14.00 -30.06
CA SER A 938 -2.26 13.28 -31.29
C SER A 938 -2.12 11.77 -31.07
N SER A 939 -2.33 10.98 -32.12
CA SER A 939 -2.22 9.51 -32.06
C SER A 939 -0.83 9.01 -31.69
N THR A 940 0.22 9.76 -32.06
CA THR A 940 1.62 9.51 -31.70
C THR A 940 1.89 9.84 -30.23
N HIS A 941 1.43 10.99 -29.72
CA HIS A 941 1.60 11.33 -28.30
C HIS A 941 0.83 10.35 -27.39
N LYS A 942 -0.34 9.88 -27.80
CA LYS A 942 -1.08 8.81 -27.08
C LYS A 942 -0.25 7.54 -26.91
N LEU A 943 0.61 7.17 -27.87
CA LEU A 943 1.52 6.02 -27.72
C LEU A 943 2.56 6.24 -26.60
N VAL A 944 3.07 7.47 -26.44
CA VAL A 944 3.97 7.84 -25.33
C VAL A 944 3.25 7.63 -23.99
N LEU A 945 2.02 8.13 -23.87
CA LEU A 945 1.22 7.99 -22.65
C LEU A 945 0.86 6.54 -22.32
N TYR A 946 0.44 5.74 -23.30
CA TYR A 946 0.22 4.30 -23.10
C TYR A 946 1.50 3.55 -22.72
N THR A 947 2.65 3.95 -23.28
CA THR A 947 3.96 3.38 -22.92
C THR A 947 4.31 3.66 -21.46
N ARG A 948 4.07 4.88 -20.96
CA ARG A 948 4.23 5.25 -19.53
C ARG A 948 3.38 4.35 -18.62
N VAL A 949 2.10 4.14 -18.96
CA VAL A 949 1.19 3.25 -18.21
C VAL A 949 1.65 1.80 -18.25
N LEU A 950 2.06 1.29 -19.42
CA LEU A 950 2.52 -0.08 -19.61
C LEU A 950 3.83 -0.37 -18.84
N LEU A 951 4.77 0.57 -18.80
CA LEU A 951 5.99 0.46 -18.01
C LEU A 951 5.69 0.41 -16.51
N ALA A 952 4.89 1.36 -16.01
CA ALA A 952 4.49 1.38 -14.60
C ALA A 952 3.78 0.09 -14.18
N GLY A 953 2.77 -0.32 -14.95
CA GLY A 953 2.03 -1.57 -14.72
C GLY A 953 2.90 -2.82 -14.84
N GLY A 954 3.83 -2.86 -15.79
CA GLY A 954 4.78 -3.95 -16.00
C GLY A 954 5.74 -4.13 -14.83
N ILE A 955 6.35 -3.04 -14.35
CA ILE A 955 7.26 -3.04 -13.19
C ILE A 955 6.50 -3.48 -11.92
N MET A 956 5.30 -2.97 -11.69
CA MET A 956 4.46 -3.36 -10.56
C MET A 956 4.04 -4.85 -10.65
N THR A 957 3.74 -5.35 -11.85
CA THR A 957 3.43 -6.77 -12.08
C THR A 957 4.64 -7.66 -11.80
N LEU A 958 5.84 -7.26 -12.25
CA LEU A 958 7.09 -7.94 -11.93
C LEU A 958 7.40 -7.92 -10.43
N ALA A 959 7.11 -6.82 -9.73
CA ALA A 959 7.27 -6.71 -8.28
C ALA A 959 6.34 -7.68 -7.52
N CYS A 960 5.05 -7.72 -7.89
CA CYS A 960 4.08 -8.68 -7.37
C CYS A 960 4.50 -10.14 -7.63
N TRP A 961 4.98 -10.43 -8.85
CA TRP A 961 5.49 -11.75 -9.23
C TRP A 961 6.75 -12.14 -8.44
N GLY A 962 7.64 -11.19 -8.18
CA GLY A 962 8.84 -11.39 -7.36
C GLY A 962 8.51 -11.70 -5.91
N TRP A 963 7.56 -10.98 -5.32
CA TRP A 963 7.02 -11.31 -4.01
C TRP A 963 6.41 -12.72 -3.96
N LEU A 964 5.62 -13.10 -4.97
CA LEU A 964 5.01 -14.43 -5.06
C LEU A 964 6.06 -15.55 -5.20
N ARG A 965 7.07 -15.36 -6.05
CA ARG A 965 8.19 -16.31 -6.19
C ARG A 965 8.99 -16.44 -4.88
N ARG A 966 9.28 -15.33 -4.20
CA ARG A 966 9.95 -15.34 -2.88
C ARG A 966 9.11 -16.10 -1.84
N ARG A 967 7.79 -15.92 -1.84
CA ARG A 967 6.84 -16.70 -1.01
C ARG A 967 6.92 -18.20 -1.29
N ILE A 968 6.99 -18.62 -2.56
CA ILE A 968 7.11 -20.03 -2.98
C ILE A 968 8.45 -20.62 -2.50
N ASP A 969 9.56 -19.89 -2.67
CA ASP A 969 10.89 -20.24 -2.16
C ASP A 969 11.05 -20.05 -0.63
N LYS A 970 9.93 -19.87 0.10
CA LYS A 970 9.82 -19.76 1.57
C LYS A 970 10.52 -18.53 2.18
N TYR A 971 10.74 -17.46 1.41
CA TYR A 971 11.16 -16.16 1.93
C TYR A 971 9.94 -15.31 2.30
N ARG A 972 10.09 -14.49 3.35
CA ARG A 972 9.07 -13.52 3.79
C ARG A 972 9.60 -12.10 3.62
N GLU A 973 9.24 -11.47 2.50
CA GLU A 973 9.39 -10.03 2.33
C GLU A 973 8.34 -9.27 3.16
N ARG A 974 8.75 -8.14 3.74
CA ARG A 974 7.84 -7.15 4.31
C ARG A 974 8.25 -5.74 3.92
N SER A 975 9.49 -5.34 4.21
CA SER A 975 9.92 -3.94 4.05
C SER A 975 9.81 -3.45 2.60
N LEU A 976 10.18 -4.28 1.61
CA LEU A 976 10.01 -3.95 0.20
C LEU A 976 8.54 -3.73 -0.22
N LEU A 977 7.59 -4.45 0.38
CA LEU A 977 6.16 -4.23 0.12
C LEU A 977 5.70 -2.88 0.67
N VAL A 978 6.23 -2.45 1.83
CA VAL A 978 5.94 -1.14 2.38
C VAL A 978 6.41 -0.04 1.42
N LEU A 979 7.66 -0.13 0.95
CA LEU A 979 8.21 0.83 -0.03
C LEU A 979 7.43 0.84 -1.35
N THR A 980 6.91 -0.31 -1.79
CA THR A 980 6.16 -0.43 -3.05
C THR A 980 4.73 0.09 -2.94
N PHE A 981 4.03 -0.19 -1.84
CA PHE A 981 2.58 0.01 -1.75
C PHE A 981 2.13 1.16 -0.84
N VAL A 982 2.95 1.63 0.11
CA VAL A 982 2.58 2.82 0.90
C VAL A 982 2.46 4.10 0.07
N PRO A 983 3.29 4.34 -0.97
CA PRO A 983 3.10 5.52 -1.83
C PRO A 983 1.69 5.61 -2.43
N PHE A 984 1.01 4.50 -2.71
CA PHE A 984 -0.36 4.49 -3.26
C PHE A 984 -1.41 5.07 -2.31
N LEU A 985 -1.11 5.24 -1.02
CA LEU A 985 -1.97 6.01 -0.10
C LEU A 985 -2.05 7.50 -0.51
N GLY A 986 -1.09 8.02 -1.30
CA GLY A 986 -1.12 9.37 -1.88
C GLY A 986 -2.37 9.68 -2.70
N PHE A 987 -2.92 8.69 -3.43
CA PHE A 987 -4.19 8.84 -4.15
C PHE A 987 -5.39 9.13 -3.24
N GLY A 988 -5.30 8.82 -1.94
CA GLY A 988 -6.33 9.14 -0.95
C GLY A 988 -6.17 10.51 -0.30
N MET A 989 -5.12 11.27 -0.63
CA MET A 989 -4.82 12.57 -0.02
C MET A 989 -5.13 13.74 -0.96
N GLN A 990 -4.54 13.79 -2.16
CA GLN A 990 -4.66 14.96 -3.05
C GLN A 990 -4.48 14.59 -4.53
N SER A 991 -5.02 15.43 -5.43
CA SER A 991 -4.84 15.27 -6.90
C SER A 991 -3.45 15.70 -7.40
N TYR A 992 -2.88 16.75 -6.80
CA TYR A 992 -1.60 17.36 -7.20
C TYR A 992 -1.55 17.65 -8.73
N GLY A 993 -2.47 18.49 -9.25
CA GLY A 993 -2.52 18.83 -10.68
C GLY A 993 -2.64 17.63 -11.63
N GLY A 994 -3.23 16.51 -11.17
CA GLY A 994 -3.25 15.26 -11.93
C GLY A 994 -1.87 14.62 -12.15
N GLU A 995 -0.83 14.99 -11.40
CA GLU A 995 0.48 14.32 -11.41
C GLU A 995 0.62 13.23 -10.36
N MET A 996 -0.38 13.03 -9.47
CA MET A 996 -0.24 12.12 -8.33
C MET A 996 0.18 10.70 -8.77
N ALA A 997 -0.32 10.19 -9.89
CA ALA A 997 0.10 8.87 -10.40
C ALA A 997 1.61 8.76 -10.71
N LEU A 998 2.20 9.82 -11.28
CA LEU A 998 3.63 9.88 -11.57
C LEU A 998 4.47 9.89 -10.28
N ARG A 999 4.04 10.71 -9.30
CA ARG A 999 4.72 10.83 -7.99
C ARG A 999 4.61 9.54 -7.17
N VAL A 1000 3.43 8.92 -7.12
CA VAL A 1000 3.21 7.61 -6.49
C VAL A 1000 4.12 6.54 -7.09
N PHE A 1001 4.21 6.47 -8.43
CA PHE A 1001 5.10 5.53 -9.11
C PHE A 1001 6.58 5.79 -8.76
N MET A 1002 7.05 7.05 -8.84
CA MET A 1002 8.42 7.42 -8.48
C MET A 1002 8.80 6.96 -7.06
N PHE A 1003 7.93 7.18 -6.06
CA PHE A 1003 8.18 6.74 -4.69
C PHE A 1003 8.09 5.21 -4.49
N ALA A 1004 7.34 4.50 -5.33
CA ALA A 1004 7.19 3.04 -5.30
C ALA A 1004 8.33 2.28 -6.01
N VAL A 1005 8.93 2.87 -7.05
CA VAL A 1005 9.99 2.28 -7.88
C VAL A 1005 11.18 1.70 -7.08
N PRO A 1006 11.70 2.31 -6.00
CA PRO A 1006 12.77 1.71 -5.19
C PRO A 1006 12.40 0.34 -4.60
N GLY A 1007 11.17 0.16 -4.12
CA GLY A 1007 10.67 -1.12 -3.64
C GLY A 1007 10.36 -2.08 -4.78
N ALA A 1008 9.68 -1.57 -5.82
CA ALA A 1008 9.19 -2.37 -6.94
C ALA A 1008 10.34 -2.95 -7.79
N ALA A 1009 11.37 -2.15 -8.10
CA ALA A 1009 12.53 -2.59 -8.87
C ALA A 1009 13.34 -3.69 -8.15
N LEU A 1010 13.50 -3.57 -6.82
CA LEU A 1010 14.17 -4.59 -6.01
C LEU A 1010 13.34 -5.89 -5.94
N LEU A 1011 12.01 -5.80 -5.88
CA LEU A 1011 11.12 -6.98 -6.00
C LEU A 1011 11.15 -7.58 -7.42
N ALA A 1012 11.23 -6.76 -8.48
CA ALA A 1012 11.37 -7.24 -9.86
C ALA A 1012 12.71 -7.96 -10.09
N GLY A 1013 13.81 -7.47 -9.51
CA GLY A 1013 15.09 -8.18 -9.47
C GLY A 1013 14.99 -9.55 -8.76
N LEU A 1014 14.21 -9.61 -7.67
CA LEU A 1014 13.88 -10.88 -6.98
C LEU A 1014 12.90 -11.77 -7.77
N ALA A 1015 12.17 -11.26 -8.75
CA ALA A 1015 11.33 -12.08 -9.64
C ALA A 1015 12.18 -12.91 -10.61
N LEU A 1016 13.26 -12.32 -11.10
CA LEU A 1016 14.24 -12.96 -11.98
C LEU A 1016 15.17 -13.87 -11.20
N PHE A 1017 15.66 -13.42 -10.03
CA PHE A 1017 16.61 -14.14 -9.17
C PHE A 1017 16.09 -14.29 -7.72
N PRO A 1018 15.07 -15.14 -7.47
CA PRO A 1018 14.40 -15.23 -6.16
C PRO A 1018 15.25 -15.86 -5.04
N ARG A 1019 16.34 -16.56 -5.38
CA ARG A 1019 17.15 -17.32 -4.43
C ARG A 1019 18.38 -16.55 -3.97
N THR A 1020 18.95 -17.00 -2.86
CA THR A 1020 20.11 -16.34 -2.23
C THR A 1020 21.43 -17.01 -2.54
N GLY A 1021 21.40 -18.25 -3.07
CA GLY A 1021 22.58 -19.09 -3.20
C GLY A 1021 23.16 -19.52 -1.85
N ALA A 1022 22.42 -19.43 -0.73
CA ALA A 1022 22.97 -19.80 0.58
C ALA A 1022 23.37 -21.29 0.63
N THR A 1023 22.49 -22.18 0.16
CA THR A 1023 22.74 -23.64 0.13
C THR A 1023 23.35 -24.10 -1.19
N ALA A 1024 24.09 -25.21 -1.18
CA ALA A 1024 24.68 -25.80 -2.41
C ALA A 1024 23.60 -26.08 -3.49
N ARG A 1025 22.48 -26.70 -3.10
CA ARG A 1025 21.32 -26.94 -3.99
C ARG A 1025 20.69 -25.67 -4.56
N GLU A 1026 20.71 -24.55 -3.83
CA GLU A 1026 20.27 -23.25 -4.38
C GLU A 1026 21.27 -22.72 -5.41
N ARG A 1027 22.60 -22.79 -5.14
CA ARG A 1027 23.64 -22.37 -6.11
C ARG A 1027 23.60 -23.21 -7.39
N GLU A 1028 23.36 -24.51 -7.26
CA GLU A 1028 23.28 -25.44 -8.38
C GLU A 1028 22.06 -25.18 -9.25
N LYS A 1029 20.86 -25.03 -8.65
CA LYS A 1029 19.64 -24.64 -9.37
C LYS A 1029 19.67 -23.22 -9.94
N ASP A 1030 20.50 -22.33 -9.41
CA ASP A 1030 20.71 -21.00 -9.99
C ASP A 1030 21.75 -21.02 -11.12
N ARG A 1031 22.73 -21.93 -11.07
CA ARG A 1031 23.69 -22.17 -12.17
C ARG A 1031 23.04 -22.86 -13.38
N SER A 1032 22.11 -23.78 -13.17
CA SER A 1032 21.40 -24.45 -14.27
C SER A 1032 20.31 -23.59 -14.92
N ASN A 1033 19.81 -22.56 -14.23
CA ASN A 1033 18.73 -21.70 -14.73
C ASN A 1033 19.21 -20.61 -15.72
N ARG A 1034 19.67 -21.04 -16.90
CA ARG A 1034 20.10 -20.14 -18.00
C ARG A 1034 19.00 -19.18 -18.50
N LEU A 1035 17.73 -19.44 -18.16
CA LEU A 1035 16.59 -18.60 -18.55
C LEU A 1035 16.48 -17.30 -17.74
N ALA A 1036 17.02 -17.23 -16.52
CA ALA A 1036 16.88 -16.03 -15.68
C ALA A 1036 17.64 -14.80 -16.21
N PRO A 1037 18.91 -14.90 -16.65
CA PRO A 1037 19.58 -13.78 -17.32
C PRO A 1037 18.97 -13.42 -18.69
N LEU A 1038 18.39 -14.40 -19.41
CA LEU A 1038 17.65 -14.13 -20.66
C LEU A 1038 16.38 -13.31 -20.40
N ALA A 1039 15.63 -13.64 -19.35
CA ALA A 1039 14.50 -12.82 -18.90
C ALA A 1039 14.95 -11.43 -18.42
N ALA A 1040 16.14 -11.30 -17.82
CA ALA A 1040 16.74 -10.01 -17.48
C ALA A 1040 17.13 -9.18 -18.73
N LEU A 1041 17.66 -9.83 -19.77
CA LEU A 1041 17.94 -9.19 -21.06
C LEU A 1041 16.66 -8.67 -21.71
N LEU A 1042 15.62 -9.51 -21.82
CA LEU A 1042 14.33 -9.11 -22.41
C LEU A 1042 13.66 -7.99 -21.61
N ALA A 1043 13.63 -8.10 -20.28
CA ALA A 1043 13.12 -7.02 -19.43
C ALA A 1043 13.93 -5.73 -19.60
N GLY A 1044 15.27 -5.82 -19.66
CA GLY A 1044 16.13 -4.66 -19.89
C GLY A 1044 15.93 -4.00 -21.25
N LEU A 1045 15.74 -4.77 -22.32
CA LEU A 1045 15.49 -4.23 -23.67
C LEU A 1045 14.12 -3.55 -23.74
N LEU A 1046 13.08 -4.14 -23.14
CA LEU A 1046 11.74 -3.55 -23.06
C LEU A 1046 11.72 -2.28 -22.21
N LEU A 1047 12.39 -2.29 -21.05
CA LEU A 1047 12.49 -1.12 -20.18
C LEU A 1047 13.35 -0.02 -20.83
N MET A 1048 14.44 -0.37 -21.51
CA MET A 1048 15.28 0.60 -22.24
C MET A 1048 14.50 1.26 -23.38
N GLY A 1049 13.96 0.47 -24.31
CA GLY A 1049 13.18 1.01 -25.44
C GLY A 1049 11.95 1.79 -24.99
N GLY A 1050 11.26 1.30 -23.95
CA GLY A 1050 10.16 2.02 -23.33
C GLY A 1050 10.61 3.31 -22.63
N PHE A 1051 11.76 3.34 -21.95
CA PHE A 1051 12.32 4.56 -21.36
C PHE A 1051 12.56 5.62 -22.42
N LEU A 1052 13.18 5.27 -23.57
CA LEU A 1052 13.48 6.27 -24.61
C LEU A 1052 12.19 6.96 -25.07
N VAL A 1053 11.11 6.18 -25.30
CA VAL A 1053 9.79 6.71 -25.69
C VAL A 1053 9.12 7.47 -24.54
N ALA A 1054 9.12 6.93 -23.32
CA ALA A 1054 8.39 7.49 -22.18
C ALA A 1054 9.04 8.74 -21.57
N ARG A 1055 10.38 8.81 -21.56
CA ARG A 1055 11.15 9.95 -21.02
C ARG A 1055 11.27 11.09 -22.02
N TRP A 1056 11.55 10.78 -23.28
CA TRP A 1056 11.83 11.78 -24.31
C TRP A 1056 10.67 12.03 -25.27
N GLY A 1057 9.52 11.34 -25.12
CA GLY A 1057 8.33 11.57 -25.95
C GLY A 1057 7.72 12.98 -25.85
N ASN A 1058 8.12 13.75 -24.84
CA ASN A 1058 7.74 15.15 -24.63
C ASN A 1058 8.80 16.16 -25.13
N GLU A 1059 9.99 15.71 -25.56
CA GLU A 1059 11.17 16.57 -25.75
C GLU A 1059 10.94 17.71 -26.77
N GLY A 1060 10.00 17.56 -27.70
CA GLY A 1060 9.67 18.60 -28.69
C GLY A 1060 9.10 19.91 -28.12
N PHE A 1061 8.44 19.85 -26.94
CA PHE A 1061 7.93 21.02 -26.21
C PHE A 1061 8.61 21.23 -24.83
N GLU A 1062 9.31 20.21 -24.29
CA GLU A 1062 10.16 20.38 -23.11
C GLU A 1062 11.48 21.10 -23.46
N ARG A 1063 12.10 20.80 -24.63
CA ARG A 1063 13.30 21.50 -25.14
C ARG A 1063 13.02 23.00 -25.28
N VAL A 1064 13.91 23.80 -24.70
CA VAL A 1064 13.94 25.25 -24.86
C VAL A 1064 14.94 25.61 -25.96
N ARG A 1065 14.60 26.56 -26.84
CA ARG A 1065 15.47 27.02 -27.93
C ARG A 1065 16.13 28.37 -27.60
N PRO A 1066 17.35 28.65 -28.10
CA PRO A 1066 18.04 29.91 -27.83
C PRO A 1066 17.26 31.18 -28.23
N GLY A 1067 16.43 31.15 -29.28
CA GLY A 1067 15.57 32.26 -29.66
C GLY A 1067 14.43 32.52 -28.65
N GLU A 1068 13.95 31.50 -27.95
CA GLU A 1068 12.95 31.62 -26.88
C GLU A 1068 13.57 32.27 -25.64
N VAL A 1069 14.80 31.88 -25.29
CA VAL A 1069 15.59 32.50 -24.21
C VAL A 1069 15.91 33.96 -24.55
N SER A 1070 16.29 34.25 -25.79
CA SER A 1070 16.49 35.61 -26.29
C SER A 1070 15.22 36.47 -26.21
N ALA A 1071 14.06 35.89 -26.56
CA ALA A 1071 12.77 36.56 -26.46
C ALA A 1071 12.34 36.85 -25.02
N MET A 1072 12.63 35.95 -24.08
CA MET A 1072 12.40 36.23 -22.65
C MET A 1072 13.39 37.25 -22.09
N ASN A 1073 14.67 37.23 -22.49
CA ASN A 1073 15.62 38.27 -22.11
C ASN A 1073 15.22 39.65 -22.65
N TYR A 1074 14.60 39.75 -23.83
CA TYR A 1074 14.00 40.99 -24.31
C TYR A 1074 12.92 41.52 -23.36
N VAL A 1075 11.99 40.65 -22.92
CA VAL A 1075 10.93 40.98 -21.95
C VAL A 1075 11.50 41.38 -20.58
N TYR A 1076 12.53 40.70 -20.08
CA TYR A 1076 13.20 41.08 -18.82
C TYR A 1076 14.03 42.38 -18.95
N ALA A 1077 14.42 42.81 -20.15
CA ALA A 1077 15.18 44.04 -20.35
C ALA A 1077 14.30 45.30 -20.56
N HIS A 1078 13.12 45.15 -21.17
CA HIS A 1078 12.26 46.26 -21.58
C HIS A 1078 11.13 46.55 -20.58
N ASP A 1079 10.52 47.73 -20.74
CA ASP A 1079 9.31 48.21 -20.08
C ASP A 1079 9.24 48.06 -18.54
N LYS A 1080 9.47 49.18 -17.85
CA LYS A 1080 9.31 49.33 -16.39
C LYS A 1080 8.07 50.19 -16.11
N PRO A 1081 7.42 50.09 -14.93
CA PRO A 1081 7.77 49.26 -13.78
C PRO A 1081 7.26 47.81 -13.78
N THR A 1082 6.24 47.42 -14.54
CA THR A 1082 5.79 46.00 -14.70
C THR A 1082 5.50 45.65 -16.15
N VAL A 1083 5.47 44.35 -16.48
CA VAL A 1083 5.11 43.82 -17.80
C VAL A 1083 4.02 42.73 -17.68
N ARG A 1084 3.10 42.68 -18.65
CA ARG A 1084 2.20 41.52 -18.86
C ARG A 1084 2.68 40.74 -20.07
N LEU A 1085 2.82 39.43 -19.91
CA LEU A 1085 3.16 38.52 -20.99
C LEU A 1085 2.02 37.55 -21.23
N LEU A 1086 1.28 37.77 -22.31
CA LEU A 1086 0.21 36.89 -22.78
C LEU A 1086 0.86 35.72 -23.52
N TRP A 1087 0.52 34.52 -23.07
CA TRP A 1087 1.02 33.25 -23.58
C TRP A 1087 -0.16 32.36 -23.99
N LEU A 1088 0.00 31.58 -25.07
CA LEU A 1088 -1.09 30.80 -25.65
C LEU A 1088 -1.23 29.41 -25.02
N THR A 1089 -2.47 29.04 -24.67
CA THR A 1089 -2.89 27.73 -24.16
C THR A 1089 -4.31 27.39 -24.64
N ASP A 1090 -4.70 26.11 -24.68
CA ASP A 1090 -6.09 25.68 -24.95
C ASP A 1090 -6.98 25.64 -23.68
N ASP A 1091 -6.39 25.62 -22.48
CA ASP A 1091 -7.11 25.63 -21.21
C ASP A 1091 -6.59 26.75 -20.27
N THR A 1092 -7.21 27.93 -20.34
CA THR A 1092 -6.82 29.08 -19.51
C THR A 1092 -7.17 28.95 -18.02
N VAL A 1093 -7.73 27.82 -17.57
CA VAL A 1093 -8.16 27.60 -16.19
C VAL A 1093 -7.26 26.58 -15.48
N ASN A 1094 -6.95 25.46 -16.15
CA ASN A 1094 -6.17 24.38 -15.55
C ASN A 1094 -4.70 24.36 -16.01
N ASP A 1095 -4.35 24.99 -17.14
CA ASP A 1095 -2.95 25.12 -17.56
C ASP A 1095 -2.27 26.30 -16.84
N VAL A 1096 -1.25 25.95 -16.06
CA VAL A 1096 -0.53 26.85 -15.16
C VAL A 1096 0.98 26.86 -15.43
N THR A 1097 1.46 26.23 -16.52
CA THR A 1097 2.89 26.15 -16.81
C THR A 1097 3.16 26.28 -18.31
N PRO A 1098 3.50 27.49 -18.80
CA PRO A 1098 3.79 27.69 -20.22
C PRO A 1098 5.04 26.92 -20.66
N ALA A 1099 4.98 26.37 -21.88
CA ALA A 1099 6.11 25.72 -22.54
C ALA A 1099 7.14 26.74 -23.09
N MET A 1100 7.82 27.45 -22.18
CA MET A 1100 8.79 28.52 -22.50
C MET A 1100 9.77 28.78 -21.34
N PRO A 1101 10.91 29.49 -21.52
CA PRO A 1101 11.86 29.82 -20.43
C PRO A 1101 11.37 30.98 -19.52
N TRP A 1102 10.24 30.76 -18.84
CA TRP A 1102 9.55 31.75 -18.02
C TRP A 1102 10.09 31.87 -16.59
N GLY A 1103 9.78 33.00 -15.93
CA GLY A 1103 10.03 33.24 -14.52
C GLY A 1103 11.50 33.19 -14.09
N ALA A 1104 12.46 33.39 -15.00
CA ALA A 1104 13.88 33.16 -14.73
C ALA A 1104 14.59 34.30 -13.97
N LYS A 1105 14.07 35.53 -14.10
CA LYS A 1105 14.59 36.78 -13.50
C LYS A 1105 13.43 37.73 -13.28
N ASP A 1106 13.56 38.66 -12.33
CA ASP A 1106 12.57 39.72 -12.07
C ASP A 1106 11.12 39.20 -12.00
N MET A 1107 10.92 38.04 -11.35
CA MET A 1107 9.63 37.34 -11.25
C MET A 1107 8.52 38.25 -10.72
N GLU A 1108 8.83 39.12 -9.77
CA GLU A 1108 7.89 40.09 -9.19
C GLU A 1108 7.37 41.12 -10.22
N ARG A 1109 8.01 41.20 -11.40
CA ARG A 1109 7.79 42.24 -12.41
C ARG A 1109 7.00 41.78 -13.63
N VAL A 1110 6.98 40.48 -13.92
CA VAL A 1110 6.36 39.89 -15.11
C VAL A 1110 5.15 39.05 -14.73
N ASN A 1111 3.96 39.52 -15.09
CA ASN A 1111 2.72 38.77 -14.92
C ASN A 1111 2.44 37.93 -16.18
N TYR A 1112 2.36 36.60 -16.03
CA TYR A 1112 2.15 35.65 -17.11
C TYR A 1112 0.66 35.34 -17.26
N VAL A 1113 0.04 35.84 -18.33
CA VAL A 1113 -1.41 35.78 -18.52
C VAL A 1113 -1.79 34.65 -19.50
N PRO A 1114 -2.39 33.54 -19.03
CA PRO A 1114 -2.85 32.48 -19.92
C PRO A 1114 -3.92 33.04 -20.85
N THR A 1115 -3.73 32.85 -22.15
CA THR A 1115 -4.56 33.43 -23.20
C THR A 1115 -5.03 32.33 -24.14
N LEU A 1116 -6.33 32.24 -24.37
CA LEU A 1116 -6.92 31.16 -25.17
C LEU A 1116 -6.40 31.20 -26.62
N ALA A 1117 -5.72 30.12 -27.02
CA ALA A 1117 -5.31 29.87 -28.39
C ALA A 1117 -6.55 29.71 -29.29
N PRO A 1118 -6.66 30.46 -30.42
CA PRO A 1118 -7.80 30.32 -31.31
C PRO A 1118 -7.64 29.06 -32.16
N ALA A 1119 -8.55 28.09 -32.03
CA ALA A 1119 -8.54 26.84 -32.79
C ALA A 1119 -8.55 27.07 -34.32
N ASP A 1120 -9.27 28.10 -34.80
CA ASP A 1120 -9.09 28.65 -36.15
C ASP A 1120 -8.11 29.83 -36.11
N PRO A 1121 -6.91 29.73 -36.73
CA PRO A 1121 -5.89 30.78 -36.70
C PRO A 1121 -6.31 32.09 -37.39
N VAL A 1122 -7.46 32.13 -38.06
CA VAL A 1122 -8.04 33.37 -38.62
C VAL A 1122 -8.70 34.24 -37.53
N LEU A 1123 -9.15 33.66 -36.41
CA LEU A 1123 -9.95 34.33 -35.38
C LEU A 1123 -9.12 35.17 -34.37
N VAL A 1124 -8.15 35.94 -34.88
CA VAL A 1124 -7.19 36.72 -34.07
C VAL A 1124 -7.79 37.88 -33.28
N SER A 1125 -9.05 38.26 -33.53
CA SER A 1125 -9.72 39.35 -32.81
C SER A 1125 -9.81 39.12 -31.30
N GLY A 1126 -9.90 37.87 -30.85
CA GLY A 1126 -9.85 37.52 -29.42
C GLY A 1126 -8.51 37.86 -28.79
N LEU A 1127 -7.40 37.51 -29.45
CA LEU A 1127 -6.03 37.82 -29.00
C LEU A 1127 -5.75 39.32 -28.97
N VAL A 1128 -6.20 40.05 -30.00
CA VAL A 1128 -6.08 41.52 -30.06
C VAL A 1128 -6.91 42.19 -28.95
N LYS A 1129 -8.07 41.62 -28.59
CA LYS A 1129 -8.86 42.09 -27.45
C LYS A 1129 -8.15 41.81 -26.12
N ALA A 1130 -7.70 40.58 -25.89
CA ALA A 1130 -6.95 40.21 -24.67
C ALA A 1130 -5.73 41.11 -24.44
N LEU A 1131 -4.99 41.44 -25.50
CA LEU A 1131 -3.82 42.34 -25.42
C LEU A 1131 -4.20 43.80 -25.10
N LYS A 1132 -5.41 44.25 -25.47
CA LYS A 1132 -5.95 45.56 -25.05
C LYS A 1132 -6.43 45.53 -23.62
N ASP A 1133 -7.16 44.48 -23.24
CA ASP A 1133 -7.73 44.29 -21.90
C ASP A 1133 -6.62 44.14 -20.83
N ALA A 1134 -5.45 43.60 -21.20
CA ALA A 1134 -4.26 43.49 -20.33
C ALA A 1134 -3.60 44.85 -19.97
N GLY A 1135 -3.93 45.94 -20.68
CA GLY A 1135 -3.44 47.29 -20.38
C GLY A 1135 -2.03 47.60 -20.91
N PRO A 1136 -1.38 48.68 -20.41
CA PRO A 1136 -0.06 49.11 -20.90
C PRO A 1136 1.07 48.17 -20.46
N ASN A 1137 2.17 48.18 -21.23
CA ASN A 1137 3.31 47.26 -21.09
C ASN A 1137 2.89 45.79 -21.25
N SER A 1138 2.07 45.50 -22.26
CA SER A 1138 1.59 44.15 -22.56
C SER A 1138 2.19 43.60 -23.85
N TYR A 1139 2.62 42.34 -23.82
CA TYR A 1139 3.19 41.60 -24.94
C TYR A 1139 2.41 40.32 -25.19
N LEU A 1140 2.19 39.97 -26.46
CA LEU A 1140 1.75 38.65 -26.88
C LEU A 1140 2.96 37.92 -27.47
N MET A 1141 3.37 36.82 -26.84
CA MET A 1141 4.45 35.96 -27.33
C MET A 1141 3.88 34.71 -27.99
N LEU A 1142 4.41 34.40 -29.17
CA LEU A 1142 4.29 33.10 -29.81
C LEU A 1142 5.69 32.51 -29.94
N ASN A 1143 5.87 31.26 -29.52
CA ASN A 1143 7.12 30.52 -29.68
C ASN A 1143 6.87 29.08 -30.12
N THR A 1144 7.93 28.44 -30.59
CA THR A 1144 7.87 27.08 -31.14
C THR A 1144 7.46 26.03 -30.11
N SER A 1145 7.95 26.08 -28.86
CA SER A 1145 7.59 25.07 -27.85
C SER A 1145 6.12 25.09 -27.45
N GLN A 1146 5.49 26.26 -27.33
CA GLN A 1146 4.04 26.37 -27.13
C GLN A 1146 3.25 25.87 -28.35
N VAL A 1147 3.70 26.20 -29.57
CA VAL A 1147 3.09 25.69 -30.81
C VAL A 1147 3.14 24.16 -30.85
N VAL A 1148 4.26 23.54 -30.47
CA VAL A 1148 4.43 22.08 -30.46
C VAL A 1148 3.55 21.41 -29.39
N SER A 1149 3.41 21.99 -28.20
CA SER A 1149 2.47 21.48 -27.18
C SER A 1149 1.02 21.56 -27.68
N LEU A 1150 0.56 22.70 -28.22
CA LEU A 1150 -0.79 22.82 -28.79
C LEU A 1150 -1.05 21.81 -29.94
N GLN A 1151 -0.04 21.50 -30.75
CA GLN A 1151 -0.15 20.47 -31.80
C GLN A 1151 -0.23 19.04 -31.23
N LEU A 1152 0.57 18.71 -30.21
CA LEU A 1152 0.66 17.35 -29.67
C LEU A 1152 -0.44 17.02 -28.66
N ASP A 1153 -0.80 17.96 -27.79
CA ASP A 1153 -1.71 17.81 -26.66
C ASP A 1153 -3.15 18.21 -27.03
N ALA A 1154 -3.31 19.34 -27.72
CA ALA A 1154 -4.62 19.87 -28.12
C ALA A 1154 -5.00 19.57 -29.59
N GLY A 1155 -4.09 19.00 -30.39
CA GLY A 1155 -4.37 18.52 -31.75
C GLY A 1155 -4.42 19.60 -32.83
N TYR A 1156 -3.77 20.75 -32.60
CA TYR A 1156 -3.72 21.86 -33.55
C TYR A 1156 -3.02 21.50 -34.87
N ALA A 1157 -3.37 22.17 -35.96
CA ALA A 1157 -2.80 21.89 -37.29
C ALA A 1157 -1.33 22.34 -37.41
N THR A 1158 -0.52 21.63 -38.17
CA THR A 1158 0.90 22.00 -38.42
C THR A 1158 1.07 23.33 -39.15
N THR A 1159 0.05 23.79 -39.87
CA THR A 1159 0.01 25.11 -40.53
C THR A 1159 -0.61 26.21 -39.67
N TRP A 1160 -0.94 25.93 -38.40
CA TRP A 1160 -1.63 26.87 -37.52
C TRP A 1160 -0.78 28.11 -37.24
N GLU A 1161 0.48 27.93 -36.86
CA GLU A 1161 1.39 29.03 -36.48
C GLU A 1161 1.59 30.03 -37.63
N SER A 1162 1.95 29.55 -38.83
CA SER A 1162 2.20 30.41 -39.99
C SER A 1162 0.95 31.17 -40.43
N ARG A 1163 -0.23 30.52 -40.38
CA ARG A 1163 -1.52 31.18 -40.61
C ARG A 1163 -1.87 32.19 -39.51
N LEU A 1164 -1.56 31.90 -38.26
CA LEU A 1164 -1.83 32.78 -37.13
C LEU A 1164 -0.97 34.05 -37.20
N ILE A 1165 0.33 33.89 -37.45
CA ILE A 1165 1.27 34.99 -37.69
C ILE A 1165 0.81 35.85 -38.87
N GLN A 1166 0.44 35.23 -40.00
CA GLN A 1166 -0.07 35.96 -41.17
C GLN A 1166 -1.33 36.80 -40.84
N ASN A 1167 -2.25 36.27 -40.03
CA ASN A 1167 -3.45 37.00 -39.64
C ASN A 1167 -3.19 38.08 -38.57
N LEU A 1168 -2.23 37.89 -37.67
CA LEU A 1168 -1.75 38.91 -36.73
C LEU A 1168 -1.04 40.06 -37.47
N ASP A 1169 -0.25 39.77 -38.50
CA ASP A 1169 0.46 40.76 -39.32
C ASP A 1169 -0.47 41.69 -40.09
N ASN A 1170 -1.65 41.19 -40.46
CA ASN A 1170 -2.70 41.99 -41.10
C ASN A 1170 -3.41 42.97 -40.12
N ARG A 1171 -3.14 42.89 -38.80
CA ARG A 1171 -3.75 43.77 -37.79
C ARG A 1171 -2.99 45.08 -37.65
N ARG A 1172 -3.60 46.17 -38.13
CA ARG A 1172 -3.05 47.54 -38.02
C ARG A 1172 -2.78 47.97 -36.58
N GLU A 1173 -3.52 47.41 -35.62
CA GLU A 1173 -3.36 47.70 -34.18
C GLU A 1173 -2.06 47.16 -33.59
N LEU A 1174 -1.44 46.16 -34.21
CA LEU A 1174 -0.25 45.48 -33.69
C LEU A 1174 1.04 46.03 -34.31
N LYS A 1175 2.15 45.81 -33.59
CA LYS A 1175 3.53 45.89 -34.11
C LYS A 1175 4.34 44.71 -33.56
N LYS A 1176 5.21 44.12 -34.38
CA LYS A 1176 6.27 43.22 -33.88
C LYS A 1176 7.33 44.06 -33.18
N VAL A 1177 7.83 43.57 -32.05
CA VAL A 1177 8.95 44.18 -31.30
C VAL A 1177 10.20 43.32 -31.35
N LEU A 1178 10.03 42.01 -31.47
CA LEU A 1178 11.09 41.04 -31.66
C LEU A 1178 10.61 39.94 -32.60
N VAL A 1179 11.48 39.54 -33.51
CA VAL A 1179 11.31 38.36 -34.37
C VAL A 1179 12.66 37.66 -34.44
N ASN A 1180 12.69 36.38 -34.14
CA ASN A 1180 13.84 35.50 -34.37
C ASN A 1180 13.35 34.17 -34.95
N ALA A 1181 14.21 33.14 -34.97
CA ALA A 1181 13.86 31.84 -35.54
C ALA A 1181 12.78 31.07 -34.74
N ASP A 1182 12.75 31.25 -33.43
CA ASP A 1182 11.97 30.41 -32.50
C ASP A 1182 10.80 31.16 -31.83
N ALA A 1183 10.77 32.49 -31.94
CA ALA A 1183 9.78 33.33 -31.27
C ALA A 1183 9.45 34.63 -32.03
N THR A 1184 8.17 35.01 -31.98
CA THR A 1184 7.65 36.30 -32.44
C THR A 1184 6.90 36.99 -31.31
N VAL A 1185 7.26 38.24 -31.02
CA VAL A 1185 6.65 39.04 -29.94
C VAL A 1185 5.93 40.26 -30.51
N TYR A 1186 4.65 40.39 -30.20
CA TYR A 1186 3.79 41.51 -30.58
C TYR A 1186 3.47 42.40 -29.39
N THR A 1187 3.25 43.69 -29.65
CA THR A 1187 2.57 44.60 -28.72
C THR A 1187 1.64 45.55 -29.49
N LEU A 1188 0.82 46.31 -28.79
CA LEU A 1188 -0.03 47.33 -29.39
C LEU A 1188 0.81 48.50 -29.93
N ARG A 1189 0.47 48.95 -31.14
CA ARG A 1189 1.10 50.09 -31.82
C ARG A 1189 0.89 51.39 -31.05
N GLN A 1190 -0.31 51.57 -30.49
CA GLN A 1190 -0.65 52.59 -29.51
C GLN A 1190 -0.98 51.87 -28.19
N GLN A 1191 -0.21 52.14 -27.14
CA GLN A 1191 -0.47 51.57 -25.82
C GLN A 1191 -1.74 52.22 -25.23
N PRO A 1192 -2.59 51.46 -24.51
CA PRO A 1192 -3.77 52.02 -23.86
C PRO A 1192 -3.37 52.98 -22.74
N ALA A 1193 -4.15 54.05 -22.57
CA ALA A 1193 -3.88 55.06 -21.54
C ALA A 1193 -4.17 54.50 -20.13
N GLY A 1194 -3.22 54.70 -19.21
CA GLY A 1194 -3.34 54.28 -17.81
C GLY A 1194 -1.98 54.26 -17.12
N ALA A 1195 -1.97 54.28 -15.79
CA ALA A 1195 -0.74 54.07 -15.04
C ALA A 1195 -0.33 52.60 -15.10
N VAL A 1196 0.94 52.33 -15.40
CA VAL A 1196 1.51 50.98 -15.22
C VAL A 1196 1.70 50.76 -13.71
N PRO A 1197 1.08 49.73 -13.10
CA PRO A 1197 1.27 49.42 -11.69
C PRO A 1197 2.73 49.15 -11.36
N LYS A 1198 3.12 49.40 -10.11
CA LYS A 1198 4.44 48.95 -9.62
C LYS A 1198 4.39 47.45 -9.32
N PRO A 1199 5.55 46.74 -9.30
CA PRO A 1199 5.63 45.41 -8.72
C PRO A 1199 5.07 45.43 -7.31
N ASP A 1200 4.05 44.62 -7.07
CA ASP A 1200 3.55 44.33 -5.74
C ASP A 1200 3.70 42.82 -5.54
N PRO A 1201 4.85 42.35 -5.04
CA PRO A 1201 5.06 40.94 -4.74
C PRO A 1201 4.17 40.48 -3.58
N GLY A 1202 3.53 41.37 -2.83
CA GLY A 1202 2.88 41.05 -1.57
C GLY A 1202 3.88 40.99 -0.41
N PRO A 1203 3.45 40.46 0.75
CA PRO A 1203 4.23 40.47 1.97
C PRO A 1203 5.47 39.55 1.93
N ILE A 1204 6.49 39.98 2.68
CA ILE A 1204 7.74 39.22 2.83
C ILE A 1204 7.58 38.12 3.89
N GLY A 1205 8.03 36.92 3.53
CA GLY A 1205 8.21 35.76 4.39
C GLY A 1205 6.94 34.92 4.59
N PRO A 1206 7.06 33.72 5.17
CA PRO A 1206 5.89 32.99 5.67
C PRO A 1206 5.19 33.84 6.74
N GLN A 1207 4.06 34.46 6.39
CA GLN A 1207 3.27 35.21 7.34
C GLN A 1207 2.62 34.26 8.35
N ILE A 1208 2.73 34.61 9.63
CA ILE A 1208 2.13 33.85 10.74
C ILE A 1208 1.17 34.78 11.47
N THR A 1209 -0.12 34.49 11.44
CA THR A 1209 -1.10 35.24 12.23
C THR A 1209 -0.94 34.89 13.71
N TRP A 1210 -0.41 35.82 14.50
CA TRP A 1210 -0.19 35.63 15.94
C TRP A 1210 -1.44 35.96 16.75
N THR A 1211 -1.98 34.96 17.44
CA THR A 1211 -3.04 35.06 18.45
C THR A 1211 -2.49 34.56 19.79
N PRO A 1212 -3.11 34.87 20.95
CA PRO A 1212 -2.69 34.29 22.22
C PRO A 1212 -2.66 32.75 22.19
N TRP A 1213 -3.59 32.13 21.46
CA TRP A 1213 -3.63 30.68 21.25
C TRP A 1213 -2.50 30.17 20.34
N SER A 1214 -2.11 30.90 19.28
CA SER A 1214 -1.00 30.49 18.42
C SER A 1214 0.38 30.72 19.05
N VAL A 1215 0.54 31.76 19.89
CA VAL A 1215 1.75 31.93 20.72
C VAL A 1215 1.91 30.77 21.70
N VAL A 1216 0.86 30.42 22.45
CA VAL A 1216 0.88 29.26 23.37
C VAL A 1216 1.12 27.95 22.60
N GLY A 1217 0.50 27.78 21.43
CA GLY A 1217 0.73 26.64 20.55
C GLY A 1217 2.16 26.52 20.03
N ALA A 1218 2.80 27.63 19.65
CA ALA A 1218 4.18 27.66 19.18
C ALA A 1218 5.18 27.35 20.30
N LEU A 1219 4.97 27.91 21.50
CA LEU A 1219 5.78 27.56 22.68
C LEU A 1219 5.64 26.07 23.04
N ALA A 1220 4.41 25.55 23.00
CA ALA A 1220 4.14 24.13 23.19
C ALA A 1220 4.79 23.26 22.10
N ALA A 1221 4.78 23.69 20.84
CA ALA A 1221 5.45 23.02 19.73
C ALA A 1221 6.97 22.92 19.93
N VAL A 1222 7.63 24.03 20.26
CA VAL A 1222 9.09 24.05 20.51
C VAL A 1222 9.45 23.12 21.67
N ALA A 1223 8.73 23.23 22.80
CA ALA A 1223 8.93 22.35 23.94
C ALA A 1223 8.71 20.88 23.57
N LEU A 1224 7.65 20.56 22.84
CA LEU A 1224 7.30 19.20 22.41
C LEU A 1224 8.35 18.61 21.44
N ILE A 1225 8.84 19.39 20.47
CA ILE A 1225 9.86 18.94 19.50
C ILE A 1225 11.18 18.66 20.22
N LEU A 1226 11.65 19.57 21.06
CA LEU A 1226 12.88 19.39 21.85
C LEU A 1226 12.78 18.14 22.73
N MET A 1227 11.63 17.98 23.39
CA MET A 1227 11.35 16.90 24.31
C MET A 1227 11.24 15.53 23.62
N LEU A 1228 10.52 15.42 22.50
CA LEU A 1228 10.41 14.19 21.72
C LEU A 1228 11.75 13.81 21.06
N THR A 1229 12.53 14.80 20.60
CA THR A 1229 13.89 14.58 20.09
C THR A 1229 14.82 14.05 21.19
N ALA A 1230 14.83 14.70 22.36
CA ALA A 1230 15.61 14.25 23.51
C ALA A 1230 15.20 12.84 23.96
N ARG A 1231 13.90 12.51 23.91
CA ARG A 1231 13.38 11.17 24.22
C ARG A 1231 13.94 10.09 23.30
N GLU A 1232 13.89 10.27 21.97
CA GLU A 1232 14.45 9.27 21.04
C GLU A 1232 16.00 9.22 21.12
N VAL A 1233 16.69 10.34 21.35
CA VAL A 1233 18.15 10.34 21.60
C VAL A 1233 18.49 9.54 22.86
N VAL A 1234 17.79 9.77 23.97
CA VAL A 1234 17.96 9.01 25.22
C VAL A 1234 17.67 7.53 24.98
N ARG A 1235 16.64 7.19 24.22
CA ARG A 1235 16.24 5.82 23.88
C ARG A 1235 17.32 5.04 23.13
N VAL A 1236 18.03 5.69 22.22
CA VAL A 1236 19.07 5.07 21.37
C VAL A 1236 20.46 5.12 22.01
N ALA A 1237 20.85 6.26 22.59
CA ALA A 1237 22.20 6.46 23.11
C ALA A 1237 22.44 5.81 24.49
N VAL A 1238 21.46 5.87 25.40
CA VAL A 1238 21.63 5.48 26.81
C VAL A 1238 21.48 3.97 26.99
N ARG A 1239 22.19 3.40 27.97
CA ARG A 1239 22.12 1.96 28.30
C ARG A 1239 20.75 1.59 28.91
N PRO A 1240 20.09 0.50 28.43
CA PRO A 1240 18.92 -0.10 29.05
C PRO A 1240 19.08 -0.26 30.56
N GLY A 1241 18.15 0.31 31.31
CA GLY A 1241 18.18 0.31 32.76
C GLY A 1241 17.09 1.20 33.37
N VAL A 1242 16.86 1.05 34.67
CA VAL A 1242 15.75 1.69 35.39
C VAL A 1242 15.76 3.23 35.24
N ARG A 1243 16.94 3.86 35.19
CA ARG A 1243 17.07 5.32 34.96
C ARG A 1243 16.57 5.74 33.58
N GLN A 1244 16.93 4.98 32.52
CA GLN A 1244 16.46 5.25 31.16
C GLN A 1244 14.95 5.06 31.07
N LEU A 1245 14.42 3.97 31.63
CA LEU A 1245 12.97 3.70 31.63
C LEU A 1245 12.19 4.83 32.33
N ARG A 1246 12.64 5.29 33.51
CA ARG A 1246 12.03 6.45 34.20
C ARG A 1246 12.04 7.70 33.32
N TRP A 1247 13.16 8.00 32.65
CA TRP A 1247 13.25 9.13 31.72
C TRP A 1247 12.27 8.99 30.53
N LEU A 1248 12.15 7.80 29.93
CA LEU A 1248 11.23 7.54 28.82
C LEU A 1248 9.75 7.58 29.23
N GLN A 1249 9.42 7.16 30.45
CA GLN A 1249 8.07 7.23 31.02
C GLN A 1249 7.70 8.67 31.41
N SER A 1250 8.56 9.39 32.14
CA SER A 1250 8.34 10.81 32.45
C SER A 1250 8.19 11.64 31.18
N SER A 1251 9.06 11.44 30.19
CA SER A 1251 8.99 12.17 28.92
C SER A 1251 7.79 11.77 28.05
N PHE A 1252 7.17 10.60 28.27
CA PHE A 1252 5.86 10.32 27.67
C PHE A 1252 4.78 11.19 28.29
N TRP A 1253 4.62 11.15 29.61
CA TRP A 1253 3.53 11.85 30.31
C TRP A 1253 3.59 13.37 30.15
N PHE A 1254 4.77 13.98 30.22
CA PHE A 1254 4.93 15.43 29.98
C PHE A 1254 4.69 15.83 28.51
N SER A 1255 4.79 14.90 27.54
CA SER A 1255 4.55 15.21 26.12
C SER A 1255 3.06 15.29 25.76
N LEU A 1256 2.19 14.60 26.51
CA LEU A 1256 0.75 14.53 26.21
C LEU A 1256 0.03 15.88 26.39
N PRO A 1257 0.23 16.67 27.48
CA PRO A 1257 -0.35 18.01 27.59
C PRO A 1257 0.15 18.96 26.50
N LEU A 1258 1.45 18.93 26.18
CA LEU A 1258 2.04 19.78 25.13
C LEU A 1258 1.45 19.46 23.76
N LEU A 1259 1.27 18.18 23.44
CA LEU A 1259 0.60 17.74 22.22
C LEU A 1259 -0.87 18.16 22.18
N ALA A 1260 -1.61 18.05 23.29
CA ALA A 1260 -2.99 18.50 23.39
C ALA A 1260 -3.14 20.01 23.17
N VAL A 1261 -2.26 20.82 23.77
CA VAL A 1261 -2.21 22.28 23.58
C VAL A 1261 -1.89 22.64 22.13
N LEU A 1262 -0.90 21.97 21.52
CA LEU A 1262 -0.58 22.16 20.11
C LEU A 1262 -1.76 21.83 19.20
N LEU A 1263 -2.41 20.67 19.40
CA LEU A 1263 -3.58 20.27 18.60
C LEU A 1263 -4.75 21.23 18.77
N ALA A 1264 -5.03 21.69 19.99
CA ALA A 1264 -6.07 22.70 20.25
C ALA A 1264 -5.78 24.03 19.54
N SER A 1265 -4.52 24.48 19.57
CA SER A 1265 -4.05 25.68 18.87
C SER A 1265 -4.19 25.54 17.34
N LEU A 1266 -3.78 24.40 16.76
CA LEU A 1266 -3.92 24.12 15.34
C LEU A 1266 -5.40 24.07 14.90
N VAL A 1267 -6.26 23.38 15.66
CA VAL A 1267 -7.71 23.32 15.37
C VAL A 1267 -8.34 24.70 15.46
N GLN A 1268 -7.98 25.51 16.47
CA GLN A 1268 -8.44 26.89 16.59
C GLN A 1268 -8.03 27.72 15.35
N ARG A 1269 -6.77 27.63 14.93
CA ARG A 1269 -6.26 28.31 13.73
C ARG A 1269 -7.01 27.92 12.45
N PHE A 1270 -7.18 26.62 12.18
CA PHE A 1270 -7.94 26.13 11.01
C PHE A 1270 -9.44 26.49 11.03
N LEU A 1271 -10.00 26.82 12.21
CA LEU A 1271 -11.40 27.26 12.33
C LEU A 1271 -11.57 28.77 12.23
N THR A 1272 -10.59 29.58 12.63
CA THR A 1272 -10.71 31.05 12.66
C THR A 1272 -10.04 31.77 11.50
N MET A 1273 -9.19 31.11 10.71
CA MET A 1273 -8.42 31.70 9.60
C MET A 1273 -8.88 31.14 8.26
N LYS A 1274 -10.21 30.99 8.10
CA LYS A 1274 -10.90 30.62 6.87
C LYS A 1274 -11.31 31.86 6.07
#